data_AF-A0A945FRH5-F1
#
_entry.id   AF-A0A945FRH5-F1
#
_cell.length_a   1.000
_cell.length_b   1.000
_cell.length_c   1.000
_cell.angle_alpha   90.00
_cell.angle_beta   90.00
_cell.angle_gamma   90.00
#
_symmetry.space_group_name_H-M   'P 1'
#
loop_
_entity.id
_entity.type
_entity.pdbx_description
1 polymer ?
#
loop_
_entity_poly.entity_id
_entity_poly.type
_entity_poly.pdbx_seq_one_letter_code
_entity_poly.pdbx_strand_id
1 'polypeptide(L)'
;MNTNSYFARNDDTWGITPLTLLAFTLSLVLGTKSLFAQSAVFGSDRLPIEVISGESPFAENAEWQQLSGGHAGCEGAQWEIRNDILTLMYAAHHDQLVHRWTEASGLTVWRDDSPAATSFRPDGKGGYYVVEQTTRQLARWDANGKRVALLADRFDGKRLNRPNDCVAHSDGSVWFTDPNYLFKARPKEQQELDGQFVFRFDPKDSSLRKVVSGLKLPNGIAFSPDEKWLFVTDSASNNLYRWPIESDKALGKREVFATLAGAGNDGIAFDPKGRLWCCTKGGVVILSPSAETLAVIKTPNKPTSIAFAPAPSRMVCVTTRDACYITELSSTKSSLPASVGMAFAERNETSEQLFVRRIVPLLREKCLACHGEDVEAREGGLDLRSLQTVAGGGDSEDPGVVPMHPERSSVYLAATRSDDVFSAMPPKESESLTEEDVRWLYDWIATGAVWPTEKDQAAIRAKHEAEWSQEDGVRVRTSGGLSDSWTNRNYDPEGLWAYQPLLKSAVPSSHNNPIDGFLQAALPKGLQVAPPALRRDLIRRATFDLTGLPPTPDEVKAFLNDEREDKEAFQDVVERLLASPHYGERMAQHWLDVVRYADSSGFANDFERGNAWRYRDYVIRAFQGDKPYDQFVREQIAGDEISPHNPEGLVAVGFLRQGPWELTSMEVPKVARQRFLDDVTNSVGETFLAHSLQCAKCHDHKFDPVPTRDYYSIQAIFNTTQLAERQADFLPLENQDGFEEERFLEKMEQGYRESLAALESVLQHNALAWFDAQLEEAGPERKQDIRDSKSKWMKAVSKAKKNKKSIAFQKIRSGLMQQGIAQSDLPPSRVGFTPRQNGMQRVATKGLQRLKWEFDRYKPFALSVYSGSTPTYIKVLAPLRMPKGPTKGSVEQMYIRTDGDPFAEGDPVKPGVLSVLEGEVPAVIPETPEGRRKAFAEWITDQNNPLVSRVMVNRIWQWHFGKPIAGNPNNFGSTGGFPTHPKLLDYLAVTFMKSGWSVKDMHRMIMLSEAYRRSSTHPDSDAFAEQDPEGRSFAVFEPRRLSAEEMRDSMLAITEELNCDVGGVPCRPEINEEVALQPRQVMGAFASAWVPNPKPGQRHRRSLYILKLRGVKHPMLEVFNTPAPDFSCERRESSTVTPQALNLFNSKNSYDRSLALAQRAWEESSGETGNRDLRALRRIYELVLCREPQPEELDQALRSWRSVEASLPAEARPDSKVPLTASREAVEELSGERFMYDEVLYANQEFEPDVQPNDVDRHVRALGDICLVFLNTNEFVYVY
;
A
#
# COMPACT_ATOMS: atom_id res chain seq x y z
N MET A 1 4.07 22.95 29.35
CA MET A 1 3.27 22.59 30.55
C MET A 1 3.02 21.09 30.52
N ASN A 2 3.00 20.48 31.70
CA ASN A 2 3.00 19.02 31.95
C ASN A 2 1.93 18.23 31.19
N THR A 3 2.38 17.15 30.56
CA THR A 3 1.61 16.07 29.95
C THR A 3 1.13 15.11 31.03
N ASN A 4 -0.13 15.23 31.44
CA ASN A 4 -0.99 14.20 32.05
C ASN A 4 -2.21 14.86 32.70
N SER A 5 -3.32 15.02 31.95
CA SER A 5 -4.71 15.11 32.47
C SER A 5 -5.67 15.74 31.46
N TYR A 6 -6.07 15.05 30.38
CA TYR A 6 -7.28 15.42 29.61
C TYR A 6 -8.02 14.19 29.09
N PHE A 7 -8.31 13.25 29.99
CA PHE A 7 -9.56 12.47 29.94
C PHE A 7 -10.45 13.02 31.05
N ALA A 8 -10.98 14.22 30.84
CA ALA A 8 -12.01 14.81 31.68
C ALA A 8 -13.22 15.07 30.79
N ARG A 9 -14.24 14.21 30.98
CA ARG A 9 -15.66 14.37 30.64
C ARG A 9 -16.00 15.42 29.57
N ASN A 10 -16.24 14.94 28.35
CA ASN A 10 -17.32 15.47 27.53
C ASN A 10 -18.45 14.45 27.55
N ASP A 11 -19.35 14.56 28.52
CA ASP A 11 -20.61 13.81 28.61
C ASP A 11 -21.69 14.37 27.64
N ASP A 12 -21.29 15.04 26.55
CA ASP A 12 -22.19 15.74 25.62
C ASP A 12 -21.76 15.56 24.16
N THR A 13 -21.82 14.33 23.65
CA THR A 13 -21.66 14.06 22.21
C THR A 13 -22.94 13.45 21.62
N TRP A 14 -23.43 14.13 20.57
CA TRP A 14 -24.28 13.73 19.46
C TRP A 14 -24.91 12.32 19.48
N GLY A 15 -26.24 12.29 19.34
CA GLY A 15 -27.00 11.08 18.98
C GLY A 15 -27.58 10.30 20.16
N ILE A 16 -28.73 9.70 19.91
CA ILE A 16 -29.32 8.63 20.73
C ILE A 16 -28.25 7.56 21.00
N THR A 17 -28.25 6.94 22.20
CA THR A 17 -27.31 5.88 22.57
C THR A 17 -27.10 4.88 21.41
N PRO A 18 -25.85 4.57 21.00
CA PRO A 18 -25.55 3.67 19.90
C PRO A 18 -26.30 2.34 19.95
N LEU A 19 -26.62 1.84 21.15
CA LEU A 19 -27.42 0.62 21.36
C LEU A 19 -28.83 0.67 20.76
N THR A 20 -29.49 1.83 20.71
CA THR A 20 -30.89 1.93 20.24
C THR A 20 -30.96 1.94 18.72
N LEU A 21 -29.99 2.58 18.05
CA LEU A 21 -29.84 2.54 16.60
C LEU A 21 -29.30 1.18 16.15
N LEU A 22 -28.37 0.57 16.90
CA LEU A 22 -27.85 -0.77 16.63
C LEU A 22 -28.96 -1.83 16.71
N ALA A 23 -29.81 -1.75 17.74
CA ALA A 23 -31.00 -2.60 17.89
C ALA A 23 -32.03 -2.41 16.75
N PHE A 24 -32.08 -1.21 16.16
CA PHE A 24 -32.91 -0.90 14.99
C PHE A 24 -32.34 -1.49 13.70
N THR A 25 -31.03 -1.38 13.44
CA THR A 25 -30.35 -2.10 12.34
C THR A 25 -30.52 -3.61 12.46
N LEU A 26 -30.42 -4.17 13.67
CA LEU A 26 -30.72 -5.59 13.89
C LEU A 26 -32.19 -5.92 13.58
N SER A 27 -33.16 -5.05 13.89
CA SER A 27 -34.58 -5.31 13.61
C SER A 27 -34.98 -5.15 12.13
N LEU A 28 -34.33 -4.26 11.37
CA LEU A 28 -34.52 -4.13 9.91
C LEU A 28 -33.90 -5.29 9.12
N VAL A 29 -32.76 -5.82 9.60
CA VAL A 29 -32.05 -6.94 8.96
C VAL A 29 -32.70 -8.31 9.28
N LEU A 30 -33.40 -8.45 10.41
CA LEU A 30 -33.92 -9.75 10.89
C LEU A 30 -35.35 -10.10 10.45
N GLY A 31 -35.89 -9.43 9.42
CA GLY A 31 -37.22 -9.71 8.86
C GLY A 31 -37.36 -11.09 8.18
N THR A 32 -36.26 -11.75 7.83
CA THR A 32 -36.26 -13.13 7.33
C THR A 32 -35.95 -14.10 8.46
N LYS A 33 -36.99 -14.58 9.14
CA LYS A 33 -36.90 -15.72 10.08
C LYS A 33 -36.59 -17.01 9.34
N SER A 34 -35.31 -17.21 9.01
CA SER A 34 -34.65 -18.49 8.70
C SER A 34 -33.35 -18.17 7.97
N LEU A 35 -32.28 -17.78 8.71
CA LEU A 35 -30.86 -17.86 8.27
C LEU A 35 -29.86 -17.25 9.28
N PHE A 36 -30.32 -16.46 10.26
CA PHE A 36 -29.42 -15.68 11.14
C PHE A 36 -28.93 -16.36 12.43
N ALA A 37 -29.02 -17.68 12.56
CA ALA A 37 -28.38 -18.41 13.67
C ALA A 37 -27.00 -18.99 13.31
N GLN A 38 -26.46 -18.72 12.12
CA GLN A 38 -25.20 -19.32 11.64
C GLN A 38 -24.15 -18.33 11.11
N SER A 39 -24.34 -17.01 11.19
CA SER A 39 -23.43 -16.04 10.53
C SER A 39 -22.90 -14.92 11.43
N ALA A 40 -22.63 -15.19 12.71
CA ALA A 40 -21.59 -14.45 13.44
C ALA A 40 -20.21 -15.07 13.13
N VAL A 41 -19.84 -15.09 11.85
CA VAL A 41 -18.45 -15.37 11.44
C VAL A 41 -17.74 -14.02 11.51
N PHE A 42 -16.99 -13.80 12.59
CA PHE A 42 -15.98 -12.76 12.63
C PHE A 42 -15.09 -12.96 11.40
N GLY A 43 -15.14 -12.00 10.47
CA GLY A 43 -14.43 -12.07 9.19
C GLY A 43 -12.94 -12.30 9.45
N SER A 44 -12.40 -13.34 8.83
CA SER A 44 -10.98 -13.65 8.93
C SER A 44 -10.20 -12.70 8.02
N ASP A 45 -9.73 -11.59 8.59
CA ASP A 45 -8.72 -10.77 7.94
C ASP A 45 -7.55 -11.68 7.56
N ARG A 46 -7.21 -11.70 6.27
CA ARG A 46 -6.01 -12.38 5.78
C ARG A 46 -4.90 -11.35 5.65
N LEU A 47 -3.78 -11.60 6.31
CA LEU A 47 -2.63 -10.70 6.32
C LEU A 47 -1.45 -11.39 5.61
N PRO A 48 -0.66 -10.66 4.81
CA PRO A 48 0.50 -11.26 4.16
C PRO A 48 1.52 -11.75 5.19
N ILE A 49 2.15 -12.88 4.89
CA ILE A 49 3.27 -13.40 5.70
C ILE A 49 4.56 -12.74 5.21
N GLU A 50 5.16 -11.90 6.05
CA GLU A 50 6.47 -11.28 5.78
C GLU A 50 7.59 -12.14 6.39
N VAL A 51 8.42 -12.72 5.52
CA VAL A 51 9.64 -13.43 5.89
C VAL A 51 10.80 -12.42 5.90
N ILE A 52 11.31 -12.11 7.09
CA ILE A 52 12.44 -11.17 7.27
C ILE A 52 13.75 -11.83 6.83
N SER A 53 13.90 -13.09 7.26
CA SER A 53 15.04 -14.02 7.18
C SER A 53 14.78 -15.31 6.41
N GLY A 54 15.62 -15.70 5.45
CA GLY A 54 15.65 -17.10 4.97
C GLY A 54 14.46 -17.52 4.11
N GLU A 55 14.29 -18.83 3.93
CA GLU A 55 13.22 -19.38 3.08
C GLU A 55 11.87 -19.44 3.80
N SER A 56 10.79 -19.17 3.06
CA SER A 56 9.43 -19.28 3.61
C SER A 56 9.09 -20.75 3.90
N PRO A 57 8.70 -21.11 5.13
CA PRO A 57 8.24 -22.45 5.45
C PRO A 57 6.79 -22.72 5.01
N PHE A 58 6.07 -21.68 4.60
CA PHE A 58 4.63 -21.71 4.33
C PHE A 58 4.32 -22.10 2.88
N ALA A 59 3.08 -22.50 2.61
CA ALA A 59 2.62 -22.78 1.25
C ALA A 59 2.77 -21.54 0.35
N GLU A 60 2.84 -21.76 -0.96
CA GLU A 60 2.87 -20.67 -1.94
C GLU A 60 1.60 -19.81 -1.78
N ASN A 61 1.78 -18.49 -1.67
CA ASN A 61 0.71 -17.52 -1.37
C ASN A 61 0.00 -17.70 -0.01
N ALA A 62 0.65 -18.35 0.96
CA ALA A 62 0.10 -18.46 2.31
C ALA A 62 -0.03 -17.09 2.99
N GLU A 63 -1.19 -16.84 3.59
CA GLU A 63 -1.51 -15.65 4.37
C GLU A 63 -1.83 -16.05 5.82
N TRP A 64 -1.61 -15.14 6.77
CA TRP A 64 -2.14 -15.28 8.12
C TRP A 64 -3.64 -15.06 8.10
N GLN A 65 -4.42 -16.13 8.27
CA GLN A 65 -5.86 -16.03 8.51
C GLN A 65 -6.09 -15.73 10.00
N GLN A 66 -6.61 -14.55 10.31
CA GLN A 66 -6.99 -14.21 11.67
C GLN A 66 -8.27 -14.95 12.09
N LEU A 67 -8.19 -15.79 13.13
CA LEU A 67 -9.35 -16.48 13.70
C LEU A 67 -10.10 -15.60 14.70
N SER A 68 -9.37 -14.79 15.48
CA SER A 68 -9.95 -13.81 16.40
C SER A 68 -9.01 -12.65 16.66
N GLY A 69 -9.54 -11.52 17.11
CA GLY A 69 -8.80 -10.28 17.37
C GLY A 69 -9.40 -9.43 18.46
N GLY A 70 -8.63 -8.46 18.94
CA GLY A 70 -9.06 -7.50 19.97
C GLY A 70 -9.06 -8.07 21.39
N HIS A 71 -8.38 -9.20 21.62
CA HIS A 71 -8.27 -9.82 22.93
C HIS A 71 -7.14 -9.23 23.78
N ALA A 72 -7.17 -9.49 25.07
CA ALA A 72 -6.03 -9.26 25.96
C ALA A 72 -5.32 -10.59 26.29
N GLY A 73 -4.17 -10.79 25.63
CA GLY A 73 -3.24 -11.90 25.88
C GLY A 73 -3.72 -13.25 25.35
N CYS A 74 -3.64 -13.48 24.03
CA CYS A 74 -3.86 -14.82 23.49
C CYS A 74 -2.64 -15.72 23.75
N GLU A 75 -2.87 -16.93 24.27
CA GLU A 75 -1.82 -17.87 24.72
C GLU A 75 -2.27 -19.32 24.53
N GLY A 76 -1.31 -20.25 24.62
CA GLY A 76 -1.59 -21.67 24.79
C GLY A 76 -2.27 -22.34 23.58
N ALA A 77 -1.80 -22.07 22.36
CA ALA A 77 -2.32 -22.74 21.19
C ALA A 77 -2.09 -24.27 21.28
N GLN A 78 -3.12 -25.05 20.95
CA GLN A 78 -3.03 -26.52 20.91
C GLN A 78 -3.98 -27.10 19.86
N TRP A 79 -3.42 -27.82 18.88
CA TRP A 79 -4.19 -28.61 17.93
C TRP A 79 -4.41 -30.05 18.42
N GLU A 80 -5.55 -30.63 18.10
CA GLU A 80 -5.80 -32.07 18.23
C GLU A 80 -6.76 -32.55 17.14
N ILE A 81 -6.74 -33.84 16.85
CA ILE A 81 -7.80 -34.51 16.07
C ILE A 81 -8.66 -35.27 17.06
N ARG A 82 -9.94 -34.92 17.15
CA ARG A 82 -10.91 -35.58 18.03
C ARG A 82 -12.11 -36.04 17.19
N ASN A 83 -12.36 -37.35 17.19
CA ASN A 83 -13.42 -37.96 16.37
C ASN A 83 -13.30 -37.55 14.89
N ASP A 84 -12.08 -37.61 14.34
CA ASP A 84 -11.75 -37.22 12.96
C ASP A 84 -12.02 -35.75 12.61
N ILE A 85 -12.23 -34.89 13.61
CA ILE A 85 -12.40 -33.44 13.44
C ILE A 85 -11.16 -32.72 13.96
N LEU A 86 -10.54 -31.90 13.12
CA LEU A 86 -9.44 -31.05 13.52
C LEU A 86 -9.93 -29.92 14.43
N THR A 87 -9.34 -29.81 15.62
CA THR A 87 -9.73 -28.87 16.66
C THR A 87 -8.53 -28.06 17.13
N LEU A 88 -8.68 -26.74 17.23
CA LEU A 88 -7.72 -25.81 17.84
C LEU A 88 -8.29 -25.21 19.12
N MET A 89 -7.48 -25.22 20.16
CA MET A 89 -7.75 -24.58 21.45
C MET A 89 -6.74 -23.45 21.69
N TYR A 90 -7.19 -22.33 22.25
CA TYR A 90 -6.31 -21.29 22.82
C TYR A 90 -7.08 -20.44 23.85
N ALA A 91 -6.35 -19.72 24.71
CA ALA A 91 -6.94 -18.85 25.73
C ALA A 91 -6.69 -17.37 25.40
N ALA A 92 -7.67 -16.50 25.65
CA ALA A 92 -7.45 -15.08 25.86
C ALA A 92 -7.39 -14.84 27.38
N HIS A 93 -6.21 -15.05 27.97
CA HIS A 93 -6.10 -15.33 29.41
C HIS A 93 -6.38 -14.12 30.30
N HIS A 94 -6.19 -12.88 29.82
CA HIS A 94 -6.60 -11.69 30.59
C HIS A 94 -8.11 -11.41 30.48
N ASP A 95 -8.74 -11.82 29.38
CA ASP A 95 -10.19 -11.74 29.17
C ASP A 95 -10.95 -12.88 29.87
N GLN A 96 -10.24 -13.86 30.44
CA GLN A 96 -10.80 -15.06 31.05
C GLN A 96 -11.62 -15.92 30.07
N LEU A 97 -11.27 -15.89 28.79
CA LEU A 97 -11.91 -16.70 27.75
C LEU A 97 -11.00 -17.85 27.31
N VAL A 98 -11.61 -18.99 26.97
CA VAL A 98 -10.98 -20.06 26.20
C VAL A 98 -11.80 -20.27 24.93
N HIS A 99 -11.13 -20.23 23.79
CA HIS A 99 -11.73 -20.44 22.49
C HIS A 99 -11.45 -21.85 21.98
N ARG A 100 -12.41 -22.36 21.21
CA ARG A 100 -12.29 -23.62 20.46
C ARG A 100 -12.72 -23.38 19.02
N TRP A 101 -11.82 -23.68 18.09
CA TRP A 101 -12.10 -23.71 16.67
C TRP A 101 -12.20 -25.17 16.20
N THR A 102 -13.16 -25.48 15.35
CA THR A 102 -13.22 -26.76 14.63
C THR A 102 -13.56 -26.50 13.17
N GLU A 103 -13.21 -27.44 12.28
CA GLU A 103 -13.59 -27.36 10.86
C GLU A 103 -15.11 -27.28 10.66
N ALA A 104 -15.90 -27.94 11.51
CA ALA A 104 -17.35 -28.00 11.38
C ALA A 104 -18.07 -26.77 11.97
N SER A 105 -17.56 -26.19 13.07
CA SER A 105 -18.25 -25.14 13.82
C SER A 105 -17.61 -23.76 13.72
N GLY A 106 -16.42 -23.65 13.10
CA GLY A 106 -15.59 -22.47 13.21
C GLY A 106 -15.21 -22.16 14.66
N LEU A 107 -14.86 -20.90 14.92
CA LEU A 107 -14.44 -20.43 16.24
C LEU A 107 -15.65 -20.24 17.17
N THR A 108 -15.56 -20.81 18.36
CA THR A 108 -16.55 -20.67 19.44
C THR A 108 -15.84 -20.32 20.75
N VAL A 109 -16.53 -19.63 21.67
CA VAL A 109 -16.08 -19.55 23.06
C VAL A 109 -16.41 -20.88 23.73
N TRP A 110 -15.39 -21.63 24.14
CA TRP A 110 -15.53 -22.91 24.83
C TRP A 110 -15.76 -22.73 26.32
N ARG A 111 -15.19 -21.67 26.90
CA ARG A 111 -15.36 -21.30 28.31
C ARG A 111 -15.19 -19.79 28.47
N ASP A 112 -16.07 -19.14 29.23
CA ASP A 112 -16.10 -17.69 29.47
C ASP A 112 -15.75 -17.27 30.91
N ASP A 113 -15.44 -18.24 31.78
CA ASP A 113 -15.02 -18.07 33.18
C ASP A 113 -13.65 -18.73 33.46
N SER A 114 -12.72 -18.62 32.51
CA SER A 114 -11.39 -19.25 32.59
C SER A 114 -10.55 -18.67 33.74
N PRO A 115 -9.89 -19.50 34.57
CA PRO A 115 -9.00 -19.04 35.64
C PRO A 115 -7.64 -18.55 35.12
N ALA A 116 -7.63 -17.79 34.03
CA ALA A 116 -6.45 -17.41 33.24
C ALA A 116 -5.62 -18.65 32.85
N ALA A 117 -6.26 -19.59 32.14
CA ALA A 117 -5.56 -20.70 31.51
C ALA A 117 -4.55 -20.18 30.48
N THR A 118 -3.36 -20.77 30.43
CA THR A 118 -2.26 -20.30 29.54
C THR A 118 -1.63 -21.39 28.68
N SER A 119 -1.91 -22.67 28.96
CA SER A 119 -1.52 -23.79 28.09
C SER A 119 -2.42 -25.00 28.31
N PHE A 120 -2.60 -25.80 27.25
CA PHE A 120 -3.48 -26.96 27.20
C PHE A 120 -2.72 -28.13 26.55
N ARG A 121 -2.79 -29.33 27.15
CA ARG A 121 -2.29 -30.57 26.53
C ARG A 121 -3.33 -31.68 26.62
N PRO A 122 -3.67 -32.36 25.51
CA PRO A 122 -4.59 -33.50 25.55
C PRO A 122 -4.09 -34.57 26.53
N ASP A 123 -5.00 -35.11 27.35
CA ASP A 123 -4.63 -36.10 28.38
C ASP A 123 -4.72 -37.56 27.89
N GLY A 124 -5.06 -37.77 26.62
CA GLY A 124 -5.29 -39.09 26.02
C GLY A 124 -6.56 -39.80 26.51
N LYS A 125 -7.37 -39.17 27.39
CA LYS A 125 -8.60 -39.68 28.02
C LYS A 125 -9.81 -38.78 27.78
N GLY A 126 -9.76 -37.98 26.70
CA GLY A 126 -10.83 -37.07 26.30
C GLY A 126 -10.88 -35.73 27.06
N GLY A 127 -9.90 -35.44 27.91
CA GLY A 127 -9.75 -34.17 28.63
C GLY A 127 -8.45 -33.44 28.30
N TYR A 128 -8.13 -32.44 29.10
CA TYR A 128 -6.93 -31.62 28.95
C TYR A 128 -6.22 -31.43 30.29
N TYR A 129 -4.88 -31.49 30.26
CA TYR A 129 -4.03 -30.89 31.26
C TYR A 129 -3.97 -29.38 31.02
N VAL A 130 -4.27 -28.58 32.03
CA VAL A 130 -4.37 -27.12 31.92
C VAL A 130 -3.58 -26.47 33.05
N VAL A 131 -2.72 -25.52 32.70
CA VAL A 131 -2.04 -24.66 33.67
C VAL A 131 -2.86 -23.39 33.89
N GLU A 132 -3.21 -23.13 35.14
CA GLU A 132 -4.09 -22.05 35.55
C GLU A 132 -3.31 -21.01 36.36
N GLN A 133 -3.11 -19.82 35.80
CA GLN A 133 -2.33 -18.79 36.48
C GLN A 133 -3.05 -18.27 37.71
N THR A 134 -4.34 -17.95 37.64
CA THR A 134 -5.07 -17.29 38.75
C THR A 134 -5.12 -18.18 39.99
N THR A 135 -5.37 -19.47 39.81
CA THR A 135 -5.48 -20.48 40.87
C THR A 135 -4.12 -21.08 41.29
N ARG A 136 -3.05 -20.84 40.50
CA ARG A 136 -1.67 -21.29 40.77
C ARG A 136 -1.55 -22.82 40.78
N GLN A 137 -2.05 -23.48 39.74
CA GLN A 137 -2.13 -24.94 39.70
C GLN A 137 -2.05 -25.54 38.30
N LEU A 138 -1.67 -26.81 38.25
CA LEU A 138 -1.94 -27.73 37.15
C LEU A 138 -3.25 -28.48 37.47
N ALA A 139 -4.19 -28.43 36.52
CA ALA A 139 -5.50 -29.06 36.64
C ALA A 139 -5.80 -29.98 35.46
N ARG A 140 -6.80 -30.85 35.64
CA ARG A 140 -7.41 -31.61 34.55
C ARG A 140 -8.81 -31.07 34.27
N TRP A 141 -9.06 -30.69 33.03
CA TRP A 141 -10.38 -30.33 32.52
C TRP A 141 -10.94 -31.47 31.67
N ASP A 142 -12.25 -31.66 31.65
CA ASP A 142 -12.91 -32.63 30.77
C ASP A 142 -13.16 -32.03 29.36
N ALA A 143 -13.78 -32.83 28.48
CA ALA A 143 -14.11 -32.44 27.10
C ALA A 143 -14.99 -31.19 27.00
N ASN A 144 -15.73 -30.85 28.06
CA ASN A 144 -16.65 -29.71 28.11
C ASN A 144 -16.03 -28.50 28.83
N GLY A 145 -14.73 -28.57 29.15
CA GLY A 145 -14.00 -27.48 29.79
C GLY A 145 -14.27 -27.37 31.28
N LYS A 146 -14.96 -28.34 31.89
CA LYS A 146 -15.17 -28.36 33.33
C LYS A 146 -13.93 -28.93 34.02
N ARG A 147 -13.48 -28.26 35.08
CA ARG A 147 -12.38 -28.77 35.91
C ARG A 147 -12.86 -30.00 36.68
N VAL A 148 -12.20 -31.14 36.45
CA VAL A 148 -12.55 -32.45 37.02
C VAL A 148 -11.51 -32.99 37.99
N ALA A 149 -10.26 -32.50 37.95
CA ALA A 149 -9.26 -32.82 38.97
C ALA A 149 -8.29 -31.65 39.19
N LEU A 150 -7.83 -31.51 40.43
CA LEU A 150 -6.63 -30.75 40.77
C LEU A 150 -5.45 -31.73 40.76
N LEU A 151 -4.43 -31.46 39.96
CA LEU A 151 -3.27 -32.35 39.81
C LEU A 151 -2.09 -31.89 40.67
N ALA A 152 -1.80 -30.59 40.66
CA ALA A 152 -0.77 -30.00 41.50
C ALA A 152 -1.02 -28.52 41.75
N ASP A 153 -1.08 -28.09 43.01
CA ASP A 153 -1.08 -26.68 43.43
C ASP A 153 0.07 -26.34 44.39
N ARG A 154 0.80 -27.36 44.88
CA ARG A 154 1.85 -27.23 45.88
C ARG A 154 3.04 -28.15 45.61
N PHE A 155 4.21 -27.71 46.03
CA PHE A 155 5.44 -28.49 46.10
C PHE A 155 6.10 -28.25 47.47
N ASP A 156 6.46 -29.32 48.18
CA ASP A 156 6.98 -29.27 49.56
C ASP A 156 6.14 -28.38 50.51
N GLY A 157 4.81 -28.48 50.40
CA GLY A 157 3.83 -27.74 51.22
C GLY A 157 3.61 -26.28 50.80
N LYS A 158 4.46 -25.72 49.94
CA LYS A 158 4.37 -24.34 49.42
C LYS A 158 3.59 -24.29 48.13
N ARG A 159 2.77 -23.25 47.93
CA ARG A 159 2.05 -23.06 46.66
C ARG A 159 2.99 -22.83 45.49
N LEU A 160 2.67 -23.44 44.35
CA LEU A 160 3.30 -23.13 43.05
C LEU A 160 3.24 -21.62 42.77
N ASN A 161 4.15 -21.09 41.96
CA ASN A 161 4.17 -19.68 41.59
C ASN A 161 2.98 -19.34 40.67
N ARG A 162 3.18 -19.45 39.36
CA ARG A 162 2.20 -19.26 38.30
C ARG A 162 2.57 -20.18 37.14
N PRO A 163 2.09 -21.44 37.16
CA PRO A 163 2.27 -22.35 36.04
C PRO A 163 1.88 -21.68 34.72
N ASN A 164 2.76 -21.72 33.72
CA ASN A 164 2.67 -20.86 32.53
C ASN A 164 2.53 -21.64 31.21
N ASP A 165 3.47 -22.54 30.92
CA ASP A 165 3.36 -23.45 29.78
C ASP A 165 3.59 -24.89 30.22
N CYS A 166 3.01 -25.85 29.50
CA CYS A 166 3.15 -27.27 29.78
C CYS A 166 3.33 -28.11 28.52
N VAL A 167 3.86 -29.33 28.67
CA VAL A 167 4.03 -30.32 27.60
C VAL A 167 3.80 -31.71 28.17
N ALA A 168 3.17 -32.58 27.40
CA ALA A 168 2.99 -33.99 27.76
C ALA A 168 4.10 -34.83 27.13
N HIS A 169 4.65 -35.76 27.90
CA HIS A 169 5.62 -36.75 27.43
C HIS A 169 4.90 -38.08 27.12
N SER A 170 5.42 -38.88 26.20
CA SER A 170 4.80 -40.15 25.75
C SER A 170 4.53 -41.17 26.87
N ASP A 171 5.28 -41.10 27.98
CA ASP A 171 5.06 -41.93 29.17
C ASP A 171 3.80 -41.55 29.99
N GLY A 172 3.13 -40.46 29.62
CA GLY A 172 1.95 -39.89 30.25
C GLY A 172 2.24 -38.78 31.26
N SER A 173 3.51 -38.48 31.56
CA SER A 173 3.86 -37.40 32.49
C SER A 173 3.70 -36.02 31.87
N VAL A 174 3.38 -35.02 32.69
CA VAL A 174 3.19 -33.62 32.27
C VAL A 174 4.28 -32.76 32.87
N TRP A 175 4.98 -32.03 32.02
CA TRP A 175 6.06 -31.13 32.41
C TRP A 175 5.60 -29.70 32.23
N PHE A 176 5.86 -28.83 33.19
CA PHE A 176 5.40 -27.44 33.12
C PHE A 176 6.34 -26.46 33.81
N THR A 177 6.37 -25.24 33.31
CA THR A 177 7.18 -24.14 33.86
C THR A 177 6.39 -23.34 34.90
N ASP A 178 7.07 -22.93 35.97
CA ASP A 178 6.46 -22.20 37.09
C ASP A 178 7.17 -20.84 37.36
N PRO A 179 7.07 -19.87 36.44
CA PRO A 179 7.61 -18.52 36.61
C PRO A 179 6.85 -17.72 37.67
N ASN A 180 7.42 -16.58 38.07
CA ASN A 180 6.83 -15.68 39.06
C ASN A 180 6.09 -14.48 38.44
N TYR A 181 5.42 -14.69 37.30
CA TYR A 181 4.59 -13.67 36.65
C TYR A 181 3.50 -13.12 37.60
N LEU A 182 3.01 -11.92 37.30
CA LEU A 182 1.92 -11.22 37.99
C LEU A 182 2.15 -10.83 39.46
N PHE A 183 3.12 -11.36 40.20
CA PHE A 183 3.36 -10.96 41.60
C PHE A 183 3.69 -9.47 41.75
N LYS A 184 4.42 -8.88 40.79
CA LYS A 184 4.67 -7.42 40.75
C LYS A 184 3.38 -6.61 40.50
N ALA A 185 2.46 -7.14 39.71
CA ALA A 185 1.18 -6.50 39.40
C ALA A 185 0.10 -6.76 40.49
N ARG A 186 0.30 -7.78 41.33
CA ARG A 186 -0.61 -8.19 42.42
C ARG A 186 0.14 -8.27 43.75
N PRO A 187 0.55 -7.13 44.33
CA PRO A 187 1.44 -7.09 45.50
C PRO A 187 0.84 -7.69 46.79
N LYS A 188 -0.48 -7.95 46.82
CA LYS A 188 -1.15 -8.66 47.92
C LYS A 188 -0.89 -10.17 47.93
N GLU A 189 -0.43 -10.71 46.80
CA GLU A 189 -0.06 -12.11 46.67
C GLU A 189 1.45 -12.26 46.83
N GLN A 190 1.90 -13.28 47.57
CA GLN A 190 3.33 -13.53 47.80
C GLN A 190 3.75 -14.86 47.18
N GLN A 191 4.96 -14.86 46.63
CA GLN A 191 5.64 -16.06 46.15
C GLN A 191 6.06 -16.91 47.37
N GLU A 192 5.71 -18.19 47.39
CA GLU A 192 6.03 -19.10 48.51
C GLU A 192 7.27 -19.96 48.24
N LEU A 193 7.45 -20.37 46.98
CA LEU A 193 8.65 -21.05 46.51
C LEU A 193 9.83 -20.08 46.47
N ASP A 194 11.02 -20.58 46.79
CA ASP A 194 12.28 -19.83 46.86
C ASP A 194 12.95 -19.63 45.49
N GLY A 195 12.29 -20.05 44.42
CA GLY A 195 12.77 -19.94 43.07
C GLY A 195 11.66 -20.24 42.06
N GLN A 196 12.07 -20.36 40.81
CA GLN A 196 11.23 -20.64 39.67
C GLN A 196 11.78 -21.89 38.99
N PHE A 197 10.89 -22.79 38.62
CA PHE A 197 11.27 -24.16 38.33
C PHE A 197 10.55 -24.70 37.10
N VAL A 198 11.05 -25.81 36.59
CA VAL A 198 10.27 -26.72 35.75
C VAL A 198 9.93 -27.93 36.60
N PHE A 199 8.67 -28.33 36.57
CA PHE A 199 8.15 -29.48 37.28
C PHE A 199 7.77 -30.58 36.31
N ARG A 200 7.87 -31.83 36.78
CA ARG A 200 7.29 -33.02 36.16
C ARG A 200 6.24 -33.58 37.10
N PHE A 201 5.02 -33.74 36.61
CA PHE A 201 3.92 -34.41 37.27
C PHE A 201 3.71 -35.79 36.62
N ASP A 202 3.77 -36.86 37.40
CA ASP A 202 3.44 -38.21 36.94
C ASP A 202 2.01 -38.57 37.37
N PRO A 203 1.05 -38.73 36.44
CA PRO A 203 -0.32 -39.05 36.80
C PRO A 203 -0.51 -40.48 37.33
N LYS A 204 0.48 -41.38 37.20
CA LYS A 204 0.37 -42.77 37.66
C LYS A 204 0.44 -42.86 39.18
N ASP A 205 1.31 -42.05 39.80
CA ASP A 205 1.53 -42.00 41.24
C ASP A 205 1.17 -40.64 41.86
N SER A 206 0.73 -39.68 41.04
CA SER A 206 0.45 -38.29 41.41
C SER A 206 1.67 -37.57 42.00
N SER A 207 2.88 -38.02 41.68
CA SER A 207 4.11 -37.39 42.18
C SER A 207 4.45 -36.14 41.38
N LEU A 208 4.77 -35.05 42.09
CA LEU A 208 5.28 -33.82 41.52
C LEU A 208 6.77 -33.70 41.87
N ARG A 209 7.63 -33.59 40.85
CA ARG A 209 9.08 -33.51 41.00
C ARG A 209 9.61 -32.25 40.36
N LYS A 210 10.48 -31.54 41.07
CA LYS A 210 11.28 -30.45 40.50
C LYS A 210 12.38 -31.03 39.62
N VAL A 211 12.42 -30.67 38.34
CA VAL A 211 13.35 -31.23 37.35
C VAL A 211 14.36 -30.21 36.81
N VAL A 212 14.01 -28.92 36.79
CA VAL A 212 14.93 -27.83 36.43
C VAL A 212 14.90 -26.73 37.48
N SER A 213 16.07 -26.18 37.79
CA SER A 213 16.27 -25.01 38.65
C SER A 213 17.28 -24.05 38.03
N GLY A 214 17.39 -22.83 38.59
CA GLY A 214 18.40 -21.85 38.17
C GLY A 214 18.11 -21.14 36.84
N LEU A 215 16.84 -21.10 36.42
CA LEU A 215 16.33 -20.22 35.37
C LEU A 215 15.75 -18.95 36.01
N LYS A 216 15.83 -17.82 35.30
CA LYS A 216 15.39 -16.52 35.84
C LYS A 216 13.91 -16.24 35.61
N LEU A 217 13.35 -16.71 34.49
CA LEU A 217 11.94 -16.61 34.12
C LEU A 217 11.58 -17.72 33.11
N PRO A 218 11.46 -18.99 33.57
CA PRO A 218 11.17 -20.13 32.69
C PRO A 218 9.80 -19.97 32.03
N ASN A 219 9.72 -20.18 30.72
CA ASN A 219 8.50 -19.92 29.96
C ASN A 219 8.15 -21.06 28.99
N GLY A 220 8.38 -20.91 27.68
CA GLY A 220 8.03 -21.93 26.69
C GLY A 220 8.79 -23.25 26.93
N ILE A 221 8.11 -24.37 26.75
CA ILE A 221 8.63 -25.73 27.01
C ILE A 221 8.23 -26.70 25.90
N ALA A 222 9.19 -27.48 25.39
CA ALA A 222 8.93 -28.50 24.36
C ALA A 222 9.93 -29.67 24.46
N PHE A 223 9.50 -30.87 24.07
CA PHE A 223 10.39 -31.99 23.81
C PHE A 223 10.82 -32.01 22.35
N SER A 224 12.03 -32.50 22.05
CA SER A 224 12.37 -32.92 20.69
C SER A 224 11.40 -34.01 20.21
N PRO A 225 11.20 -34.17 18.89
CA PRO A 225 10.32 -35.21 18.35
C PRO A 225 10.68 -36.64 18.79
N ASP A 226 11.95 -36.92 19.09
CA ASP A 226 12.43 -38.19 19.61
C ASP A 226 12.40 -38.30 21.15
N GLU A 227 11.90 -37.26 21.83
CA GLU A 227 11.85 -37.09 23.29
C GLU A 227 13.18 -37.34 24.03
N LYS A 228 14.31 -37.17 23.33
CA LYS A 228 15.64 -37.25 23.93
C LYS A 228 16.11 -35.93 24.52
N TRP A 229 15.44 -34.84 24.21
CA TRP A 229 15.82 -33.50 24.67
C TRP A 229 14.61 -32.73 25.18
N LEU A 230 14.79 -32.05 26.31
CA LEU A 230 13.87 -31.03 26.82
C LEU A 230 14.41 -29.65 26.48
N PHE A 231 13.58 -28.79 25.90
CA PHE A 231 13.89 -27.39 25.59
C PHE A 231 13.06 -26.46 26.47
N VAL A 232 13.69 -25.40 26.97
CA VAL A 232 13.02 -24.38 27.81
C VAL A 232 13.55 -22.99 27.48
N THR A 233 12.67 -22.03 27.18
CA THR A 233 13.04 -20.61 27.07
C THR A 233 13.11 -19.95 28.45
N ASP A 234 14.06 -19.02 28.61
CA ASP A 234 14.12 -18.14 29.78
C ASP A 234 13.88 -16.69 29.34
N SER A 235 12.66 -16.20 29.56
CA SER A 235 12.19 -14.89 29.08
C SER A 235 12.97 -13.70 29.66
N ALA A 236 13.67 -13.87 30.78
CA ALA A 236 14.52 -12.84 31.36
C ALA A 236 15.94 -12.83 30.75
N SER A 237 16.23 -13.75 29.84
CA SER A 237 17.49 -13.85 29.10
C SER A 237 17.23 -13.97 27.60
N ASN A 238 18.32 -13.98 26.84
CA ASN A 238 18.29 -14.23 25.40
C ASN A 238 18.42 -15.74 25.08
N ASN A 239 18.58 -16.60 26.08
CA ASN A 239 18.96 -18.00 25.86
C ASN A 239 17.75 -18.92 25.81
N LEU A 240 17.82 -19.86 24.88
CA LEU A 240 17.04 -21.09 24.83
C LEU A 240 17.94 -22.23 25.30
N TYR A 241 17.52 -22.93 26.36
CA TYR A 241 18.29 -24.02 26.95
C TYR A 241 17.75 -25.37 26.50
N ARG A 242 18.62 -26.39 26.49
CA ARG A 242 18.22 -27.79 26.35
C ARG A 242 18.90 -28.69 27.39
N TRP A 243 18.26 -29.83 27.65
CA TRP A 243 18.78 -30.91 28.51
C TRP A 243 18.57 -32.25 27.81
N PRO A 244 19.58 -33.13 27.78
CA PRO A 244 19.35 -34.50 27.35
C PRO A 244 18.49 -35.21 28.39
N ILE A 245 17.62 -36.10 27.94
CA ILE A 245 16.75 -36.92 28.76
C ILE A 245 17.35 -38.32 28.79
N GLU A 246 17.85 -38.70 29.95
CA GLU A 246 18.46 -40.00 30.17
C GLU A 246 17.41 -41.13 30.14
N SER A 247 17.86 -42.38 30.06
CA SER A 247 16.96 -43.54 29.98
C SER A 247 16.02 -43.69 31.18
N ASP A 248 16.42 -43.19 32.36
CA ASP A 248 15.60 -43.15 33.58
C ASP A 248 14.69 -41.91 33.66
N LYS A 249 14.67 -41.10 32.59
CA LYS A 249 13.95 -39.82 32.48
C LYS A 249 14.47 -38.73 33.41
N ALA A 250 15.67 -38.86 33.95
CA ALA A 250 16.40 -37.75 34.54
C ALA A 250 16.90 -36.80 33.45
N LEU A 251 17.04 -35.52 33.79
CA LEU A 251 17.69 -34.55 32.91
C LEU A 251 19.20 -34.57 33.14
N GLY A 252 19.97 -34.68 32.06
CA GLY A 252 21.41 -34.53 32.09
C GLY A 252 21.85 -33.07 32.21
N LYS A 253 23.03 -32.74 31.69
CA LYS A 253 23.62 -31.41 31.85
C LYS A 253 22.88 -30.36 31.01
N ARG A 254 22.64 -29.17 31.60
CA ARG A 254 22.09 -28.00 30.91
C ARG A 254 23.05 -27.50 29.82
N GLU A 255 22.52 -27.29 28.63
CA GLU A 255 23.21 -26.66 27.50
C GLU A 255 22.45 -25.40 27.05
N VAL A 256 23.20 -24.39 26.58
CA VAL A 256 22.59 -23.32 25.78
C VAL A 256 22.46 -23.86 24.37
N PHE A 257 21.23 -24.03 23.91
CA PHE A 257 20.97 -24.47 22.54
C PHE A 257 21.17 -23.31 21.58
N ALA A 258 20.51 -22.17 21.83
CA ALA A 258 20.63 -20.97 21.01
C ALA A 258 20.55 -19.70 21.87
N THR A 259 21.16 -18.62 21.39
CA THR A 259 21.01 -17.27 21.93
C THR A 259 20.27 -16.41 20.91
N LEU A 260 19.03 -16.03 21.24
CA LEU A 260 18.11 -15.27 20.40
C LEU A 260 18.31 -13.76 20.53
N ALA A 261 17.84 -12.99 19.55
CA ALA A 261 18.00 -11.55 19.51
C ALA A 261 17.07 -10.83 20.51
N GLY A 262 17.52 -10.70 21.77
CA GLY A 262 16.85 -9.94 22.83
C GLY A 262 16.06 -10.78 23.83
N ALA A 263 15.71 -10.17 24.97
CA ALA A 263 14.95 -10.80 26.04
C ALA A 263 13.44 -10.76 25.76
N GLY A 264 12.68 -11.66 26.39
CA GLY A 264 11.23 -11.78 26.22
C GLY A 264 10.78 -12.91 25.28
N ASN A 265 11.60 -13.94 25.12
CA ASN A 265 11.26 -15.18 24.41
C ASN A 265 10.11 -15.92 25.10
N ASP A 266 9.18 -16.46 24.32
CA ASP A 266 7.90 -17.00 24.79
C ASP A 266 7.76 -18.49 24.41
N GLY A 267 6.56 -18.93 23.99
CA GLY A 267 6.27 -20.29 23.56
C GLY A 267 7.17 -20.79 22.40
N ILE A 268 7.42 -22.11 22.43
CA ILE A 268 8.24 -22.83 21.45
C ILE A 268 7.53 -24.11 21.00
N ALA A 269 7.76 -24.54 19.76
CA ALA A 269 7.21 -25.78 19.22
C ALA A 269 8.08 -26.36 18.10
N PHE A 270 8.12 -27.68 17.98
CA PHE A 270 8.75 -28.36 16.84
C PHE A 270 7.75 -28.53 15.71
N ASP A 271 8.19 -28.24 14.48
CA ASP A 271 7.41 -28.55 13.29
C ASP A 271 7.57 -30.03 12.86
N PRO A 272 6.76 -30.53 11.90
CA PRO A 272 6.87 -31.91 11.43
C PRO A 272 8.22 -32.29 10.80
N LYS A 273 9.06 -31.31 10.43
CA LYS A 273 10.41 -31.51 9.89
C LYS A 273 11.47 -31.52 10.99
N GLY A 274 11.08 -31.36 12.27
CA GLY A 274 11.99 -31.33 13.41
C GLY A 274 12.71 -30.00 13.62
N ARG A 275 12.27 -28.92 12.96
CA ARG A 275 12.80 -27.57 13.18
C ARG A 275 12.11 -26.93 14.39
N LEU A 276 12.84 -26.15 15.18
CA LEU A 276 12.31 -25.52 16.40
C LEU A 276 11.89 -24.09 16.13
N TRP A 277 10.60 -23.79 16.33
CA TRP A 277 10.03 -22.45 16.15
C TRP A 277 9.94 -21.75 17.51
N CYS A 278 10.42 -20.51 17.60
CA CYS A 278 10.52 -19.75 18.83
C CYS A 278 9.85 -18.37 18.74
N CYS A 279 8.89 -18.10 19.62
CA CYS A 279 8.29 -16.77 19.76
C CYS A 279 9.29 -15.79 20.38
N THR A 280 9.60 -14.71 19.67
CA THR A 280 10.49 -13.63 20.16
C THR A 280 9.81 -12.27 20.05
N LYS A 281 10.45 -11.22 20.58
CA LYS A 281 9.94 -9.84 20.42
C LYS A 281 9.91 -9.37 18.96
N GLY A 282 10.78 -9.91 18.10
CA GLY A 282 10.91 -9.52 16.69
C GLY A 282 10.08 -10.37 15.72
N GLY A 283 9.27 -11.31 16.21
CA GLY A 283 8.56 -12.30 15.40
C GLY A 283 8.94 -13.73 15.80
N VAL A 284 8.68 -14.68 14.92
CA VAL A 284 8.99 -16.10 15.12
C VAL A 284 10.33 -16.45 14.47
N VAL A 285 11.26 -16.98 15.26
CA VAL A 285 12.57 -17.45 14.77
C VAL A 285 12.52 -18.97 14.59
N ILE A 286 12.94 -19.46 13.43
CA ILE A 286 12.98 -20.89 13.10
C ILE A 286 14.43 -21.35 13.15
N LEU A 287 14.70 -22.34 14.00
CA LEU A 287 16.01 -22.92 14.22
C LEU A 287 16.11 -24.33 13.64
N SER A 288 17.27 -24.65 13.06
CA SER A 288 17.63 -26.02 12.72
C SER A 288 17.84 -26.87 13.99
N PRO A 289 17.85 -28.22 13.90
CA PRO A 289 18.27 -29.08 15.00
C PRO A 289 19.69 -28.81 15.53
N SER A 290 20.55 -28.17 14.73
CA SER A 290 21.91 -27.74 15.11
C SER A 290 21.99 -26.32 15.68
N ALA A 291 20.84 -25.67 15.92
CA ALA A 291 20.69 -24.30 16.46
C ALA A 291 21.03 -23.14 15.50
N GLU A 292 21.06 -23.40 14.20
CA GLU A 292 21.24 -22.37 13.19
C GLU A 292 19.91 -21.68 12.88
N THR A 293 19.92 -20.36 12.68
CA THR A 293 18.71 -19.63 12.28
C THR A 293 18.42 -19.86 10.81
N LEU A 294 17.34 -20.59 10.53
CA LEU A 294 16.89 -20.91 9.18
C LEU A 294 16.01 -19.82 8.59
N ALA A 295 15.12 -19.24 9.41
CA ALA A 295 14.24 -18.18 8.98
C ALA A 295 13.73 -17.31 10.15
N VAL A 296 13.30 -16.09 9.83
CA VAL A 296 12.66 -15.18 10.79
C VAL A 296 11.37 -14.66 10.17
N ILE A 297 10.24 -14.98 10.80
CA ILE A 297 8.90 -14.65 10.32
C ILE A 297 8.36 -13.47 11.14
N LYS A 298 7.98 -12.40 10.46
CA LYS A 298 7.29 -11.27 11.11
C LYS A 298 5.84 -11.64 11.35
N THR A 299 5.35 -11.31 12.53
CA THR A 299 3.95 -11.46 12.92
C THR A 299 3.31 -10.10 13.12
N PRO A 300 1.98 -9.95 12.94
CA PRO A 300 1.29 -8.66 13.06
C PRO A 300 1.46 -7.97 14.43
N ASN A 301 1.59 -8.77 15.49
CA ASN A 301 1.91 -8.34 16.84
C ASN A 301 2.89 -9.35 17.48
N LYS A 302 3.39 -9.09 18.70
CA LYS A 302 4.33 -9.99 19.41
C LYS A 302 3.72 -11.40 19.51
N PRO A 303 4.35 -12.44 18.94
CA PRO A 303 3.88 -13.81 19.06
C PRO A 303 4.12 -14.31 20.49
N THR A 304 3.21 -15.16 20.95
CA THR A 304 3.15 -15.65 22.34
C THR A 304 3.16 -17.18 22.42
N SER A 305 2.46 -17.86 21.51
CA SER A 305 2.44 -19.32 21.41
C SER A 305 2.32 -19.78 19.96
N ILE A 306 2.77 -21.01 19.67
CA ILE A 306 2.75 -21.63 18.34
C ILE A 306 2.31 -23.09 18.50
N ALA A 307 1.48 -23.58 17.58
CA ALA A 307 1.10 -24.99 17.53
C ALA A 307 0.94 -25.48 16.09
N PHE A 308 1.33 -26.73 15.85
CA PHE A 308 1.20 -27.41 14.56
C PHE A 308 0.06 -28.42 14.60
N ALA A 309 -0.74 -28.47 13.54
CA ALA A 309 -1.78 -29.48 13.39
C ALA A 309 -1.17 -30.86 13.16
N PRO A 310 -1.80 -31.94 13.68
CA PRO A 310 -1.37 -33.30 13.37
C PRO A 310 -1.54 -33.64 11.89
N ALA A 311 -0.66 -34.50 11.35
CA ALA A 311 -0.78 -35.01 9.99
C ALA A 311 -2.14 -35.73 9.77
N PRO A 312 -2.77 -35.61 8.58
CA PRO A 312 -2.23 -35.03 7.33
C PRO A 312 -2.38 -33.50 7.22
N SER A 313 -2.97 -32.81 8.20
CA SER A 313 -3.15 -31.36 8.16
C SER A 313 -1.80 -30.64 8.18
N ARG A 314 -1.67 -29.61 7.34
CA ARG A 314 -0.47 -28.75 7.26
C ARG A 314 -0.66 -27.42 7.99
N MET A 315 -1.72 -27.30 8.79
CA MET A 315 -2.08 -26.07 9.47
C MET A 315 -1.10 -25.76 10.60
N VAL A 316 -0.73 -24.50 10.74
CA VAL A 316 0.02 -23.95 11.87
C VAL A 316 -0.76 -22.77 12.45
N CYS A 317 -0.75 -22.67 13.77
CA CYS A 317 -1.36 -21.59 14.53
C CYS A 317 -0.28 -20.78 15.24
N VAL A 318 -0.44 -19.46 15.25
CA VAL A 318 0.36 -18.53 16.04
C VAL A 318 -0.59 -17.61 16.81
N THR A 319 -0.50 -17.61 18.14
CA THR A 319 -1.16 -16.58 18.95
C THR A 319 -0.23 -15.41 19.15
N THR A 320 -0.82 -14.23 19.26
CA THR A 320 -0.15 -12.98 19.57
C THR A 320 -0.81 -12.33 20.78
N ARG A 321 -0.32 -11.18 21.22
CA ARG A 321 -0.89 -10.48 22.38
C ARG A 321 -2.37 -10.15 22.27
N ASP A 322 -2.92 -10.05 21.07
CA ASP A 322 -4.29 -9.57 20.82
C ASP A 322 -5.13 -10.44 19.88
N ALA A 323 -4.53 -11.46 19.27
CA ALA A 323 -5.17 -12.22 18.21
C ALA A 323 -4.62 -13.65 18.07
N CYS A 324 -5.39 -14.51 17.41
CA CYS A 324 -5.00 -15.86 16.99
C CYS A 324 -5.01 -15.95 15.47
N TYR A 325 -3.92 -16.43 14.87
CA TYR A 325 -3.75 -16.57 13.43
C TYR A 325 -3.47 -18.02 13.05
N ILE A 326 -4.00 -18.46 11.92
CA ILE A 326 -3.69 -19.77 11.32
C ILE A 326 -3.21 -19.60 9.88
N THR A 327 -2.41 -20.54 9.40
CA THR A 327 -1.97 -20.60 8.00
C THR A 327 -1.49 -22.02 7.65
N GLU A 328 -1.06 -22.26 6.42
CA GLU A 328 -0.66 -23.59 5.93
C GLU A 328 0.85 -23.67 5.61
N LEU A 329 1.47 -24.79 5.98
CA LEU A 329 2.87 -25.11 5.66
C LEU A 329 3.01 -25.66 4.23
N SER A 330 4.18 -25.46 3.61
CA SER A 330 4.47 -25.95 2.25
C SER A 330 4.38 -27.48 2.14
N SER A 331 3.83 -27.97 1.02
CA SER A 331 3.76 -29.39 0.66
C SER A 331 5.06 -29.87 0.00
N THR A 332 6.20 -29.61 0.63
CA THR A 332 7.43 -30.27 0.22
C THR A 332 7.52 -31.59 0.97
N LYS A 333 7.33 -32.70 0.24
CA LYS A 333 7.70 -34.04 0.69
C LYS A 333 9.10 -33.95 1.32
N SER A 334 9.17 -34.26 2.61
CA SER A 334 10.41 -34.55 3.31
C SER A 334 11.15 -35.64 2.55
N SER A 335 12.22 -35.29 1.84
CA SER A 335 13.22 -36.23 1.36
C SER A 335 14.28 -36.41 2.44
N LEU A 336 13.91 -37.12 3.50
CA LEU A 336 14.87 -37.94 4.24
C LEU A 336 14.76 -39.36 3.67
N PRO A 337 15.81 -39.90 3.03
CA PRO A 337 15.73 -41.18 2.34
C PRO A 337 15.70 -42.32 3.35
N ALA A 338 14.53 -42.92 3.52
CA ALA A 338 14.39 -44.26 4.08
C ALA A 338 13.62 -45.14 3.09
N SER A 339 14.28 -45.47 1.97
CA SER A 339 14.20 -46.74 1.24
C SER A 339 14.66 -46.54 -0.20
N VAL A 340 15.81 -47.12 -0.51
CA VAL A 340 16.21 -47.47 -1.86
C VAL A 340 15.12 -48.41 -2.41
N GLY A 341 14.38 -47.96 -3.43
CA GLY A 341 13.27 -48.73 -3.98
C GLY A 341 12.48 -48.02 -5.08
N MET A 342 13.12 -47.85 -6.24
CA MET A 342 12.51 -47.70 -7.57
C MET A 342 11.62 -46.45 -7.83
N ALA A 343 12.23 -45.46 -8.50
CA ALA A 343 11.55 -44.64 -9.51
C ALA A 343 12.57 -44.22 -10.59
N PHE A 344 13.04 -45.20 -11.38
CA PHE A 344 13.70 -44.94 -12.67
C PHE A 344 12.63 -44.96 -13.76
N ALA A 345 12.16 -43.79 -14.17
CA ALA A 345 11.55 -43.53 -15.48
C ALA A 345 10.93 -42.12 -15.47
N GLU A 346 11.62 -41.12 -16.03
CA GLU A 346 10.94 -40.05 -16.80
C GLU A 346 11.85 -39.08 -17.58
N ARG A 347 13.17 -39.26 -17.65
CA ARG A 347 14.02 -38.59 -18.67
C ARG A 347 15.02 -39.57 -19.28
N ASN A 348 14.79 -39.97 -20.52
CA ASN A 348 15.68 -40.85 -21.30
C ASN A 348 16.75 -40.02 -22.05
N GLU A 349 17.60 -39.29 -21.32
CA GLU A 349 18.81 -38.72 -21.94
C GLU A 349 19.89 -39.81 -22.01
N THR A 350 20.50 -39.96 -23.19
CA THR A 350 21.65 -40.86 -23.39
C THR A 350 22.91 -40.31 -22.69
N SER A 351 23.87 -41.18 -22.39
CA SER A 351 25.13 -40.76 -21.73
C SER A 351 25.85 -39.66 -22.52
N GLU A 352 25.81 -39.74 -23.86
CA GLU A 352 26.37 -38.72 -24.76
C GLU A 352 25.62 -37.39 -24.70
N GLN A 353 24.29 -37.42 -24.58
CA GLN A 353 23.47 -36.20 -24.41
C GLN A 353 23.75 -35.54 -23.05
N LEU A 354 23.76 -36.33 -21.97
CA LEU A 354 24.12 -35.85 -20.62
C LEU A 354 25.51 -35.22 -20.63
N PHE A 355 26.47 -35.87 -21.30
CA PHE A 355 27.83 -35.36 -21.38
C PHE A 355 27.91 -34.00 -22.10
N VAL A 356 27.33 -33.91 -23.29
CA VAL A 356 27.37 -32.69 -24.13
C VAL A 356 26.60 -31.53 -23.51
N ARG A 357 25.45 -31.83 -22.92
CA ARG A 357 24.50 -30.86 -22.40
C ARG A 357 24.87 -30.38 -20.99
N ARG A 358 25.23 -31.30 -20.09
CA ARG A 358 25.35 -31.03 -18.65
C ARG A 358 26.78 -31.18 -18.14
N ILE A 359 27.48 -32.26 -18.47
CA ILE A 359 28.80 -32.55 -17.88
C ILE A 359 29.93 -31.67 -18.44
N VAL A 360 30.01 -31.46 -19.75
CA VAL A 360 31.08 -30.62 -20.34
C VAL A 360 31.02 -29.17 -19.83
N PRO A 361 29.86 -28.49 -19.79
CA PRO A 361 29.75 -27.18 -19.15
C PRO A 361 30.14 -27.22 -17.67
N LEU A 362 29.62 -28.20 -16.92
CA LEU A 362 29.91 -28.38 -15.50
C LEU A 362 31.41 -28.51 -15.22
N LEU A 363 32.10 -29.38 -15.96
CA LEU A 363 33.56 -29.54 -15.84
C LEU A 363 34.28 -28.23 -16.17
N ARG A 364 33.88 -27.52 -17.23
CA ARG A 364 34.51 -26.27 -17.64
C ARG A 364 34.37 -25.16 -16.61
N GLU A 365 33.18 -25.01 -16.04
CA GLU A 365 32.85 -23.92 -15.12
C GLU A 365 33.35 -24.18 -13.69
N LYS A 366 33.31 -25.44 -13.24
CA LYS A 366 33.54 -25.79 -11.82
C LYS A 366 34.85 -26.54 -11.58
N CYS A 367 35.41 -27.23 -12.57
CA CYS A 367 36.49 -28.18 -12.34
C CYS A 367 37.79 -27.85 -13.09
N LEU A 368 37.73 -27.39 -14.34
CA LEU A 368 38.92 -27.21 -15.19
C LEU A 368 39.84 -26.06 -14.76
N ALA A 369 39.38 -25.15 -13.89
CA ALA A 369 40.25 -24.12 -13.32
C ALA A 369 41.38 -24.73 -12.46
N CYS A 370 41.11 -25.82 -11.75
CA CYS A 370 42.06 -26.50 -10.87
C CYS A 370 42.46 -27.91 -11.35
N HIS A 371 41.79 -28.46 -12.37
CA HIS A 371 42.06 -29.80 -12.94
C HIS A 371 42.24 -29.78 -14.47
N GLY A 372 42.66 -28.64 -15.00
CA GLY A 372 42.79 -28.36 -16.44
C GLY A 372 44.21 -28.50 -17.00
N GLU A 373 44.55 -27.68 -17.99
CA GLU A 373 45.80 -27.77 -18.75
C GLU A 373 47.04 -27.25 -18.00
N ASP A 374 46.85 -26.28 -17.10
CA ASP A 374 47.94 -25.71 -16.32
C ASP A 374 48.44 -26.72 -15.27
N VAL A 375 49.64 -27.25 -15.48
CA VAL A 375 50.25 -28.26 -14.61
C VAL A 375 50.63 -27.68 -13.24
N GLU A 376 50.95 -26.39 -13.17
CA GLU A 376 51.34 -25.71 -11.91
C GLU A 376 50.11 -25.36 -11.06
N ALA A 377 48.94 -25.19 -11.68
CA ALA A 377 47.66 -24.92 -10.99
C ALA A 377 46.83 -26.19 -10.75
N ARG A 378 47.36 -27.36 -11.12
CA ARG A 378 46.63 -28.63 -11.06
C ARG A 378 46.68 -29.22 -9.66
N GLU A 379 45.53 -29.29 -9.01
CA GLU A 379 45.39 -29.83 -7.67
C GLU A 379 45.16 -31.35 -7.69
N GLY A 380 45.78 -32.07 -6.76
CA GLY A 380 45.60 -33.52 -6.55
C GLY A 380 45.99 -34.41 -7.74
N GLY A 381 46.85 -33.94 -8.65
CA GLY A 381 47.36 -34.71 -9.80
C GLY A 381 46.34 -35.08 -10.88
N LEU A 382 45.07 -34.69 -10.71
CA LEU A 382 43.94 -35.13 -11.54
C LEU A 382 43.75 -34.24 -12.79
N ASP A 383 43.59 -34.86 -13.96
CA ASP A 383 43.36 -34.17 -15.25
C ASP A 383 42.01 -34.54 -15.86
N LEU A 384 41.09 -33.58 -15.85
CA LEU A 384 39.68 -33.77 -16.27
C LEU A 384 39.41 -33.42 -17.74
N ARG A 385 40.43 -33.35 -18.60
CA ARG A 385 40.26 -32.94 -20.00
C ARG A 385 39.91 -34.08 -20.96
N SER A 386 40.13 -35.33 -20.56
CA SER A 386 39.82 -36.49 -21.40
C SER A 386 39.43 -37.69 -20.56
N LEU A 387 38.60 -38.59 -21.10
CA LEU A 387 38.23 -39.83 -20.42
C LEU A 387 39.47 -40.67 -20.04
N GLN A 388 40.50 -40.69 -20.88
CA GLN A 388 41.73 -41.45 -20.63
C GLN A 388 42.48 -40.93 -19.39
N THR A 389 42.55 -39.62 -19.21
CA THR A 389 43.23 -39.00 -18.07
C THR A 389 42.39 -39.07 -16.80
N VAL A 390 41.07 -38.86 -16.91
CA VAL A 390 40.14 -38.97 -15.78
C VAL A 390 40.12 -40.41 -15.24
N ALA A 391 40.07 -41.41 -16.12
CA ALA A 391 40.08 -42.82 -15.73
C ALA A 391 41.42 -43.26 -15.12
N GLY A 392 42.51 -42.53 -15.41
CA GLY A 392 43.83 -42.77 -14.82
C GLY A 392 43.95 -42.35 -13.35
N GLY A 393 43.00 -41.58 -12.82
CA GLY A 393 43.05 -41.07 -11.44
C GLY A 393 44.06 -39.93 -11.24
N GLY A 394 44.10 -39.41 -10.01
CA GLY A 394 45.09 -38.43 -9.57
C GLY A 394 46.00 -39.00 -8.48
N ASP A 395 46.45 -38.15 -7.55
CA ASP A 395 47.30 -38.53 -6.41
C ASP A 395 46.62 -39.51 -5.44
N SER A 396 45.29 -39.67 -5.54
CA SER A 396 44.53 -40.66 -4.77
C SER A 396 44.78 -42.11 -5.19
N GLU A 397 45.43 -42.35 -6.33
CA GLU A 397 45.59 -43.65 -7.00
C GLU A 397 44.26 -44.33 -7.43
N ASP A 398 43.11 -43.85 -6.94
CA ASP A 398 41.78 -44.25 -7.37
C ASP A 398 41.37 -43.61 -8.72
N PRO A 399 40.70 -44.35 -9.63
CA PRO A 399 40.18 -43.81 -10.88
C PRO A 399 39.21 -42.64 -10.66
N GLY A 400 39.40 -41.54 -11.40
CA GLY A 400 38.53 -40.37 -11.35
C GLY A 400 37.09 -40.68 -11.74
N VAL A 401 36.91 -41.47 -12.81
CA VAL A 401 35.62 -41.97 -13.27
C VAL A 401 35.74 -43.44 -13.65
N VAL A 402 34.86 -44.26 -13.09
CA VAL A 402 34.67 -45.68 -13.43
C VAL A 402 33.31 -45.81 -14.11
N PRO A 403 33.26 -46.04 -15.44
CA PRO A 403 32.01 -46.21 -16.17
C PRO A 403 31.08 -47.23 -15.51
N MET A 404 29.79 -46.92 -15.45
CA MET A 404 28.72 -47.72 -14.81
C MET A 404 28.81 -47.81 -13.28
N HIS A 405 29.82 -47.21 -12.64
CA HIS A 405 30.07 -47.33 -11.20
C HIS A 405 30.33 -45.96 -10.55
N PRO A 406 29.30 -45.11 -10.37
CA PRO A 406 29.44 -43.83 -9.67
C PRO A 406 30.03 -43.97 -8.26
N GLU A 407 29.66 -45.04 -7.55
CA GLU A 407 30.13 -45.35 -6.20
C GLU A 407 31.63 -45.69 -6.12
N ARG A 408 32.30 -45.87 -7.27
CA ARG A 408 33.74 -46.12 -7.39
C ARG A 408 34.49 -45.00 -8.10
N SER A 409 33.80 -43.90 -8.40
CA SER A 409 34.34 -42.78 -9.16
C SER A 409 34.70 -41.64 -8.21
N SER A 410 36.00 -41.40 -8.00
CA SER A 410 36.46 -40.43 -6.98
C SER A 410 36.00 -38.99 -7.26
N VAL A 411 35.80 -38.62 -8.54
CA VAL A 411 35.25 -37.30 -8.91
C VAL A 411 33.84 -37.11 -8.41
N TYR A 412 33.00 -38.16 -8.49
CA TYR A 412 31.63 -38.11 -7.98
C TYR A 412 31.62 -38.05 -6.45
N LEU A 413 32.40 -38.92 -5.78
CA LEU A 413 32.47 -38.97 -4.31
C LEU A 413 33.01 -37.66 -3.71
N ALA A 414 34.03 -37.06 -4.33
CA ALA A 414 34.54 -35.76 -3.90
C ALA A 414 33.50 -34.64 -4.10
N ALA A 415 32.70 -34.73 -5.18
CA ALA A 415 31.67 -33.75 -5.51
C ALA A 415 30.44 -33.80 -4.60
N THR A 416 30.15 -34.94 -3.94
CA THR A 416 29.06 -35.02 -2.96
C THR A 416 29.38 -34.30 -1.65
N ARG A 417 30.66 -33.99 -1.40
CA ARG A 417 31.16 -33.34 -0.18
C ARG A 417 30.78 -34.03 1.14
N SER A 418 30.31 -35.26 1.07
CA SER A 418 29.80 -36.07 2.18
C SER A 418 30.65 -37.31 2.44
N ASP A 419 31.71 -37.47 1.66
CA ASP A 419 32.65 -38.58 1.75
C ASP A 419 33.80 -38.25 2.71
N ASP A 420 34.14 -39.19 3.59
CA ASP A 420 35.17 -39.02 4.62
C ASP A 420 36.61 -39.26 4.09
N VAL A 421 36.75 -39.76 2.85
CA VAL A 421 38.02 -40.17 2.22
C VAL A 421 38.53 -39.08 1.27
N PHE A 422 37.64 -38.46 0.49
CA PHE A 422 38.01 -37.40 -0.45
C PHE A 422 37.77 -36.00 0.11
N SER A 423 38.67 -35.06 -0.20
CA SER A 423 38.43 -33.65 0.12
C SER A 423 37.21 -33.12 -0.64
N ALA A 424 36.41 -32.28 0.01
CA ALA A 424 35.23 -31.68 -0.60
C ALA A 424 35.59 -30.85 -1.84
N MET A 425 34.99 -31.18 -2.99
CA MET A 425 35.24 -30.50 -4.27
C MET A 425 33.93 -29.95 -4.87
N PRO A 426 33.92 -28.75 -5.49
CA PRO A 426 34.96 -27.71 -5.42
C PRO A 426 35.21 -27.24 -3.97
N PRO A 427 36.42 -26.78 -3.60
CA PRO A 427 36.81 -26.59 -2.19
C PRO A 427 36.04 -25.48 -1.47
N LYS A 428 35.65 -24.41 -2.19
CA LYS A 428 34.83 -23.33 -1.62
C LYS A 428 33.37 -23.73 -1.59
N GLU A 429 32.73 -23.58 -0.44
CA GLU A 429 31.31 -23.91 -0.27
C GLU A 429 30.38 -23.07 -1.15
N SER A 430 30.73 -21.80 -1.42
CA SER A 430 29.99 -20.95 -2.37
C SER A 430 30.06 -21.43 -3.83
N GLU A 431 30.98 -22.35 -4.14
CA GLU A 431 31.18 -22.91 -5.48
C GLU A 431 30.76 -24.39 -5.54
N SER A 432 30.14 -24.92 -4.48
CA SER A 432 29.66 -26.30 -4.41
C SER A 432 28.73 -26.64 -5.57
N LEU A 433 28.75 -27.92 -5.98
CA LEU A 433 27.81 -28.41 -6.97
C LEU A 433 26.41 -28.47 -6.35
N THR A 434 25.40 -28.08 -7.12
CA THR A 434 24.00 -28.23 -6.70
C THR A 434 23.63 -29.71 -6.64
N GLU A 435 22.56 -30.06 -5.93
CA GLU A 435 22.05 -31.45 -5.91
C GLU A 435 21.78 -31.99 -7.33
N GLU A 436 21.36 -31.10 -8.22
CA GLU A 436 21.09 -31.43 -9.61
C GLU A 436 22.38 -31.64 -10.43
N ASP A 437 23.42 -30.82 -10.22
CA ASP A 437 24.74 -31.03 -10.84
C ASP A 437 25.36 -32.37 -10.41
N VAL A 438 25.27 -32.69 -9.11
CA VAL A 438 25.74 -33.97 -8.55
C VAL A 438 24.94 -35.13 -9.14
N ARG A 439 23.63 -34.97 -9.31
CA ARG A 439 22.77 -35.97 -9.97
C ARG A 439 23.13 -36.16 -11.45
N TRP A 440 23.39 -35.08 -12.20
CA TRP A 440 23.84 -35.21 -13.59
C TRP A 440 25.16 -35.96 -13.69
N LEU A 441 26.11 -35.66 -12.81
CA LEU A 441 27.38 -36.36 -12.72
C LEU A 441 27.18 -37.85 -12.41
N TYR A 442 26.28 -38.17 -11.47
CA TYR A 442 25.88 -39.55 -11.17
C TYR A 442 25.30 -40.26 -12.40
N ASP A 443 24.28 -39.67 -13.03
CA ASP A 443 23.55 -40.26 -14.14
C ASP A 443 24.45 -40.48 -15.36
N TRP A 444 25.34 -39.53 -15.66
CA TRP A 444 26.32 -39.68 -16.73
C TRP A 444 27.26 -40.87 -16.48
N ILE A 445 27.77 -41.03 -15.26
CA ILE A 445 28.65 -42.16 -14.91
C ILE A 445 27.86 -43.48 -14.92
N ALA A 446 26.65 -43.48 -14.34
CA ALA A 446 25.77 -44.65 -14.26
C ALA A 446 25.32 -45.16 -15.65
N THR A 447 25.26 -44.26 -16.64
CA THR A 447 24.92 -44.58 -18.03
C THR A 447 26.13 -44.90 -18.92
N GLY A 448 27.33 -45.00 -18.34
CA GLY A 448 28.53 -45.48 -19.03
C GLY A 448 29.62 -44.43 -19.26
N ALA A 449 29.46 -43.23 -18.71
CA ALA A 449 30.43 -42.13 -18.79
C ALA A 449 30.95 -41.87 -20.22
N VAL A 450 30.07 -41.93 -21.22
CA VAL A 450 30.49 -41.78 -22.62
C VAL A 450 31.03 -40.38 -22.84
N TRP A 451 32.21 -40.28 -23.46
CA TRP A 451 32.93 -39.03 -23.72
C TRP A 451 33.10 -38.82 -25.24
N PRO A 452 32.11 -38.24 -25.95
CA PRO A 452 32.17 -38.01 -27.38
C PRO A 452 33.32 -37.09 -27.81
N THR A 453 33.82 -37.25 -29.03
CA THR A 453 34.82 -36.34 -29.62
C THR A 453 34.23 -34.94 -29.82
N GLU A 454 35.04 -33.88 -29.86
CA GLU A 454 34.53 -32.51 -30.05
C GLU A 454 33.63 -32.36 -31.29
N LYS A 455 33.95 -33.11 -32.36
CA LYS A 455 33.13 -33.16 -33.57
C LYS A 455 31.74 -33.75 -33.31
N ASP A 456 31.67 -34.83 -32.53
CA ASP A 456 30.41 -35.49 -32.18
C ASP A 456 29.62 -34.65 -31.16
N GLN A 457 30.30 -33.98 -30.23
CA GLN A 457 29.67 -33.02 -29.32
C GLN A 457 28.99 -31.88 -30.07
N ALA A 458 29.65 -31.33 -31.10
CA ALA A 458 29.07 -30.29 -31.95
C ALA A 458 27.85 -30.80 -32.74
N ALA A 459 27.91 -32.03 -33.26
CA ALA A 459 26.79 -32.66 -33.97
C ALA A 459 25.58 -32.94 -33.06
N ILE A 460 25.82 -33.42 -31.83
CA ILE A 460 24.77 -33.67 -30.82
C ILE A 460 24.11 -32.35 -30.41
N ARG A 461 24.90 -31.30 -30.16
CA ARG A 461 24.39 -29.96 -29.80
C ARG A 461 23.51 -29.37 -30.89
N ALA A 462 23.96 -29.41 -32.15
CA ALA A 462 23.18 -28.93 -33.28
C ALA A 462 21.88 -29.71 -33.49
N LYS A 463 21.86 -31.00 -33.16
CA LYS A 463 20.68 -31.86 -33.29
C LYS A 463 19.59 -31.57 -32.24
N HIS A 464 19.98 -31.15 -31.03
CA HIS A 464 19.07 -30.96 -29.89
C HIS A 464 18.90 -29.49 -29.46
N GLU A 465 19.49 -28.53 -30.20
CA GLU A 465 19.48 -27.09 -29.87
C GLU A 465 18.08 -26.53 -29.58
N ALA A 466 17.10 -26.83 -30.43
CA ALA A 466 15.74 -26.33 -30.27
C ALA A 466 15.05 -26.89 -29.00
N GLU A 467 15.28 -28.16 -28.69
CA GLU A 467 14.73 -28.84 -27.51
C GLU A 467 15.38 -28.34 -26.21
N TRP A 468 16.71 -28.16 -26.21
CA TRP A 468 17.44 -27.67 -25.05
C TRP A 468 17.21 -26.17 -24.78
N SER A 469 17.03 -25.36 -25.84
CA SER A 469 16.75 -23.92 -25.70
C SER A 469 15.41 -23.60 -25.04
N GLN A 470 14.42 -24.50 -25.10
CA GLN A 470 13.15 -24.33 -24.39
C GLN A 470 13.27 -24.64 -22.90
N GLU A 471 14.22 -25.49 -22.50
CA GLU A 471 14.44 -25.85 -21.09
C GLU A 471 15.45 -24.92 -20.37
N ASP A 472 16.33 -24.22 -21.10
CA ASP A 472 17.40 -23.37 -20.52
C ASP A 472 17.12 -21.84 -20.64
N GLY A 473 15.89 -21.44 -21.02
CA GLY A 473 15.46 -20.05 -21.21
C GLY A 473 15.93 -19.40 -22.52
N VAL A 474 15.44 -18.19 -22.81
CA VAL A 474 15.78 -17.43 -24.03
C VAL A 474 16.63 -16.20 -23.74
N ARG A 475 17.58 -15.93 -24.63
CA ARG A 475 18.42 -14.75 -24.54
C ARG A 475 17.77 -13.56 -25.23
N VAL A 476 17.72 -12.42 -24.55
CA VAL A 476 17.17 -11.16 -25.07
C VAL A 476 18.29 -10.21 -25.44
N ARG A 477 18.23 -9.62 -26.64
CA ARG A 477 19.16 -8.57 -27.05
C ARG A 477 18.78 -7.25 -26.37
N THR A 478 19.75 -6.64 -25.69
CA THR A 478 19.60 -5.35 -25.02
C THR A 478 20.80 -4.44 -25.33
N SER A 479 20.82 -3.22 -24.80
CA SER A 479 21.95 -2.28 -24.92
C SER A 479 23.24 -2.71 -24.19
N GLY A 480 23.21 -3.85 -23.51
CA GLY A 480 24.25 -4.33 -22.58
C GLY A 480 24.02 -3.84 -21.15
N GLY A 481 24.22 -4.74 -20.18
CA GLY A 481 24.22 -4.45 -18.75
C GLY A 481 25.60 -4.01 -18.24
N LEU A 482 25.68 -3.72 -16.94
CA LEU A 482 26.90 -3.37 -16.21
C LEU A 482 27.89 -4.55 -16.08
N SER A 483 27.42 -5.78 -16.25
CA SER A 483 28.27 -6.98 -16.28
C SER A 483 27.99 -7.88 -17.49
N ASP A 484 29.02 -8.63 -17.89
CA ASP A 484 28.86 -9.67 -18.92
C ASP A 484 27.92 -10.77 -18.47
N SER A 485 27.94 -11.16 -17.18
CA SER A 485 27.05 -12.19 -16.66
C SER A 485 25.57 -11.79 -16.77
N TRP A 486 25.23 -10.53 -16.51
CA TRP A 486 23.87 -10.02 -16.70
C TRP A 486 23.53 -9.92 -18.20
N THR A 487 24.45 -9.40 -19.01
CA THR A 487 24.25 -9.23 -20.46
C THR A 487 24.06 -10.56 -21.21
N ASN A 488 24.67 -11.63 -20.72
CA ASN A 488 24.61 -12.96 -21.33
C ASN A 488 23.57 -13.89 -20.69
N ARG A 489 22.72 -13.41 -19.77
CA ARG A 489 21.74 -14.27 -19.09
C ARG A 489 20.56 -14.68 -19.98
N ASN A 490 19.97 -15.82 -19.66
CA ASN A 490 18.72 -16.29 -20.24
C ASN A 490 17.53 -15.89 -19.36
N TYR A 491 16.38 -15.70 -19.99
CA TYR A 491 15.11 -15.31 -19.38
C TYR A 491 14.06 -16.38 -19.65
N ASP A 492 13.11 -16.55 -18.74
CA ASP A 492 11.95 -17.39 -18.97
C ASP A 492 11.09 -16.79 -20.12
N PRO A 493 10.83 -17.54 -21.21
CA PRO A 493 9.96 -17.09 -22.29
C PRO A 493 8.59 -16.60 -21.82
N GLU A 494 7.99 -17.23 -20.80
CA GLU A 494 6.69 -16.81 -20.26
C GLU A 494 6.79 -15.45 -19.55
N GLY A 495 7.90 -15.22 -18.83
CA GLY A 495 8.25 -13.94 -18.21
C GLY A 495 8.44 -12.78 -19.20
N LEU A 496 8.57 -13.07 -20.50
CA LEU A 496 8.74 -12.06 -21.55
C LEU A 496 7.46 -11.70 -22.30
N TRP A 497 6.29 -12.21 -21.87
CA TRP A 497 5.00 -12.06 -22.58
C TRP A 497 4.70 -10.61 -22.98
N ALA A 498 5.02 -9.63 -22.12
CA ALA A 498 4.70 -8.23 -22.32
C ALA A 498 5.48 -7.60 -23.48
N TYR A 499 6.70 -8.10 -23.75
CA TYR A 499 7.56 -7.63 -24.84
C TYR A 499 7.28 -8.33 -26.17
N GLN A 500 6.53 -9.43 -26.15
CA GLN A 500 6.16 -10.15 -27.37
C GLN A 500 5.19 -9.32 -28.22
N PRO A 501 5.29 -9.39 -29.56
CA PRO A 501 4.33 -8.77 -30.47
C PRO A 501 2.89 -9.16 -30.16
N LEU A 502 1.95 -8.26 -30.46
CA LEU A 502 0.53 -8.50 -30.25
C LEU A 502 0.00 -9.65 -31.12
N LEU A 503 -0.63 -10.65 -30.49
CA LEU A 503 -1.25 -11.77 -31.18
C LEU A 503 -2.54 -11.33 -31.89
N LYS A 504 -2.55 -11.44 -33.23
CA LYS A 504 -3.77 -11.25 -34.05
C LYS A 504 -4.67 -12.50 -33.96
N SER A 505 -5.26 -12.72 -32.80
CA SER A 505 -6.11 -13.89 -32.51
C SER A 505 -7.44 -13.82 -33.28
N ALA A 506 -7.84 -14.92 -33.90
CA ALA A 506 -9.21 -15.09 -34.41
C ALA A 506 -10.18 -15.29 -33.23
N VAL A 507 -11.41 -14.80 -33.36
CA VAL A 507 -12.46 -14.97 -32.34
C VAL A 507 -12.82 -16.47 -32.25
N PRO A 508 -12.71 -17.13 -31.08
CA PRO A 508 -12.83 -18.59 -30.98
C PRO A 508 -14.22 -19.18 -31.27
N SER A 509 -15.29 -18.38 -31.27
CA SER A 509 -16.67 -18.86 -31.35
C SER A 509 -17.58 -17.88 -32.11
N SER A 510 -18.81 -18.32 -32.41
CA SER A 510 -19.85 -17.52 -33.10
C SER A 510 -20.66 -16.61 -32.17
N HIS A 511 -20.15 -16.26 -30.99
CA HIS A 511 -20.81 -15.29 -30.11
C HIS A 511 -20.89 -13.93 -30.81
N ASN A 512 -21.98 -13.20 -30.56
CA ASN A 512 -22.18 -11.87 -31.14
C ASN A 512 -21.15 -10.85 -30.62
N ASN A 513 -20.65 -11.02 -29.40
CA ASN A 513 -19.57 -10.21 -28.83
C ASN A 513 -18.28 -11.07 -28.70
N PRO A 514 -17.16 -10.63 -29.28
CA PRO A 514 -15.88 -11.34 -29.21
C PRO A 514 -15.36 -11.63 -27.80
N ILE A 515 -15.62 -10.74 -26.82
CA ILE A 515 -15.19 -10.92 -25.42
C ILE A 515 -15.75 -12.22 -24.86
N ASP A 516 -17.05 -12.42 -25.01
CA ASP A 516 -17.74 -13.61 -24.50
C ASP A 516 -17.20 -14.88 -25.16
N GLY A 517 -16.82 -14.80 -26.44
CA GLY A 517 -16.22 -15.92 -27.15
C GLY A 517 -14.84 -16.33 -26.62
N PHE A 518 -14.02 -15.39 -26.17
CA PHE A 518 -12.74 -15.70 -25.52
C PHE A 518 -12.92 -16.21 -24.09
N LEU A 519 -13.83 -15.60 -23.32
CA LEU A 519 -14.13 -16.05 -21.95
C LEU A 519 -14.73 -17.46 -21.95
N GLN A 520 -15.67 -17.75 -22.86
CA GLN A 520 -16.26 -19.08 -22.98
C GLN A 520 -15.23 -20.15 -23.36
N ALA A 521 -14.23 -19.80 -24.17
CA ALA A 521 -13.14 -20.71 -24.54
C ALA A 521 -12.17 -20.97 -23.37
N ALA A 522 -12.08 -20.05 -22.40
CA ALA A 522 -11.24 -20.18 -21.21
C ALA A 522 -12.00 -20.68 -19.97
N LEU A 523 -13.33 -20.80 -20.04
CA LEU A 523 -14.19 -21.21 -18.93
C LEU A 523 -13.85 -22.65 -18.47
N PRO A 524 -13.69 -22.90 -17.15
CA PRO A 524 -13.50 -24.25 -16.63
C PRO A 524 -14.58 -25.22 -17.11
N LYS A 525 -14.19 -26.46 -17.42
CA LYS A 525 -15.12 -27.47 -17.93
C LYS A 525 -16.19 -27.79 -16.89
N GLY A 526 -17.46 -27.56 -17.25
CA GLY A 526 -18.61 -27.84 -16.38
C GLY A 526 -19.08 -26.63 -15.56
N LEU A 527 -18.28 -25.55 -15.49
CA LEU A 527 -18.72 -24.31 -14.88
C LEU A 527 -19.72 -23.59 -15.80
N GLN A 528 -20.85 -23.17 -15.24
CA GLN A 528 -21.80 -22.32 -15.94
C GLN A 528 -21.51 -20.86 -15.64
N VAL A 529 -22.07 -19.96 -16.43
CA VAL A 529 -22.01 -18.52 -16.15
C VAL A 529 -23.32 -18.09 -15.49
N ALA A 530 -23.28 -17.04 -14.69
CA ALA A 530 -24.45 -16.48 -14.06
C ALA A 530 -25.46 -15.96 -15.11
N PRO A 531 -26.76 -15.98 -14.78
CA PRO A 531 -27.77 -15.37 -15.65
C PRO A 531 -27.53 -13.85 -15.76
N PRO A 532 -28.18 -13.17 -16.72
CA PRO A 532 -28.18 -11.72 -16.78
C PRO A 532 -28.63 -11.08 -15.47
N ALA A 533 -28.01 -9.97 -15.08
CA ALA A 533 -28.41 -9.18 -13.92
C ALA A 533 -29.78 -8.53 -14.14
N LEU A 534 -30.46 -8.19 -13.04
CA LEU A 534 -31.70 -7.44 -13.09
C LEU A 534 -31.44 -6.05 -13.70
N ARG A 535 -32.39 -5.54 -14.49
CA ARG A 535 -32.28 -4.20 -15.13
C ARG A 535 -31.92 -3.09 -14.13
N ARG A 536 -32.46 -3.14 -12.91
CA ARG A 536 -32.16 -2.17 -11.86
C ARG A 536 -30.67 -2.20 -11.46
N ASP A 537 -30.11 -3.39 -11.30
CA ASP A 537 -28.70 -3.54 -10.91
C ASP A 537 -27.81 -3.11 -12.09
N LEU A 538 -28.18 -3.46 -13.33
CA LEU A 538 -27.48 -3.03 -14.55
C LEU A 538 -27.43 -1.51 -14.73
N ILE A 539 -28.54 -0.78 -14.56
CA ILE A 539 -28.52 0.69 -14.71
C ILE A 539 -27.72 1.35 -13.59
N ARG A 540 -27.84 0.85 -12.35
CA ARG A 540 -27.04 1.36 -11.22
C ARG A 540 -25.55 1.16 -11.49
N ARG A 541 -25.17 -0.06 -11.88
CA ARG A 541 -23.79 -0.44 -12.24
C ARG A 541 -23.22 0.43 -13.36
N ALA A 542 -23.93 0.51 -14.49
CA ALA A 542 -23.49 1.30 -15.64
C ALA A 542 -23.34 2.80 -15.31
N THR A 543 -24.26 3.37 -14.52
CA THR A 543 -24.23 4.79 -14.17
C THR A 543 -23.03 5.10 -13.27
N PHE A 544 -22.74 4.27 -12.26
CA PHE A 544 -21.56 4.44 -11.43
C PHE A 544 -20.26 4.21 -12.21
N ASP A 545 -20.19 3.19 -13.06
CA ASP A 545 -18.98 2.89 -13.82
C ASP A 545 -18.64 4.01 -14.82
N LEU A 546 -19.65 4.59 -15.48
CA LEU A 546 -19.43 5.63 -16.50
C LEU A 546 -19.46 7.05 -15.97
N THR A 547 -20.16 7.37 -14.88
CA THR A 547 -20.30 8.76 -14.39
C THR A 547 -19.86 8.96 -12.94
N GLY A 548 -19.75 7.88 -12.15
CA GLY A 548 -19.49 7.94 -10.72
C GLY A 548 -20.67 8.45 -9.87
N LEU A 549 -21.86 8.56 -10.46
CA LEU A 549 -23.08 9.06 -9.82
C LEU A 549 -24.18 7.97 -9.82
N PRO A 550 -25.15 8.04 -8.90
CA PRO A 550 -26.32 7.17 -8.94
C PRO A 550 -27.27 7.59 -10.08
N PRO A 551 -28.04 6.65 -10.67
CA PRO A 551 -29.08 7.01 -11.63
C PRO A 551 -30.25 7.73 -10.94
N THR A 552 -30.91 8.63 -11.65
CA THR A 552 -32.12 9.28 -11.14
C THR A 552 -33.30 8.30 -11.11
N PRO A 553 -34.31 8.49 -10.24
CA PRO A 553 -35.50 7.64 -10.21
C PRO A 553 -36.22 7.55 -11.55
N ASP A 554 -36.26 8.66 -12.31
CA ASP A 554 -36.90 8.70 -13.63
C ASP A 554 -36.12 7.88 -14.67
N GLU A 555 -34.79 7.91 -14.66
CA GLU A 555 -33.96 7.07 -15.53
C GLU A 555 -34.13 5.59 -15.22
N VAL A 556 -34.19 5.22 -13.93
CA VAL A 556 -34.46 3.85 -13.49
C VAL A 556 -35.83 3.41 -13.99
N LYS A 557 -36.87 4.21 -13.76
CA LYS A 557 -38.23 3.91 -14.20
C LYS A 557 -38.34 3.80 -15.73
N ALA A 558 -37.66 4.68 -16.47
CA ALA A 558 -37.64 4.63 -17.93
C ALA A 558 -37.03 3.32 -18.44
N PHE A 559 -35.91 2.88 -17.87
CA PHE A 559 -35.26 1.63 -18.27
C PHE A 559 -36.04 0.37 -17.86
N LEU A 560 -36.65 0.38 -16.67
CA LEU A 560 -37.47 -0.74 -16.20
C LEU A 560 -38.74 -0.93 -17.04
N ASN A 561 -39.32 0.14 -17.58
CA ASN A 561 -40.55 0.09 -18.39
C ASN A 561 -40.31 -0.03 -19.90
N ASP A 562 -39.06 -0.11 -20.37
CA ASP A 562 -38.76 -0.28 -21.79
C ASP A 562 -39.15 -1.68 -22.27
N GLU A 563 -40.05 -1.78 -23.25
CA GLU A 563 -40.57 -3.07 -23.74
C GLU A 563 -39.63 -3.77 -24.75
N ARG A 564 -38.54 -3.12 -25.18
CA ARG A 564 -37.55 -3.69 -26.10
C ARG A 564 -36.69 -4.75 -25.43
N GLU A 565 -35.95 -5.52 -26.25
CA GLU A 565 -34.99 -6.51 -25.74
C GLU A 565 -33.91 -5.85 -24.87
N ASP A 566 -33.53 -6.52 -23.77
CA ASP A 566 -32.61 -5.98 -22.76
C ASP A 566 -31.31 -5.46 -23.35
N LYS A 567 -30.79 -6.11 -24.40
CA LYS A 567 -29.55 -5.69 -25.06
C LYS A 567 -29.70 -4.33 -25.77
N GLU A 568 -30.80 -4.13 -26.48
CA GLU A 568 -31.07 -2.87 -27.20
C GLU A 568 -31.36 -1.74 -26.23
N ALA A 569 -32.22 -1.99 -25.23
CA ALA A 569 -32.54 -1.00 -24.21
C ALA A 569 -31.30 -0.60 -23.39
N PHE A 570 -30.43 -1.56 -23.05
CA PHE A 570 -29.20 -1.29 -22.30
C PHE A 570 -28.15 -0.53 -23.13
N GLN A 571 -28.10 -0.76 -24.46
CA GLN A 571 -27.24 0.01 -25.34
C GLN A 571 -27.57 1.51 -25.30
N ASP A 572 -28.85 1.87 -25.31
CA ASP A 572 -29.27 3.27 -25.19
C ASP A 572 -28.86 3.89 -23.83
N VAL A 573 -28.89 3.10 -22.75
CA VAL A 573 -28.38 3.52 -21.44
C VAL A 573 -26.88 3.82 -21.53
N VAL A 574 -26.08 2.92 -22.12
CA VAL A 574 -24.64 3.12 -22.29
C VAL A 574 -24.34 4.36 -23.13
N GLU A 575 -25.03 4.56 -24.27
CA GLU A 575 -24.82 5.73 -25.13
C GLU A 575 -25.16 7.05 -24.42
N ARG A 576 -26.28 7.08 -23.68
CA ARG A 576 -26.66 8.25 -22.87
C ARG A 576 -25.60 8.59 -21.84
N LEU A 577 -25.06 7.57 -21.14
CA LEU A 577 -24.03 7.77 -20.12
C LEU A 577 -22.68 8.20 -20.72
N LEU A 578 -22.27 7.65 -21.86
CA LEU A 578 -21.06 8.07 -22.57
C LEU A 578 -21.17 9.49 -23.17
N ALA A 579 -22.40 9.95 -23.44
CA ALA A 579 -22.67 11.33 -23.87
C ALA A 579 -22.74 12.32 -22.69
N SER A 580 -22.96 11.84 -21.47
CA SER A 580 -23.02 12.68 -20.25
C SER A 580 -21.72 13.47 -20.07
N PRO A 581 -21.78 14.76 -19.64
CA PRO A 581 -20.58 15.53 -19.31
C PRO A 581 -19.81 14.94 -18.11
N HIS A 582 -20.48 14.13 -17.28
CA HIS A 582 -19.88 13.48 -16.10
C HIS A 582 -19.02 12.25 -16.45
N TYR A 583 -19.06 11.78 -17.71
CA TYR A 583 -18.18 10.71 -18.17
C TYR A 583 -16.71 11.11 -18.11
N GLY A 584 -16.37 12.29 -18.63
CA GLY A 584 -15.01 12.82 -18.57
C GLY A 584 -14.49 12.98 -17.13
N GLU A 585 -15.36 13.37 -16.20
CA GLU A 585 -15.03 13.49 -14.77
C GLU A 585 -14.70 12.12 -14.16
N ARG A 586 -15.49 11.09 -14.46
CA ARG A 586 -15.24 9.74 -13.97
C ARG A 586 -13.93 9.17 -14.51
N MET A 587 -13.68 9.32 -15.80
CA MET A 587 -12.42 8.88 -16.41
C MET A 587 -11.22 9.67 -15.87
N ALA A 588 -11.39 10.98 -15.63
CA ALA A 588 -10.36 11.79 -15.01
C ALA A 588 -10.05 11.30 -13.59
N GLN A 589 -11.04 10.95 -12.77
CA GLN A 589 -10.80 10.39 -11.43
C GLN A 589 -9.81 9.21 -11.49
N HIS A 590 -10.06 8.23 -12.36
CA HIS A 590 -9.18 7.08 -12.55
C HIS A 590 -7.78 7.50 -13.04
N TRP A 591 -7.70 8.42 -14.00
CA TRP A 591 -6.41 8.86 -14.54
C TRP A 591 -5.58 9.65 -13.52
N LEU A 592 -6.22 10.47 -12.71
CA LEU A 592 -5.55 11.32 -11.71
C LEU A 592 -4.89 10.52 -10.59
N ASP A 593 -5.44 9.34 -10.28
CA ASP A 593 -4.82 8.37 -9.37
C ASP A 593 -3.50 7.82 -9.93
N VAL A 594 -3.49 7.46 -11.22
CA VAL A 594 -2.30 6.94 -11.90
C VAL A 594 -1.21 7.99 -11.97
N VAL A 595 -1.57 9.24 -12.28
CA VAL A 595 -0.61 10.34 -12.46
C VAL A 595 -0.31 11.10 -11.18
N ARG A 596 -0.82 10.67 -10.03
CA ARG A 596 -0.42 11.21 -8.70
C ARG A 596 -0.78 12.68 -8.51
N TYR A 597 -1.94 13.07 -9.03
CA TYR A 597 -2.36 14.47 -9.07
C TYR A 597 -2.48 15.08 -7.67
N ALA A 598 -1.92 16.28 -7.49
CA ALA A 598 -2.12 17.10 -6.30
C ALA A 598 -2.09 18.59 -6.65
N ASP A 599 -2.87 19.37 -5.89
CA ASP A 599 -2.89 20.83 -5.94
C ASP A 599 -1.76 21.46 -5.11
N SER A 600 -0.83 20.68 -4.56
CA SER A 600 0.32 21.17 -3.79
C SER A 600 1.63 20.44 -4.08
N SER A 601 2.74 21.07 -3.71
CA SER A 601 4.10 20.67 -4.10
C SER A 601 4.71 19.56 -3.24
N GLY A 602 4.22 19.35 -2.02
CA GLY A 602 4.75 18.39 -1.06
C GLY A 602 5.98 18.91 -0.29
N PHE A 603 6.62 17.99 0.44
CA PHE A 603 7.82 18.25 1.25
C PHE A 603 7.66 19.39 2.29
N ALA A 604 8.71 20.15 2.58
CA ALA A 604 8.77 21.04 3.75
C ALA A 604 7.98 22.33 3.59
N ASN A 605 7.76 22.83 2.37
CA ASN A 605 6.93 24.02 2.13
C ASN A 605 5.47 23.69 1.80
N ASP A 606 5.24 22.58 1.10
CA ASP A 606 3.94 22.15 0.56
C ASP A 606 3.12 23.29 -0.06
N PHE A 607 3.78 24.18 -0.84
CA PHE A 607 3.10 25.29 -1.49
C PHE A 607 2.05 24.79 -2.50
N GLU A 608 0.90 25.44 -2.52
CA GLU A 608 -0.13 25.21 -3.51
C GLU A 608 0.38 25.49 -4.93
N ARG A 609 -0.02 24.64 -5.87
CA ARG A 609 0.26 24.74 -7.30
C ARG A 609 -0.92 25.45 -7.95
N GLY A 610 -0.84 26.78 -8.08
CA GLY A 610 -1.93 27.61 -8.58
C GLY A 610 -2.60 27.07 -9.85
N ASN A 611 -1.82 26.51 -10.78
CA ASN A 611 -2.31 26.07 -12.10
C ASN A 611 -2.45 24.55 -12.27
N ALA A 612 -2.42 23.74 -11.20
CA ALA A 612 -2.60 22.29 -11.29
C ALA A 612 -4.00 21.90 -11.80
N TRP A 613 -5.05 22.61 -11.35
CA TRP A 613 -6.45 22.35 -11.71
C TRP A 613 -6.71 22.34 -13.22
N ARG A 614 -5.97 23.13 -14.00
CA ARG A 614 -6.09 23.16 -15.47
C ARG A 614 -5.71 21.82 -16.10
N TYR A 615 -4.73 21.11 -15.52
CA TYR A 615 -4.35 19.77 -15.97
C TYR A 615 -5.47 18.76 -15.71
N ARG A 616 -6.10 18.80 -14.52
CA ARG A 616 -7.27 17.97 -14.22
C ARG A 616 -8.37 18.20 -15.26
N ASP A 617 -8.67 19.46 -15.57
CA ASP A 617 -9.74 19.79 -16.51
C ASP A 617 -9.39 19.44 -17.97
N TYR A 618 -8.11 19.52 -18.35
CA TYR A 618 -7.61 18.98 -19.62
C TYR A 618 -7.91 17.48 -19.73
N VAL A 619 -7.63 16.71 -18.68
CA VAL A 619 -7.91 15.25 -18.65
C VAL A 619 -9.41 15.00 -18.80
N ILE A 620 -10.26 15.75 -18.09
CA ILE A 620 -11.73 15.67 -18.20
C ILE A 620 -12.15 15.90 -19.66
N ARG A 621 -11.70 16.99 -20.28
CA ARG A 621 -12.04 17.32 -21.67
C ARG A 621 -11.53 16.28 -22.66
N ALA A 622 -10.31 15.76 -22.45
CA ALA A 622 -9.70 14.77 -23.34
C ALA A 622 -10.52 13.48 -23.38
N PHE A 623 -10.92 12.93 -22.23
CA PHE A 623 -11.78 11.74 -22.20
C PHE A 623 -13.22 12.06 -22.64
N GLN A 624 -13.79 13.20 -22.22
CA GLN A 624 -15.14 13.58 -22.64
C GLN A 624 -15.28 13.67 -24.16
N GLY A 625 -14.28 14.25 -24.82
CA GLY A 625 -14.19 14.36 -26.27
C GLY A 625 -13.72 13.10 -26.99
N ASP A 626 -13.48 12.00 -26.26
CA ASP A 626 -12.93 10.73 -26.77
C ASP A 626 -11.66 10.95 -27.62
N LYS A 627 -10.75 11.80 -27.11
CA LYS A 627 -9.46 12.05 -27.75
C LYS A 627 -8.75 10.71 -27.98
N PRO A 628 -8.27 10.43 -29.21
CA PRO A 628 -7.48 9.23 -29.47
C PRO A 628 -6.38 9.06 -28.43
N TYR A 629 -6.33 7.90 -27.77
CA TYR A 629 -5.43 7.70 -26.63
C TYR A 629 -3.95 7.88 -27.01
N ASP A 630 -3.54 7.53 -28.22
CA ASP A 630 -2.20 7.80 -28.74
C ASP A 630 -1.89 9.31 -28.80
N GLN A 631 -2.86 10.13 -29.22
CA GLN A 631 -2.73 11.57 -29.21
C GLN A 631 -2.66 12.10 -27.78
N PHE A 632 -3.49 11.57 -26.88
CA PHE A 632 -3.44 11.92 -25.46
C PHE A 632 -2.06 11.65 -24.86
N VAL A 633 -1.50 10.44 -25.04
CA VAL A 633 -0.13 10.08 -24.59
C VAL A 633 0.92 11.05 -25.16
N ARG A 634 0.84 11.36 -26.46
CA ARG A 634 1.76 12.31 -27.10
C ARG A 634 1.71 13.71 -26.50
N GLU A 635 0.51 14.20 -26.22
CA GLU A 635 0.32 15.50 -25.57
C GLU A 635 0.82 15.51 -24.11
N GLN A 636 0.65 14.41 -23.36
CA GLN A 636 1.15 14.28 -21.99
C GLN A 636 2.69 14.42 -21.89
N ILE A 637 3.41 13.87 -22.87
CA ILE A 637 4.89 13.84 -22.86
C ILE A 637 5.47 15.06 -23.59
N ALA A 638 4.86 15.49 -24.69
CA ALA A 638 5.45 16.43 -25.63
C ALA A 638 4.48 17.45 -26.21
N GLY A 639 3.31 17.69 -25.59
CA GLY A 639 2.32 18.66 -26.08
C GLY A 639 2.89 20.06 -26.37
N ASP A 640 3.86 20.52 -25.59
CA ASP A 640 4.53 21.80 -25.81
C ASP A 640 5.55 21.80 -26.96
N GLU A 641 6.09 20.64 -27.34
CA GLU A 641 6.95 20.48 -28.53
C GLU A 641 6.12 20.24 -29.80
N ILE A 642 4.96 19.57 -29.68
CA ILE A 642 4.06 19.27 -30.79
C ILE A 642 3.27 20.52 -31.19
N SER A 643 2.74 21.25 -30.21
CA SER A 643 1.87 22.42 -30.41
C SER A 643 2.25 23.57 -29.46
N PRO A 644 3.39 24.26 -29.69
CA PRO A 644 3.97 25.24 -28.74
C PRO A 644 3.11 26.48 -28.46
N HIS A 645 2.11 26.75 -29.30
CA HIS A 645 1.19 27.88 -29.19
C HIS A 645 -0.24 27.47 -28.79
N ASN A 646 -0.52 26.17 -28.66
CA ASN A 646 -1.83 25.68 -28.24
C ASN A 646 -1.87 25.61 -26.70
N PRO A 647 -2.74 26.37 -26.01
CA PRO A 647 -2.88 26.29 -24.55
C PRO A 647 -3.08 24.86 -24.03
N GLU A 648 -3.84 24.02 -24.75
CA GLU A 648 -4.07 22.62 -24.36
C GLU A 648 -2.77 21.81 -24.34
N GLY A 649 -1.92 21.95 -25.36
CA GLY A 649 -0.62 21.27 -25.40
C GLY A 649 0.32 21.72 -24.28
N LEU A 650 0.23 23.01 -23.87
CA LEU A 650 0.99 23.54 -22.75
C LEU A 650 0.48 23.04 -21.40
N VAL A 651 -0.82 22.81 -21.26
CA VAL A 651 -1.45 22.26 -20.05
C VAL A 651 -1.21 20.75 -19.94
N ALA A 652 -1.32 20.00 -21.04
CA ALA A 652 -1.15 18.55 -21.09
C ALA A 652 0.20 18.08 -20.51
N VAL A 653 1.30 18.75 -20.88
CA VAL A 653 2.64 18.41 -20.38
C VAL A 653 2.84 18.69 -18.89
N GLY A 654 1.84 19.26 -18.21
CA GLY A 654 1.77 19.29 -16.76
C GLY A 654 1.84 17.91 -16.10
N PHE A 655 1.58 16.82 -16.83
CA PHE A 655 1.84 15.45 -16.37
C PHE A 655 3.26 15.24 -15.87
N LEU A 656 4.26 15.83 -16.52
CA LEU A 656 5.67 15.74 -16.12
C LEU A 656 5.97 16.50 -14.81
N ARG A 657 4.97 17.13 -14.19
CA ARG A 657 5.08 17.93 -12.96
C ARG A 657 4.23 17.43 -11.80
N GLN A 658 3.57 16.28 -11.94
CA GLN A 658 2.62 15.83 -10.91
C GLN A 658 3.31 15.32 -9.64
N GLY A 659 4.49 14.71 -9.75
CA GLY A 659 5.27 14.24 -8.61
C GLY A 659 5.70 15.37 -7.65
N PRO A 660 5.92 15.08 -6.35
CA PRO A 660 6.33 16.08 -5.37
C PRO A 660 7.70 16.65 -5.72
N TRP A 661 7.86 17.96 -5.60
CA TRP A 661 9.13 18.63 -5.89
C TRP A 661 9.22 19.98 -5.18
N GLU A 662 10.36 20.23 -4.52
CA GLU A 662 10.74 21.55 -4.03
C GLU A 662 12.25 21.77 -4.20
N LEU A 663 12.69 23.02 -4.07
CA LEU A 663 14.10 23.37 -3.95
C LEU A 663 14.27 24.45 -2.88
N THR A 664 14.72 24.04 -1.71
CA THR A 664 14.94 24.91 -0.56
C THR A 664 16.41 25.33 -0.43
N SER A 665 16.72 26.35 0.39
CA SER A 665 18.11 26.77 0.60
C SER A 665 18.98 25.76 1.36
N MET A 666 18.35 24.75 1.97
CA MET A 666 19.03 23.66 2.70
C MET A 666 19.29 22.45 1.81
N GLU A 667 18.75 22.45 0.60
CA GLU A 667 18.78 21.33 -0.33
C GLU A 667 19.86 21.53 -1.39
N VAL A 668 20.52 20.44 -1.77
CA VAL A 668 21.56 20.49 -2.81
C VAL A 668 20.88 20.50 -4.20
N PRO A 669 21.10 21.53 -5.04
CA PRO A 669 20.39 21.66 -6.32
C PRO A 669 20.54 20.45 -7.25
N LYS A 670 21.72 19.82 -7.29
CA LYS A 670 21.96 18.61 -8.10
C LYS A 670 21.06 17.44 -7.66
N VAL A 671 20.84 17.28 -6.35
CA VAL A 671 19.98 16.22 -5.80
C VAL A 671 18.51 16.50 -6.11
N ALA A 672 18.05 17.75 -5.97
CA ALA A 672 16.68 18.13 -6.33
C ALA A 672 16.41 17.97 -7.84
N ARG A 673 17.40 18.26 -8.69
CA ARG A 673 17.33 18.01 -10.13
C ARG A 673 17.26 16.52 -10.45
N GLN A 674 18.11 15.70 -9.82
CA GLN A 674 18.09 14.25 -10.03
C GLN A 674 16.76 13.64 -9.59
N ARG A 675 16.21 14.05 -8.44
CA ARG A 675 14.88 13.59 -7.99
C ARG A 675 13.77 13.86 -9.00
N PHE A 676 13.76 15.04 -9.64
CA PHE A 676 12.83 15.34 -10.72
C PHE A 676 13.00 14.40 -11.92
N LEU A 677 14.25 14.17 -12.35
CA LEU A 677 14.52 13.30 -13.50
C LEU A 677 14.16 11.84 -13.23
N ASP A 678 14.46 11.35 -12.02
CA ASP A 678 14.07 10.02 -11.58
C ASP A 678 12.54 9.89 -11.59
N ASP A 679 11.84 10.86 -10.98
CA ASP A 679 10.38 10.89 -10.89
C ASP A 679 9.69 10.85 -12.26
N VAL A 680 10.13 11.67 -13.21
CA VAL A 680 9.55 11.70 -14.56
C VAL A 680 9.84 10.40 -15.32
N THR A 681 11.06 9.89 -15.22
CA THR A 681 11.46 8.62 -15.89
C THR A 681 10.59 7.47 -15.40
N ASN A 682 10.41 7.36 -14.08
CA ASN A 682 9.60 6.32 -13.47
C ASN A 682 8.11 6.49 -13.79
N SER A 683 7.59 7.71 -13.71
CA SER A 683 6.17 8.00 -14.00
C SER A 683 5.78 7.61 -15.41
N VAL A 684 6.64 7.92 -16.40
CA VAL A 684 6.39 7.56 -17.80
C VAL A 684 6.49 6.04 -17.99
N GLY A 685 7.49 5.39 -17.37
CA GLY A 685 7.66 3.94 -17.40
C GLY A 685 6.46 3.18 -16.82
N GLU A 686 5.99 3.57 -15.64
CA GLU A 686 4.86 2.92 -14.95
C GLU A 686 3.53 3.23 -15.67
N THR A 687 3.29 4.48 -16.05
CA THR A 687 1.99 4.91 -16.60
C THR A 687 1.72 4.33 -17.99
N PHE A 688 2.71 4.39 -18.90
CA PHE A 688 2.51 4.08 -20.31
C PHE A 688 3.15 2.76 -20.75
N LEU A 689 4.21 2.32 -20.08
CA LEU A 689 4.92 1.09 -20.43
C LEU A 689 4.62 -0.05 -19.44
N ALA A 690 3.98 0.22 -18.30
CA ALA A 690 3.81 -0.72 -17.19
C ALA A 690 5.13 -1.36 -16.74
N HIS A 691 6.18 -0.56 -16.59
CA HIS A 691 7.47 -1.00 -16.08
C HIS A 691 7.95 -0.09 -14.96
N SER A 692 8.17 -0.66 -13.77
CA SER A 692 8.80 0.01 -12.64
C SER A 692 10.31 0.13 -12.87
N LEU A 693 10.74 1.22 -13.50
CA LEU A 693 12.14 1.42 -13.89
C LEU A 693 13.07 1.76 -12.70
N GLN A 694 12.53 1.91 -11.49
CA GLN A 694 13.28 2.37 -10.30
C GLN A 694 14.46 1.48 -9.94
N CYS A 695 14.32 0.15 -10.05
CA CYS A 695 15.41 -0.78 -9.76
C CYS A 695 16.59 -0.59 -10.72
N ALA A 696 16.31 -0.26 -11.99
CA ALA A 696 17.31 -0.02 -13.03
C ALA A 696 18.14 1.26 -12.82
N LYS A 697 17.82 2.07 -11.80
CA LYS A 697 18.58 3.27 -11.45
C LYS A 697 19.97 2.94 -10.91
N CYS A 698 20.08 1.95 -10.01
CA CYS A 698 21.31 1.66 -9.28
C CYS A 698 22.06 0.46 -9.86
N HIS A 699 21.32 -0.52 -10.38
CA HIS A 699 21.85 -1.77 -10.91
C HIS A 699 20.96 -2.28 -12.04
N ASP A 700 21.44 -3.20 -12.86
CA ASP A 700 20.60 -3.76 -13.93
C ASP A 700 19.37 -4.46 -13.35
N HIS A 701 18.23 -4.37 -14.04
CA HIS A 701 16.98 -4.85 -13.47
C HIS A 701 17.06 -6.33 -13.11
N LYS A 702 16.61 -6.69 -11.90
CA LYS A 702 16.86 -8.01 -11.32
C LYS A 702 16.23 -9.14 -12.14
N PHE A 703 15.04 -8.93 -12.69
CA PHE A 703 14.29 -9.99 -13.35
C PHE A 703 14.05 -9.69 -14.84
N ASP A 704 13.57 -8.50 -15.16
CA ASP A 704 13.36 -8.08 -16.55
C ASP A 704 14.63 -7.76 -17.36
N PRO A 705 14.59 -7.85 -18.70
CA PRO A 705 15.67 -7.48 -19.61
C PRO A 705 15.84 -5.96 -19.78
N VAL A 706 15.90 -5.23 -18.66
CA VAL A 706 16.07 -3.76 -18.64
C VAL A 706 17.42 -3.42 -18.00
N PRO A 707 18.47 -3.11 -18.77
CA PRO A 707 19.74 -2.69 -18.23
C PRO A 707 19.68 -1.28 -17.65
N THR A 708 20.63 -0.97 -16.76
CA THR A 708 20.83 0.36 -16.17
C THR A 708 21.02 1.43 -17.25
N ARG A 709 21.66 1.04 -18.37
CA ARG A 709 21.88 1.91 -19.51
C ARG A 709 20.57 2.37 -20.17
N ASP A 710 19.54 1.53 -20.23
CA ASP A 710 18.23 1.92 -20.78
C ASP A 710 17.55 2.96 -19.88
N TYR A 711 17.63 2.78 -18.55
CA TYR A 711 17.12 3.75 -17.58
C TYR A 711 17.69 5.15 -17.82
N TYR A 712 19.02 5.28 -17.87
CA TYR A 712 19.67 6.57 -18.10
C TYR A 712 19.52 7.07 -19.54
N SER A 713 19.32 6.19 -20.52
CA SER A 713 19.01 6.58 -21.90
C SER A 713 17.62 7.21 -22.01
N ILE A 714 16.62 6.67 -21.30
CA ILE A 714 15.31 7.31 -21.18
C ILE A 714 15.42 8.61 -20.38
N GLN A 715 16.16 8.61 -19.27
CA GLN A 715 16.38 9.83 -18.49
C GLN A 715 17.06 10.94 -19.31
N ALA A 716 17.93 10.59 -20.25
CA ALA A 716 18.56 11.53 -21.18
C ALA A 716 17.56 12.20 -22.14
N ILE A 717 16.37 11.64 -22.37
CA ILE A 717 15.29 12.31 -23.09
C ILE A 717 14.76 13.49 -22.27
N PHE A 718 14.61 13.31 -20.95
CA PHE A 718 14.04 14.31 -20.05
C PHE A 718 15.07 15.26 -19.42
N ASN A 719 16.37 15.03 -19.61
CA ASN A 719 17.41 15.85 -19.00
C ASN A 719 17.44 17.30 -19.52
N THR A 720 16.80 17.56 -20.66
CA THR A 720 16.57 18.90 -21.22
C THR A 720 15.24 19.53 -20.78
N THR A 721 14.38 18.77 -20.10
CA THR A 721 13.07 19.24 -19.61
C THR A 721 13.22 20.09 -18.36
N GLN A 722 12.73 21.33 -18.41
CA GLN A 722 12.81 22.30 -17.34
C GLN A 722 11.41 22.68 -16.82
N LEU A 723 11.28 22.82 -15.50
CA LEU A 723 10.03 23.21 -14.85
C LEU A 723 9.70 24.68 -15.13
N ALA A 724 8.46 24.98 -15.56
CA ALA A 724 7.99 26.34 -15.73
C ALA A 724 6.47 26.47 -15.61
N GLU A 725 6.00 27.65 -15.24
CA GLU A 725 4.64 28.09 -15.48
C GLU A 725 4.65 28.96 -16.73
N ARG A 726 3.96 28.48 -17.76
CA ARG A 726 3.96 29.08 -19.10
C ARG A 726 2.67 29.84 -19.32
N GLN A 727 2.78 31.00 -19.97
CA GLN A 727 1.59 31.75 -20.42
C GLN A 727 0.77 30.83 -21.34
N ALA A 728 -0.49 30.63 -20.97
CA ALA A 728 -1.44 29.81 -21.70
C ALA A 728 -2.82 30.44 -21.49
N ASP A 729 -3.33 31.12 -22.51
CA ASP A 729 -4.61 31.82 -22.43
C ASP A 729 -5.73 30.85 -22.04
N PHE A 730 -6.76 31.37 -21.36
CA PHE A 730 -7.92 30.55 -21.03
C PHE A 730 -8.68 30.18 -22.30
N LEU A 731 -9.07 28.91 -22.41
CA LEU A 731 -9.97 28.48 -23.47
C LEU A 731 -11.41 28.96 -23.20
N PRO A 732 -12.23 29.19 -24.24
CA PRO A 732 -13.64 29.53 -24.05
C PRO A 732 -14.45 28.52 -23.25
N LEU A 733 -14.00 27.26 -23.20
CA LEU A 733 -14.63 26.14 -22.49
C LEU A 733 -14.11 25.96 -21.06
N GLU A 734 -13.10 26.72 -20.63
CA GLU A 734 -12.60 26.63 -19.25
C GLU A 734 -13.54 27.37 -18.30
N ASN A 735 -13.97 26.66 -17.26
CA ASN A 735 -14.79 27.21 -16.20
C ASN A 735 -13.94 28.15 -15.32
N GLN A 736 -14.37 29.40 -15.18
CA GLN A 736 -13.70 30.42 -14.36
C GLN A 736 -14.53 30.83 -13.14
N ASP A 737 -15.60 30.09 -12.83
CA ASP A 737 -16.38 30.27 -11.61
C ASP A 737 -15.48 30.03 -10.40
N GLY A 738 -15.65 30.85 -9.35
CA GLY A 738 -14.78 30.85 -8.18
C GLY A 738 -13.59 31.82 -8.26
N PHE A 739 -13.37 32.51 -9.39
CA PHE A 739 -12.31 33.51 -9.52
C PHE A 739 -12.53 34.73 -8.60
N GLU A 740 -13.78 34.99 -8.20
CA GLU A 740 -14.11 36.02 -7.23
C GLU A 740 -13.46 35.80 -5.86
N GLU A 741 -13.00 34.58 -5.55
CA GLU A 741 -12.27 34.25 -4.32
C GLU A 741 -10.88 34.89 -4.25
N GLU A 742 -10.35 35.40 -5.37
CA GLU A 742 -9.12 36.19 -5.39
C GLU A 742 -9.16 37.33 -4.35
N ARG A 743 -10.35 37.92 -4.11
CA ARG A 743 -10.57 38.97 -3.12
C ARG A 743 -10.17 38.58 -1.69
N PHE A 744 -10.27 37.30 -1.34
CA PHE A 744 -9.85 36.82 -0.02
C PHE A 744 -8.32 36.78 0.09
N LEU A 745 -7.62 36.45 -1.00
CA LEU A 745 -6.17 36.54 -1.07
C LEU A 745 -5.69 37.99 -1.02
N GLU A 746 -6.40 38.91 -1.68
CA GLU A 746 -6.11 40.35 -1.61
C GLU A 746 -6.25 40.90 -0.18
N LYS A 747 -7.32 40.51 0.54
CA LYS A 747 -7.50 40.86 1.96
C LYS A 747 -6.35 40.33 2.83
N MET A 748 -5.94 39.07 2.62
CA MET A 748 -4.78 38.49 3.32
C MET A 748 -3.48 39.23 2.99
N GLU A 749 -3.23 39.53 1.72
CA GLU A 749 -2.06 40.29 1.28
C GLU A 749 -2.00 41.65 1.96
N GLN A 750 -3.13 42.36 1.99
CA GLN A 750 -3.25 43.65 2.66
C GLN A 750 -2.93 43.53 4.15
N GLY A 751 -3.52 42.56 4.85
CA GLY A 751 -3.27 42.33 6.28
C GLY A 751 -1.79 42.06 6.61
N TYR A 752 -1.09 41.30 5.77
CA TYR A 752 0.36 41.08 5.91
C TYR A 752 1.17 42.35 5.63
N ARG A 753 0.81 43.14 4.60
CA ARG A 753 1.49 44.41 4.29
C ARG A 753 1.31 45.43 5.40
N GLU A 754 0.12 45.54 5.97
CA GLU A 754 -0.17 46.40 7.12
C GLU A 754 0.63 45.97 8.36
N SER A 755 0.70 44.66 8.63
CA SER A 755 1.53 44.11 9.71
C SER A 755 3.01 44.49 9.54
N LEU A 756 3.56 44.35 8.33
CA LEU A 756 4.94 44.75 8.04
C LEU A 756 5.14 46.26 8.16
N ALA A 757 4.18 47.09 7.73
CA ALA A 757 4.26 48.54 7.87
C ALA A 757 4.25 48.99 9.35
N ALA A 758 3.43 48.35 10.19
CA ALA A 758 3.40 48.59 11.63
C ALA A 758 4.73 48.22 12.30
N LEU A 759 5.28 47.04 11.98
CA LEU A 759 6.57 46.58 12.48
C LEU A 759 7.73 47.48 12.02
N GLU A 760 7.68 47.96 10.78
CA GLU A 760 8.65 48.90 10.24
C GLU A 760 8.62 50.24 11.01
N SER A 761 7.44 50.74 11.38
CA SER A 761 7.31 51.93 12.25
C SER A 761 7.98 51.73 13.61
N VAL A 762 7.80 50.55 14.22
CA VAL A 762 8.46 50.18 15.48
C VAL A 762 9.99 50.18 15.32
N LEU A 763 10.54 49.60 14.25
CA LEU A 763 11.99 49.62 14.02
C LEU A 763 12.53 51.05 13.91
N GLN A 764 11.84 51.92 13.16
CA GLN A 764 12.28 53.30 12.99
C GLN A 764 12.27 54.07 14.32
N HIS A 765 11.23 53.86 15.15
CA HIS A 765 11.17 54.44 16.49
C HIS A 765 12.33 53.93 17.37
N ASN A 766 12.53 52.61 17.41
CA ASN A 766 13.58 51.97 18.19
C ASN A 766 14.98 52.36 17.73
N ALA A 767 15.20 52.62 16.43
CA ALA A 767 16.48 53.10 15.91
C ALA A 767 16.84 54.48 16.44
N LEU A 768 15.87 55.40 16.55
CA LEU A 768 16.14 56.73 17.11
C LEU A 768 16.51 56.62 18.59
N ALA A 769 15.76 55.82 19.35
CA ALA A 769 16.06 55.53 20.75
C ALA A 769 17.44 54.87 20.92
N TRP A 770 17.82 53.96 20.02
CA TRP A 770 19.14 53.35 20.02
C TRP A 770 20.25 54.37 19.78
N PHE A 771 20.09 55.28 18.81
CA PHE A 771 21.06 56.35 18.58
C PHE A 771 21.21 57.27 19.81
N ASP A 772 20.09 57.57 20.48
CA ASP A 772 20.11 58.38 21.71
C ASP A 772 20.86 57.67 22.84
N ALA A 773 20.60 56.39 23.08
CA ALA A 773 21.34 55.58 24.05
C ALA A 773 22.85 55.52 23.73
N GLN A 774 23.23 55.32 22.46
CA GLN A 774 24.63 55.30 22.06
C GLN A 774 25.32 56.66 22.25
N LEU A 775 24.61 57.78 22.11
CA LEU A 775 25.15 59.12 22.38
C LEU A 775 25.37 59.39 23.87
N GLU A 776 24.55 58.78 24.74
CA GLU A 776 24.71 58.86 26.19
C GLU A 776 25.94 58.08 26.65
N GLU A 777 26.13 56.86 26.13
CA GLU A 777 27.20 55.92 26.51
C GLU A 777 28.58 56.25 25.89
N ALA A 778 28.62 56.92 24.74
CA ALA A 778 29.87 57.17 24.01
C ALA A 778 30.82 58.17 24.70
N GLY A 779 32.14 57.92 24.61
CA GLY A 779 33.16 58.90 24.98
C GLY A 779 33.21 60.12 24.03
N PRO A 780 33.90 61.22 24.41
CA PRO A 780 33.88 62.48 23.66
C PRO A 780 34.25 62.35 22.17
N GLU A 781 35.19 61.46 21.85
CA GLU A 781 35.70 61.24 20.50
C GLU A 781 34.66 60.60 19.56
N ARG A 782 33.78 59.73 20.07
CA ARG A 782 32.82 58.95 19.26
C ARG A 782 31.44 59.59 19.13
N LYS A 783 31.09 60.56 19.99
CA LYS A 783 29.79 61.24 19.95
C LYS A 783 29.53 61.95 18.62
N GLN A 784 30.56 62.48 17.96
CA GLN A 784 30.39 63.16 16.68
C GLN A 784 30.01 62.19 15.55
N ASP A 785 30.69 61.06 15.45
CA ASP A 785 30.41 60.02 14.44
C ASP A 785 28.99 59.46 14.57
N ILE A 786 28.51 59.30 15.80
CA ILE A 786 27.14 58.84 16.07
C ILE A 786 26.11 59.91 15.67
N ARG A 787 26.36 61.21 15.95
CA ARG A 787 25.48 62.30 15.50
C ARG A 787 25.41 62.36 13.98
N ASP A 788 26.54 62.20 13.30
CA ASP A 788 26.62 62.23 11.85
C ASP A 788 25.89 61.03 11.24
N SER A 789 26.05 59.84 11.84
CA SER A 789 25.31 58.63 11.45
C SER A 789 23.80 58.78 11.68
N LYS A 790 23.37 59.30 12.85
CA LYS A 790 21.96 59.62 13.15
C LYS A 790 21.39 60.63 12.16
N SER A 791 22.14 61.68 11.82
CA SER A 791 21.75 62.71 10.84
C SER A 791 21.58 62.12 9.44
N LYS A 792 22.52 61.29 8.99
CA LYS A 792 22.44 60.57 7.71
C LYS A 792 21.26 59.58 7.69
N TRP A 793 21.01 58.87 8.79
CA TRP A 793 19.83 58.01 8.97
C TRP A 793 18.53 58.81 8.83
N MET A 794 18.35 59.89 9.58
CA MET A 794 17.15 60.72 9.52
C MET A 794 16.94 61.34 8.13
N LYS A 795 18.01 61.78 7.47
CA LYS A 795 17.97 62.27 6.08
C LYS A 795 17.50 61.17 5.12
N ALA A 796 18.01 59.94 5.28
CA ALA A 796 17.59 58.80 4.46
C ALA A 796 16.11 58.45 4.67
N VAL A 797 15.64 58.40 5.92
CA VAL A 797 14.22 58.18 6.27
C VAL A 797 13.34 59.29 5.69
N SER A 798 13.71 60.55 5.86
CA SER A 798 12.98 61.70 5.34
C SER A 798 12.91 61.67 3.80
N LYS A 799 14.02 61.34 3.13
CA LYS A 799 14.07 61.16 1.68
C LYS A 799 13.18 60.01 1.21
N ALA A 800 13.12 58.90 1.93
CA ALA A 800 12.22 57.78 1.61
C ALA A 800 10.75 58.21 1.73
N LYS A 801 10.36 58.87 2.83
CA LYS A 801 9.01 59.42 3.04
C LYS A 801 8.62 60.41 1.95
N LYS A 802 9.49 61.38 1.62
CA LYS A 802 9.23 62.40 0.59
C LYS A 802 8.99 61.80 -0.79
N ASN A 803 9.69 60.71 -1.12
CA ASN A 803 9.55 60.01 -2.39
C ASN A 803 8.38 59.01 -2.42
N LYS A 804 7.53 58.96 -1.38
CA LYS A 804 6.50 57.93 -1.17
C LYS A 804 7.04 56.50 -1.33
N LYS A 805 8.33 56.30 -1.04
CA LYS A 805 8.97 54.98 -1.10
C LYS A 805 8.86 54.31 0.26
N SER A 806 8.85 52.97 0.28
CA SER A 806 8.94 52.20 1.52
C SER A 806 10.15 52.66 2.34
N ILE A 807 9.92 52.95 3.61
CA ILE A 807 10.95 53.32 4.61
C ILE A 807 11.81 52.12 5.05
N ALA A 808 11.64 50.96 4.39
CA ALA A 808 12.29 49.68 4.68
C ALA A 808 13.66 49.83 5.37
N PHE A 809 13.66 49.52 6.66
CA PHE A 809 14.75 49.74 7.60
C PHE A 809 16.06 49.17 7.08
N GLN A 810 15.99 47.94 6.55
CA GLN A 810 17.14 47.25 5.99
C GLN A 810 17.71 47.95 4.75
N LYS A 811 16.86 48.52 3.88
CA LYS A 811 17.36 49.27 2.71
C LYS A 811 18.10 50.53 3.12
N ILE A 812 17.59 51.24 4.14
CA ILE A 812 18.26 52.42 4.69
C ILE A 812 19.59 52.01 5.33
N ARG A 813 19.58 51.00 6.21
CA ARG A 813 20.78 50.45 6.85
C ARG A 813 21.84 50.02 5.83
N SER A 814 21.48 49.17 4.87
CA SER A 814 22.40 48.70 3.82
C SER A 814 22.91 49.84 2.93
N GLY A 815 22.06 50.79 2.56
CA GLY A 815 22.47 51.94 1.75
C GLY A 815 23.46 52.86 2.47
N LEU A 816 23.32 52.99 3.79
CA LEU A 816 24.26 53.73 4.63
C LEU A 816 25.58 52.98 4.83
N MET A 817 25.54 51.65 4.95
CA MET A 817 26.74 50.81 4.95
C MET A 817 27.51 50.93 3.63
N GLN A 818 26.81 50.94 2.49
CA GLN A 818 27.41 51.17 1.16
C GLN A 818 28.01 52.57 1.02
N GLN A 819 27.55 53.55 1.79
CA GLN A 819 28.12 54.89 1.88
C GLN A 819 29.31 54.97 2.86
N GLY A 820 29.81 53.83 3.35
CA GLY A 820 31.00 53.73 4.19
C GLY A 820 30.76 53.92 5.68
N ILE A 821 29.50 53.94 6.14
CA ILE A 821 29.21 53.99 7.58
C ILE A 821 29.41 52.59 8.18
N ALA A 822 30.19 52.50 9.27
CA ALA A 822 30.48 51.24 9.93
C ALA A 822 29.21 50.57 10.49
N GLN A 823 29.17 49.25 10.45
CA GLN A 823 28.03 48.46 10.96
C GLN A 823 27.74 48.74 12.44
N SER A 824 28.79 49.02 13.23
CA SER A 824 28.72 49.36 14.65
C SER A 824 28.05 50.70 14.93
N ASP A 825 28.00 51.60 13.93
CA ASP A 825 27.47 52.96 14.09
C ASP A 825 26.05 53.07 13.50
N LEU A 826 25.43 51.92 13.20
CA LEU A 826 24.07 51.81 12.71
C LEU A 826 23.23 50.91 13.62
N PRO A 827 21.93 51.24 13.85
CA PRO A 827 21.07 50.46 14.73
C PRO A 827 20.88 49.02 14.22
N PRO A 828 20.93 47.99 15.09
CA PRO A 828 20.78 46.58 14.71
C PRO A 828 19.56 46.30 13.81
N SER A 829 19.64 45.25 13.00
CA SER A 829 18.62 44.91 11.99
C SER A 829 17.21 44.69 12.54
N ARG A 830 17.11 44.27 13.80
CA ARG A 830 15.88 44.02 14.56
C ARG A 830 15.87 44.81 15.87
N VAL A 831 16.37 46.05 15.83
CA VAL A 831 16.59 46.88 17.03
C VAL A 831 15.33 46.98 17.88
N GLY A 832 15.43 46.55 19.14
CA GLY A 832 14.36 46.62 20.14
C GLY A 832 13.10 45.78 19.83
N PHE A 833 13.16 44.82 18.89
CA PHE A 833 12.03 43.94 18.62
C PHE A 833 11.82 42.92 19.75
N THR A 834 10.57 42.76 20.15
CA THR A 834 10.17 41.63 21.01
C THR A 834 10.15 40.32 20.20
N PRO A 835 10.22 39.15 20.85
CA PRO A 835 10.08 37.86 20.18
C PRO A 835 8.78 37.73 19.37
N ARG A 836 7.67 38.26 19.88
CA ARG A 836 6.41 38.36 19.13
C ARG A 836 6.55 39.20 17.86
N GLN A 837 7.23 40.35 17.91
CA GLN A 837 7.44 41.20 16.73
C GLN A 837 8.34 40.53 15.67
N ASN A 838 9.40 39.84 16.12
CA ASN A 838 10.23 39.00 15.24
C ASN A 838 9.41 37.89 14.57
N GLY A 839 8.61 37.18 15.36
CA GLY A 839 7.69 36.15 14.88
C GLY A 839 6.68 36.66 13.86
N MET A 840 6.03 37.79 14.15
CA MET A 840 5.05 38.42 13.24
C MET A 840 5.68 38.92 11.95
N GLN A 841 6.90 39.46 11.99
CA GLN A 841 7.62 39.85 10.78
C GLN A 841 7.83 38.64 9.86
N ARG A 842 8.20 37.49 10.44
CA ARG A 842 8.41 36.23 9.71
C ARG A 842 7.10 35.71 9.14
N VAL A 843 6.04 35.62 9.95
CA VAL A 843 4.69 35.19 9.53
C VAL A 843 4.21 36.01 8.33
N ALA A 844 4.26 37.34 8.41
CA ALA A 844 3.81 38.21 7.32
C ALA A 844 4.69 38.09 6.05
N THR A 845 6.01 38.02 6.20
CA THR A 845 6.92 37.88 5.05
C THR A 845 6.73 36.55 4.33
N LYS A 846 6.56 35.46 5.07
CA LYS A 846 6.32 34.12 4.52
C LYS A 846 4.91 33.99 3.94
N GLY A 847 3.91 34.60 4.57
CA GLY A 847 2.55 34.71 4.02
C GLY A 847 2.53 35.39 2.65
N LEU A 848 3.19 36.56 2.52
CA LEU A 848 3.33 37.23 1.22
C LEU A 848 4.10 36.41 0.17
N GLN A 849 5.05 35.58 0.60
CA GLN A 849 5.75 34.67 -0.29
C GLN A 849 4.82 33.56 -0.82
N ARG A 850 4.04 32.95 0.08
CA ARG A 850 3.07 31.90 -0.26
C ARG A 850 1.99 32.40 -1.20
N LEU A 851 1.42 33.58 -0.93
CA LEU A 851 0.35 34.17 -1.75
C LEU A 851 0.74 34.35 -3.22
N LYS A 852 2.04 34.49 -3.55
CA LYS A 852 2.48 34.55 -4.96
C LYS A 852 2.09 33.32 -5.78
N TRP A 853 2.04 32.15 -5.15
CA TRP A 853 1.65 30.89 -5.78
C TRP A 853 0.12 30.75 -5.84
N GLU A 854 -0.57 31.14 -4.77
CA GLU A 854 -2.03 31.07 -4.69
C GLU A 854 -2.71 32.03 -5.69
N PHE A 855 -2.18 33.23 -5.89
CA PHE A 855 -2.68 34.19 -6.89
C PHE A 855 -2.57 33.68 -8.34
N ASP A 856 -1.62 32.79 -8.64
CA ASP A 856 -1.47 32.28 -10.00
C ASP A 856 -2.64 31.38 -10.43
N ARG A 857 -3.45 30.91 -9.48
CA ARG A 857 -4.66 30.12 -9.74
C ARG A 857 -5.66 30.82 -10.64
N TYR A 858 -5.72 32.15 -10.57
CA TYR A 858 -6.69 32.99 -11.28
C TYR A 858 -6.11 33.65 -12.53
N LYS A 859 -4.94 33.19 -12.99
CA LYS A 859 -4.21 33.78 -14.11
C LYS A 859 -4.05 32.79 -15.27
N PRO A 860 -3.89 33.29 -16.52
CA PRO A 860 -3.73 32.45 -17.70
C PRO A 860 -2.32 31.83 -17.80
N PHE A 861 -1.96 31.01 -16.81
CA PHE A 861 -0.73 30.22 -16.78
C PHE A 861 -1.06 28.73 -16.75
N ALA A 862 -0.15 27.91 -17.27
CA ALA A 862 -0.21 26.46 -17.20
C ALA A 862 0.97 25.94 -16.37
N LEU A 863 0.70 25.01 -15.44
CA LEU A 863 1.74 24.23 -14.77
C LEU A 863 2.38 23.31 -15.81
N SER A 864 3.53 23.71 -16.35
CA SER A 864 4.06 23.17 -17.62
C SER A 864 5.57 22.94 -17.58
N VAL A 865 6.16 22.57 -18.71
CA VAL A 865 7.60 22.44 -18.89
C VAL A 865 8.06 23.13 -20.18
N TYR A 866 9.36 23.19 -20.38
CA TYR A 866 9.98 23.54 -21.66
C TYR A 866 11.29 22.77 -21.84
N SER A 867 11.69 22.57 -23.10
CA SER A 867 12.98 21.96 -23.45
C SER A 867 14.06 23.05 -23.57
N GLY A 868 15.18 22.88 -22.86
CA GLY A 868 16.25 23.87 -22.84
C GLY A 868 17.42 23.53 -21.91
N SER A 869 18.35 24.48 -21.76
CA SER A 869 19.53 24.35 -20.89
C SER A 869 19.11 24.36 -19.41
N THR A 870 19.81 23.59 -18.56
CA THR A 870 19.53 23.53 -17.11
C THR A 870 19.81 24.89 -16.46
N PRO A 871 18.80 25.57 -15.88
CA PRO A 871 18.99 26.83 -15.17
C PRO A 871 19.63 26.60 -13.78
N THR A 872 20.46 27.54 -13.34
CA THR A 872 21.06 27.50 -12.01
C THR A 872 20.13 28.11 -10.96
N TYR A 873 19.58 27.29 -10.07
CA TYR A 873 18.80 27.73 -8.91
C TYR A 873 19.42 27.23 -7.60
N ILE A 874 19.40 28.08 -6.57
CA ILE A 874 19.79 27.71 -5.19
C ILE A 874 18.53 27.52 -4.31
N LYS A 875 17.42 28.17 -4.69
CA LYS A 875 16.12 28.10 -4.00
C LYS A 875 15.02 28.61 -4.91
N VAL A 876 13.79 28.14 -4.68
CA VAL A 876 12.59 28.62 -5.39
C VAL A 876 11.63 29.26 -4.38
N LEU A 877 11.36 30.57 -4.56
CA LEU A 877 10.52 31.36 -3.65
C LEU A 877 9.26 31.93 -4.34
N ALA A 878 9.08 31.65 -5.62
CA ALA A 878 7.96 32.08 -6.43
C ALA A 878 7.78 31.09 -7.60
N PRO A 879 6.59 31.06 -8.22
CA PRO A 879 6.34 30.30 -9.44
C PRO A 879 7.44 30.47 -10.48
N LEU A 880 7.96 29.35 -10.98
CA LEU A 880 9.03 29.34 -11.98
C LEU A 880 8.48 29.87 -13.30
N ARG A 881 9.12 30.87 -13.91
CA ARG A 881 8.74 31.38 -15.24
C ARG A 881 9.79 30.99 -16.27
N MET A 882 9.35 30.78 -17.51
CA MET A 882 10.26 30.47 -18.62
C MET A 882 11.25 31.63 -18.84
N PRO A 883 12.58 31.37 -18.90
CA PRO A 883 13.58 32.41 -19.08
C PRO A 883 13.58 32.97 -20.50
N LYS A 884 14.14 34.18 -20.66
CA LYS A 884 14.39 34.77 -21.99
C LYS A 884 15.60 34.08 -22.65
N GLY A 885 15.35 33.23 -23.64
CA GLY A 885 16.38 32.43 -24.31
C GLY A 885 16.63 31.08 -23.63
N PRO A 886 15.65 30.16 -23.65
CA PRO A 886 15.70 28.90 -22.90
C PRO A 886 16.82 27.94 -23.32
N THR A 887 17.40 28.13 -24.50
CA THR A 887 18.49 27.32 -25.05
C THR A 887 19.89 27.93 -24.81
N LYS A 888 19.97 29.07 -24.11
CA LYS A 888 21.26 29.68 -23.77
C LYS A 888 21.92 28.96 -22.59
N GLY A 889 22.97 28.19 -22.88
CA GLY A 889 23.77 27.46 -21.90
C GLY A 889 24.30 26.16 -22.50
N SER A 890 25.03 25.38 -21.70
CA SER A 890 25.40 24.01 -22.07
C SER A 890 24.28 23.04 -21.69
N VAL A 891 23.99 22.09 -22.59
CA VAL A 891 23.11 20.96 -22.29
C VAL A 891 23.92 19.93 -21.52
N GLU A 892 23.37 19.45 -20.41
CA GLU A 892 24.04 18.45 -19.58
C GLU A 892 24.16 17.12 -20.36
N GLN A 893 25.38 16.59 -20.45
CA GLN A 893 25.60 15.22 -20.92
C GLN A 893 25.06 14.25 -19.86
N MET A 894 24.30 13.24 -20.29
CA MET A 894 23.82 12.20 -19.38
C MET A 894 24.87 11.10 -19.22
N TYR A 895 25.02 10.63 -17.99
CA TYR A 895 25.89 9.53 -17.59
C TYR A 895 25.11 8.54 -16.75
N ILE A 896 25.51 7.28 -16.77
CA ILE A 896 25.07 6.31 -15.75
C ILE A 896 25.50 6.84 -14.39
N ARG A 897 24.59 6.88 -13.42
CA ARG A 897 24.92 7.23 -12.03
C ARG A 897 25.21 5.96 -11.25
N THR A 898 26.48 5.75 -10.88
CA THR A 898 26.89 4.56 -10.12
C THR A 898 26.13 4.51 -8.80
N ASP A 899 25.52 3.36 -8.49
CA ASP A 899 24.64 3.15 -7.34
C ASP A 899 23.49 4.18 -7.23
N GLY A 900 23.15 4.87 -8.32
CA GLY A 900 22.14 5.92 -8.35
C GLY A 900 22.55 7.24 -7.70
N ASP A 901 23.84 7.44 -7.37
CA ASP A 901 24.35 8.68 -6.77
C ASP A 901 24.48 9.80 -7.83
N PRO A 902 23.76 10.94 -7.70
CA PRO A 902 23.87 12.06 -8.63
C PRO A 902 25.29 12.63 -8.81
N PHE A 903 26.22 12.35 -7.89
CA PHE A 903 27.61 12.81 -7.96
C PHE A 903 28.58 11.79 -8.57
N ALA A 904 28.20 10.53 -8.69
CA ALA A 904 29.04 9.48 -9.27
C ALA A 904 28.74 9.30 -10.77
N GLU A 905 29.65 9.78 -11.64
CA GLU A 905 29.52 9.67 -13.09
C GLU A 905 30.24 8.42 -13.61
N GLY A 906 29.47 7.50 -14.20
CA GLY A 906 29.96 6.35 -14.95
C GLY A 906 29.98 6.64 -16.46
N ASP A 907 29.61 5.64 -17.27
CA ASP A 907 29.64 5.74 -18.73
C ASP A 907 28.65 6.80 -19.27
N PRO A 908 29.04 7.56 -20.32
CA PRO A 908 28.11 8.47 -21.00
C PRO A 908 27.04 7.67 -21.76
N VAL A 909 25.80 8.17 -21.73
CA VAL A 909 24.68 7.59 -22.46
C VAL A 909 24.03 8.60 -23.40
N LYS A 910 23.44 8.09 -24.48
CA LYS A 910 22.66 8.87 -25.44
C LYS A 910 21.16 8.74 -25.14
N PRO A 911 20.33 9.72 -25.54
CA PRO A 911 18.88 9.57 -25.50
C PRO A 911 18.42 8.30 -26.21
N GLY A 912 17.58 7.49 -25.56
CA GLY A 912 17.16 6.18 -26.07
C GLY A 912 15.94 5.62 -25.33
N VAL A 913 15.56 4.39 -25.66
CA VAL A 913 14.33 3.72 -25.20
C VAL A 913 14.64 2.38 -24.52
N LEU A 914 13.63 1.58 -24.20
CA LEU A 914 13.83 0.19 -23.76
C LEU A 914 14.39 -0.65 -24.92
N SER A 915 15.65 -1.06 -24.82
CA SER A 915 16.39 -1.78 -25.84
C SER A 915 15.83 -3.19 -26.11
N VAL A 916 15.13 -3.79 -25.15
CA VAL A 916 14.39 -5.05 -25.34
C VAL A 916 13.36 -4.97 -26.48
N LEU A 917 12.83 -3.78 -26.78
CA LEU A 917 11.88 -3.57 -27.87
C LEU A 917 12.52 -3.08 -29.17
N GLU A 918 13.85 -2.93 -29.25
CA GLU A 918 14.53 -2.37 -30.44
C GLU A 918 14.30 -3.20 -31.71
N GLY A 919 14.09 -4.52 -31.57
CA GLY A 919 13.76 -5.41 -32.68
C GLY A 919 12.35 -5.21 -33.24
N GLU A 920 11.42 -4.75 -32.41
CA GLU A 920 10.00 -4.56 -32.77
C GLU A 920 9.69 -3.12 -33.16
N VAL A 921 10.27 -2.16 -32.43
CA VAL A 921 10.06 -0.72 -32.64
C VAL A 921 11.41 -0.01 -32.62
N PRO A 922 12.03 0.22 -33.80
CA PRO A 922 13.26 0.98 -33.90
C PRO A 922 13.09 2.40 -33.35
N ALA A 923 14.01 2.84 -32.49
CA ALA A 923 13.97 4.18 -31.93
C ALA A 923 14.94 5.12 -32.64
N VAL A 924 14.44 6.27 -33.08
CA VAL A 924 15.25 7.37 -33.64
C VAL A 924 15.05 8.61 -32.79
N ILE A 925 15.80 8.69 -31.68
CA ILE A 925 15.72 9.82 -30.75
C ILE A 925 16.82 10.85 -31.11
N PRO A 926 16.48 12.14 -31.33
CA PRO A 926 17.48 13.17 -31.59
C PRO A 926 18.50 13.34 -30.46
N GLU A 927 19.77 13.52 -30.81
CA GLU A 927 20.80 13.93 -29.83
C GLU A 927 20.72 15.44 -29.50
N THR A 928 20.04 16.24 -30.32
CA THR A 928 19.74 17.65 -30.02
C THR A 928 18.72 17.77 -28.88
N PRO A 929 18.72 18.87 -28.11
CA PRO A 929 17.71 19.10 -27.06
C PRO A 929 16.27 19.16 -27.59
N GLU A 930 16.10 19.67 -28.79
CA GLU A 930 14.80 19.83 -29.43
C GLU A 930 14.28 18.49 -29.97
N GLY A 931 13.02 18.19 -29.68
CA GLY A 931 12.29 17.06 -30.27
C GLY A 931 12.50 15.71 -29.61
N ARG A 932 13.31 15.60 -28.54
CA ARG A 932 13.54 14.33 -27.83
C ARG A 932 12.25 13.73 -27.28
N ARG A 933 11.46 14.56 -26.58
CA ARG A 933 10.20 14.11 -25.96
C ARG A 933 9.16 13.77 -27.03
N LYS A 934 9.08 14.57 -28.10
CA LYS A 934 8.21 14.26 -29.23
C LYS A 934 8.53 12.90 -29.86
N ALA A 935 9.80 12.66 -30.22
CA ALA A 935 10.21 11.40 -30.83
C ALA A 935 9.97 10.20 -29.90
N PHE A 936 10.20 10.39 -28.59
CA PHE A 936 9.91 9.35 -27.60
C PHE A 936 8.42 9.04 -27.47
N ALA A 937 7.57 10.07 -27.47
CA ALA A 937 6.13 9.88 -27.40
C ALA A 937 5.57 9.22 -28.67
N GLU A 938 6.14 9.50 -29.84
CA GLU A 938 5.86 8.80 -31.09
C GLU A 938 6.29 7.32 -31.01
N TRP A 939 7.43 7.01 -30.40
CA TRP A 939 7.87 5.62 -30.16
C TRP A 939 6.97 4.85 -29.18
N ILE A 940 6.53 5.49 -28.10
CA ILE A 940 5.58 4.88 -27.14
C ILE A 940 4.27 4.52 -27.85
N THR A 941 3.82 5.35 -28.78
CA THR A 941 2.52 5.23 -29.45
C THR A 941 2.58 4.57 -30.83
N ASP A 942 3.73 3.98 -31.17
CA ASP A 942 3.88 3.21 -32.41
C ASP A 942 2.95 1.97 -32.38
N GLN A 943 2.37 1.63 -33.52
CA GLN A 943 1.42 0.51 -33.64
C GLN A 943 2.07 -0.86 -33.38
N ASN A 944 3.39 -0.95 -33.50
CA ASN A 944 4.15 -2.16 -33.20
C ASN A 944 4.62 -2.20 -31.73
N ASN A 945 4.44 -1.13 -30.96
CA ASN A 945 4.75 -1.14 -29.54
C ASN A 945 3.69 -1.95 -28.79
N PRO A 946 4.02 -3.11 -28.19
CA PRO A 946 3.01 -3.99 -27.63
C PRO A 946 2.50 -3.51 -26.26
N LEU A 947 3.19 -2.57 -25.60
CA LEU A 947 2.93 -2.21 -24.21
C LEU A 947 1.74 -1.25 -24.08
N VAL A 948 1.79 -0.08 -24.73
CA VAL A 948 0.88 1.03 -24.45
C VAL A 948 -0.61 0.66 -24.61
N SER A 949 -0.94 -0.13 -25.63
CA SER A 949 -2.31 -0.58 -25.87
C SER A 949 -2.74 -1.63 -24.85
N ARG A 950 -1.87 -2.59 -24.49
CA ARG A 950 -2.14 -3.58 -23.44
C ARG A 950 -2.39 -2.89 -22.10
N VAL A 951 -1.57 -1.90 -21.75
CA VAL A 951 -1.71 -1.15 -20.49
C VAL A 951 -3.08 -0.48 -20.42
N MET A 952 -3.47 0.28 -21.44
CA MET A 952 -4.72 1.03 -21.38
C MET A 952 -5.96 0.12 -21.39
N VAL A 953 -6.02 -0.91 -22.25
CA VAL A 953 -7.19 -1.81 -22.26
C VAL A 953 -7.28 -2.64 -20.97
N ASN A 954 -6.15 -3.01 -20.36
CA ASN A 954 -6.11 -3.70 -19.07
C ASN A 954 -6.66 -2.80 -17.94
N ARG A 955 -6.37 -1.49 -17.98
CA ARG A 955 -6.96 -0.50 -17.03
C ARG A 955 -8.46 -0.33 -17.25
N ILE A 956 -8.91 -0.15 -18.50
CA ILE A 956 -10.33 0.00 -18.80
C ILE A 956 -11.11 -1.24 -18.33
N TRP A 957 -10.56 -2.43 -18.58
CA TRP A 957 -11.13 -3.68 -18.06
C TRP A 957 -11.21 -3.68 -16.54
N GLN A 958 -10.11 -3.34 -15.85
CA GLN A 958 -10.08 -3.24 -14.40
C GLN A 958 -11.10 -2.25 -13.84
N TRP A 959 -11.33 -1.10 -14.49
CA TRP A 959 -12.28 -0.11 -14.01
C TRP A 959 -13.73 -0.58 -14.06
N HIS A 960 -14.06 -1.55 -14.92
CA HIS A 960 -15.38 -2.18 -14.98
C HIS A 960 -15.51 -3.39 -14.04
N PHE A 961 -14.49 -4.25 -13.99
CA PHE A 961 -14.57 -5.54 -13.27
C PHE A 961 -13.89 -5.52 -11.89
N GLY A 962 -13.25 -4.42 -11.49
CA GLY A 962 -12.45 -4.32 -10.26
C GLY A 962 -11.12 -5.09 -10.30
N LYS A 963 -10.93 -5.98 -11.28
CA LYS A 963 -9.73 -6.81 -11.48
C LYS A 963 -9.21 -6.68 -12.92
N PRO A 964 -7.89 -6.55 -13.13
CA PRO A 964 -7.29 -6.53 -14.46
C PRO A 964 -7.22 -7.93 -15.10
N ILE A 965 -7.00 -8.00 -16.41
CA ILE A 965 -6.71 -9.27 -17.11
C ILE A 965 -5.29 -9.74 -16.79
N ALA A 966 -4.33 -8.81 -16.77
CA ALA A 966 -2.93 -9.07 -16.49
C ALA A 966 -2.43 -8.27 -15.29
N GLY A 967 -1.92 -9.01 -14.30
CA GLY A 967 -1.09 -8.51 -13.21
C GLY A 967 -1.53 -7.19 -12.61
N ASN A 968 -0.55 -6.30 -12.44
CA ASN A 968 -0.76 -4.93 -12.01
C ASN A 968 -0.65 -4.02 -13.24
N PRO A 969 -1.58 -3.09 -13.50
CA PRO A 969 -1.50 -2.17 -14.64
C PRO A 969 -0.24 -1.28 -14.71
N ASN A 970 0.52 -1.12 -13.62
CA ASN A 970 1.81 -0.41 -13.57
C ASN A 970 3.04 -1.33 -13.71
N ASN A 971 2.85 -2.66 -13.69
CA ASN A 971 3.94 -3.64 -13.75
C ASN A 971 3.55 -4.90 -14.55
N PHE A 972 3.99 -4.96 -15.81
CA PHE A 972 3.92 -6.11 -16.71
C PHE A 972 5.22 -6.90 -16.78
N GLY A 973 6.26 -6.49 -16.05
CA GLY A 973 7.50 -7.24 -15.92
C GLY A 973 7.29 -8.58 -15.23
N SER A 974 8.33 -9.40 -15.15
CA SER A 974 8.23 -10.78 -14.66
C SER A 974 7.87 -10.92 -13.17
N THR A 975 7.91 -9.83 -12.40
CA THR A 975 7.41 -9.78 -11.01
C THR A 975 5.95 -9.38 -10.91
N GLY A 976 5.35 -8.93 -12.02
CA GLY A 976 3.92 -8.73 -12.16
C GLY A 976 3.18 -10.04 -12.39
N GLY A 977 1.86 -10.04 -12.18
CA GLY A 977 1.03 -11.20 -12.48
C GLY A 977 0.86 -11.42 -13.98
N PHE A 978 0.86 -12.67 -14.42
CA PHE A 978 0.61 -13.03 -15.82
C PHE A 978 -0.82 -12.72 -16.26
N PRO A 979 -1.06 -12.51 -17.56
CA PRO A 979 -2.40 -12.42 -18.11
C PRO A 979 -3.19 -13.72 -17.85
N THR A 980 -4.34 -13.62 -17.21
CA THR A 980 -5.30 -14.72 -17.08
C THR A 980 -5.89 -15.12 -18.43
N HIS A 981 -6.08 -14.14 -19.32
CA HIS A 981 -6.65 -14.31 -20.66
C HIS A 981 -5.76 -13.62 -21.71
N PRO A 982 -4.56 -14.14 -22.03
CA PRO A 982 -3.59 -13.46 -22.91
C PRO A 982 -4.15 -13.18 -24.30
N LYS A 983 -4.91 -14.13 -24.88
CA LYS A 983 -5.54 -13.95 -26.19
C LYS A 983 -6.61 -12.85 -26.20
N LEU A 984 -7.37 -12.72 -25.11
CA LEU A 984 -8.37 -11.66 -24.95
C LEU A 984 -7.69 -10.30 -24.80
N LEU A 985 -6.65 -10.21 -23.97
CA LEU A 985 -5.90 -8.98 -23.77
C LEU A 985 -5.31 -8.46 -25.10
N ASP A 986 -4.67 -9.32 -25.87
CA ASP A 986 -4.11 -8.96 -27.16
C ASP A 986 -5.18 -8.61 -28.20
N TYR A 987 -6.31 -9.34 -28.19
CA TYR A 987 -7.45 -9.00 -29.04
C TYR A 987 -7.98 -7.59 -28.73
N LEU A 988 -8.17 -7.26 -27.45
CA LEU A 988 -8.63 -5.93 -27.02
C LEU A 988 -7.60 -4.85 -27.39
N ALA A 989 -6.31 -5.10 -27.15
CA ALA A 989 -5.24 -4.15 -27.49
C ALA A 989 -5.18 -3.84 -29.00
N VAL A 990 -5.26 -4.87 -29.85
CA VAL A 990 -5.30 -4.70 -31.32
C VAL A 990 -6.58 -3.99 -31.76
N THR A 991 -7.71 -4.35 -31.16
CA THR A 991 -9.00 -3.74 -31.49
C THR A 991 -9.04 -2.27 -31.11
N PHE A 992 -8.50 -1.91 -29.94
CA PHE A 992 -8.39 -0.54 -29.47
C PHE A 992 -7.63 0.36 -30.46
N MET A 993 -6.50 -0.13 -30.98
CA MET A 993 -5.76 0.63 -32.01
C MET A 993 -6.54 0.72 -33.32
N LYS A 994 -7.22 -0.36 -33.73
CA LYS A 994 -8.03 -0.38 -34.98
C LYS A 994 -9.26 0.53 -34.90
N SER A 995 -9.84 0.73 -33.72
CA SER A 995 -10.94 1.68 -33.49
C SER A 995 -10.44 3.12 -33.30
N GLY A 996 -9.22 3.43 -33.75
CA GLY A 996 -8.66 4.78 -33.66
C GLY A 996 -8.34 5.20 -32.23
N TRP A 997 -8.01 4.24 -31.35
CA TRP A 997 -7.69 4.49 -29.94
C TRP A 997 -8.85 5.12 -29.14
N SER A 998 -10.10 4.90 -29.57
CA SER A 998 -11.30 5.35 -28.88
C SER A 998 -11.51 4.59 -27.57
N VAL A 999 -11.53 5.33 -26.46
CA VAL A 999 -11.80 4.77 -25.13
C VAL A 999 -13.29 4.46 -25.00
N LYS A 1000 -14.16 5.32 -25.55
CA LYS A 1000 -15.62 5.09 -25.56
C LYS A 1000 -16.01 3.82 -26.31
N ASP A 1001 -15.37 3.49 -27.43
CA ASP A 1001 -15.63 2.24 -28.14
C ASP A 1001 -15.22 1.01 -27.33
N MET A 1002 -14.16 1.11 -26.51
CA MET A 1002 -13.79 0.03 -25.58
C MET A 1002 -14.84 -0.13 -24.47
N HIS A 1003 -15.37 0.98 -23.92
CA HIS A 1003 -16.49 0.89 -22.97
C HIS A 1003 -17.70 0.19 -23.59
N ARG A 1004 -18.10 0.57 -24.81
CA ARG A 1004 -19.21 -0.08 -25.53
C ARG A 1004 -18.98 -1.58 -25.68
N MET A 1005 -17.79 -1.98 -26.14
CA MET A 1005 -17.47 -3.39 -26.36
C MET A 1005 -17.55 -4.20 -25.07
N ILE A 1006 -17.01 -3.67 -23.97
CA ILE A 1006 -17.03 -4.33 -22.65
C ILE A 1006 -18.45 -4.37 -22.09
N MET A 1007 -19.14 -3.25 -22.02
CA MET A 1007 -20.44 -3.17 -21.34
C MET A 1007 -21.55 -3.92 -22.09
N LEU A 1008 -21.47 -4.04 -23.42
CA LEU A 1008 -22.42 -4.80 -24.22
C LEU A 1008 -22.09 -6.31 -24.30
N SER A 1009 -21.04 -6.77 -23.61
CA SER A 1009 -20.75 -8.20 -23.44
C SER A 1009 -21.79 -8.85 -22.52
N GLU A 1010 -21.94 -10.17 -22.63
CA GLU A 1010 -22.67 -10.94 -21.63
C GLU A 1010 -21.92 -10.91 -20.30
N ALA A 1011 -20.59 -11.01 -20.31
CA ALA A 1011 -19.75 -10.94 -19.11
C ALA A 1011 -20.04 -9.74 -18.21
N TYR A 1012 -20.09 -8.52 -18.77
CA TYR A 1012 -20.42 -7.31 -17.99
C TYR A 1012 -21.89 -7.30 -17.52
N ARG A 1013 -22.80 -7.97 -18.24
CA ARG A 1013 -24.23 -8.00 -17.91
C ARG A 1013 -24.64 -9.15 -17.01
N ARG A 1014 -23.70 -10.01 -16.58
CA ARG A 1014 -23.96 -11.12 -15.63
C ARG A 1014 -24.40 -10.60 -14.27
N SER A 1015 -25.23 -11.41 -13.61
CA SER A 1015 -25.59 -11.27 -12.20
C SER A 1015 -24.38 -11.53 -11.30
N SER A 1016 -24.38 -10.92 -10.12
CA SER A 1016 -23.42 -11.19 -9.05
C SER A 1016 -23.74 -12.46 -8.26
N THR A 1017 -24.89 -13.08 -8.52
CA THR A 1017 -25.29 -14.34 -7.88
C THR A 1017 -25.22 -15.49 -8.89
N HIS A 1018 -24.35 -16.46 -8.61
CA HIS A 1018 -24.27 -17.70 -9.40
C HIS A 1018 -25.42 -18.66 -9.02
N PRO A 1019 -26.05 -19.37 -9.99
CA PRO A 1019 -27.09 -20.36 -9.71
C PRO A 1019 -26.63 -21.54 -8.84
N ASP A 1020 -25.34 -21.88 -8.94
CA ASP A 1020 -24.67 -22.94 -8.17
C ASP A 1020 -23.46 -22.34 -7.45
N SER A 1021 -23.70 -21.68 -6.31
CA SER A 1021 -22.66 -20.93 -5.58
C SER A 1021 -21.51 -21.82 -5.11
N ASP A 1022 -21.81 -23.06 -4.73
CA ASP A 1022 -20.85 -23.98 -4.16
C ASP A 1022 -19.89 -24.50 -5.25
N ALA A 1023 -20.43 -24.92 -6.41
CA ALA A 1023 -19.60 -25.34 -7.54
C ALA A 1023 -18.76 -24.19 -8.10
N PHE A 1024 -19.29 -22.96 -8.13
CA PHE A 1024 -18.53 -21.79 -8.54
C PHE A 1024 -17.37 -21.51 -7.56
N ALA A 1025 -17.62 -21.52 -6.26
CA ALA A 1025 -16.58 -21.30 -5.25
C ALA A 1025 -15.48 -22.37 -5.28
N GLU A 1026 -15.82 -23.62 -5.64
CA GLU A 1026 -14.85 -24.71 -5.79
C GLU A 1026 -14.02 -24.60 -7.09
N GLN A 1027 -14.66 -24.28 -8.22
CA GLN A 1027 -14.02 -24.31 -9.54
C GLN A 1027 -13.33 -23.01 -9.93
N ASP A 1028 -13.76 -21.87 -9.39
CA ASP A 1028 -13.14 -20.56 -9.63
C ASP A 1028 -13.01 -19.75 -8.32
N PRO A 1029 -12.22 -20.24 -7.35
CA PRO A 1029 -12.07 -19.59 -6.03
C PRO A 1029 -11.48 -18.17 -6.10
N GLU A 1030 -10.82 -17.83 -7.21
CA GLU A 1030 -10.21 -16.53 -7.42
C GLU A 1030 -11.04 -15.57 -8.29
N GLY A 1031 -12.18 -16.04 -8.82
CA GLY A 1031 -13.05 -15.26 -9.71
C GLY A 1031 -12.40 -14.89 -11.04
N ARG A 1032 -11.44 -15.69 -11.54
CA ARG A 1032 -10.69 -15.40 -12.77
C ARG A 1032 -11.53 -15.65 -14.02
N SER A 1033 -12.54 -16.51 -13.96
CA SER A 1033 -13.35 -16.90 -15.12
C SER A 1033 -14.36 -15.83 -15.58
N PHE A 1034 -14.60 -14.82 -14.74
CA PHE A 1034 -15.68 -13.82 -14.91
C PHE A 1034 -17.07 -14.46 -15.04
N ALA A 1035 -17.28 -15.67 -14.52
CA ALA A 1035 -18.58 -16.37 -14.56
C ALA A 1035 -19.70 -15.60 -13.83
N VAL A 1036 -19.34 -14.71 -12.90
CA VAL A 1036 -20.24 -13.75 -12.26
C VAL A 1036 -19.68 -12.32 -12.45
N PHE A 1037 -20.52 -11.31 -12.25
CA PHE A 1037 -20.00 -9.96 -11.99
C PHE A 1037 -19.71 -9.84 -10.49
N GLU A 1038 -18.51 -9.39 -10.09
CA GLU A 1038 -18.21 -9.27 -8.66
C GLU A 1038 -18.78 -7.95 -8.10
N PRO A 1039 -19.54 -7.98 -6.99
CA PRO A 1039 -20.00 -6.75 -6.35
C PRO A 1039 -18.81 -5.89 -5.91
N ARG A 1040 -18.89 -4.58 -6.17
CA ARG A 1040 -17.88 -3.62 -5.75
C ARG A 1040 -18.47 -2.58 -4.81
N ARG A 1041 -17.68 -2.14 -3.83
CA ARG A 1041 -18.06 -1.04 -2.96
C ARG A 1041 -17.88 0.30 -3.70
N LEU A 1042 -18.70 1.29 -3.36
CA LEU A 1042 -18.50 2.66 -3.81
C LEU A 1042 -17.19 3.22 -3.24
N SER A 1043 -16.42 3.88 -4.11
CA SER A 1043 -15.26 4.68 -3.74
C SER A 1043 -15.67 5.88 -2.88
N ALA A 1044 -14.71 6.50 -2.19
CA ALA A 1044 -14.96 7.66 -1.34
C ALA A 1044 -15.68 8.81 -2.08
N GLU A 1045 -15.25 9.10 -3.30
CA GLU A 1045 -15.86 10.13 -4.16
C GLU A 1045 -17.28 9.73 -4.58
N GLU A 1046 -17.50 8.49 -5.02
CA GLU A 1046 -18.85 8.00 -5.36
C GLU A 1046 -19.78 8.06 -4.15
N MET A 1047 -19.28 7.77 -2.94
CA MET A 1047 -20.07 7.83 -1.70
C MET A 1047 -20.55 9.25 -1.41
N ARG A 1048 -19.62 10.22 -1.35
CA ARG A 1048 -19.93 11.62 -1.07
C ARG A 1048 -20.78 12.23 -2.19
N ASP A 1049 -20.42 11.98 -3.44
CA ASP A 1049 -21.13 12.53 -4.60
C ASP A 1049 -22.55 11.94 -4.71
N SER A 1050 -22.75 10.67 -4.34
CA SER A 1050 -24.09 10.07 -4.26
C SER A 1050 -24.95 10.75 -3.20
N MET A 1051 -24.40 11.01 -2.02
CA MET A 1051 -25.13 11.72 -0.95
C MET A 1051 -25.56 13.12 -1.38
N LEU A 1052 -24.71 13.84 -2.10
CA LEU A 1052 -25.05 15.17 -2.65
C LEU A 1052 -26.05 15.10 -3.82
N ALA A 1053 -25.96 14.06 -4.66
CA ALA A 1053 -26.84 13.90 -5.81
C ALA A 1053 -28.28 13.58 -5.37
N ILE A 1054 -28.46 12.65 -4.42
CA ILE A 1054 -29.79 12.25 -3.93
C ILE A 1054 -30.46 13.35 -3.09
N THR A 1055 -29.70 14.33 -2.57
CA THR A 1055 -30.24 15.51 -1.88
C THR A 1055 -30.44 16.72 -2.78
N GLU A 1056 -30.08 16.63 -4.07
CA GLU A 1056 -30.08 17.76 -5.02
C GLU A 1056 -29.16 18.93 -4.64
N GLU A 1057 -28.16 18.69 -3.79
CA GLU A 1057 -27.16 19.69 -3.42
C GLU A 1057 -25.93 19.68 -4.33
N LEU A 1058 -25.72 18.58 -5.08
CA LEU A 1058 -24.57 18.46 -5.97
C LEU A 1058 -24.58 19.55 -7.03
N ASN A 1059 -23.57 20.42 -7.00
CA ASN A 1059 -23.25 21.29 -8.13
C ASN A 1059 -22.58 20.46 -9.23
N CYS A 1060 -23.28 20.32 -10.36
CA CYS A 1060 -22.88 19.56 -11.55
C CYS A 1060 -22.01 20.35 -12.55
N ASP A 1061 -21.58 21.58 -12.24
CA ASP A 1061 -20.68 22.35 -13.08
C ASP A 1061 -19.33 21.63 -13.24
N VAL A 1062 -18.87 21.52 -14.49
CA VAL A 1062 -17.63 20.82 -14.85
C VAL A 1062 -16.46 21.81 -14.88
N GLY A 1063 -15.32 21.41 -14.32
CA GLY A 1063 -14.05 22.15 -14.34
C GLY A 1063 -13.98 23.37 -13.42
N GLY A 1064 -12.89 24.13 -13.48
CA GLY A 1064 -12.69 25.37 -12.72
C GLY A 1064 -11.85 25.19 -11.46
N VAL A 1065 -11.75 26.22 -10.63
CA VAL A 1065 -10.85 26.17 -9.47
C VAL A 1065 -11.30 25.12 -8.45
N PRO A 1066 -10.36 24.52 -7.67
CA PRO A 1066 -10.72 23.53 -6.66
C PRO A 1066 -11.67 24.10 -5.59
N CYS A 1067 -12.58 23.27 -5.10
CA CYS A 1067 -13.45 23.57 -3.98
C CYS A 1067 -12.87 23.05 -2.65
N ARG A 1068 -13.40 23.58 -1.55
CA ARG A 1068 -13.04 23.33 -0.16
C ARG A 1068 -14.35 23.04 0.60
N PRO A 1069 -14.80 21.77 0.65
CA PRO A 1069 -15.87 21.37 1.54
C PRO A 1069 -15.48 21.55 3.01
N GLU A 1070 -16.48 21.52 3.87
CA GLU A 1070 -16.27 21.46 5.31
C GLU A 1070 -15.57 20.15 5.68
N ILE A 1071 -14.63 20.25 6.61
CA ILE A 1071 -13.99 19.11 7.26
C ILE A 1071 -14.04 19.34 8.78
N ASN A 1072 -13.77 18.29 9.53
CA ASN A 1072 -13.55 18.33 10.98
C ASN A 1072 -12.75 19.56 11.43
N GLU A 1073 -13.28 20.35 12.37
CA GLU A 1073 -12.69 21.63 12.80
C GLU A 1073 -11.28 21.43 13.39
N GLU A 1074 -11.08 20.33 14.12
CA GLU A 1074 -9.79 19.93 14.70
C GLU A 1074 -8.71 19.71 13.64
N VAL A 1075 -9.11 19.22 12.45
CA VAL A 1075 -8.20 19.06 11.30
C VAL A 1075 -8.05 20.40 10.57
N ALA A 1076 -9.15 21.12 10.37
CA ALA A 1076 -9.17 22.39 9.63
C ALA A 1076 -8.27 23.46 10.27
N LEU A 1077 -8.29 23.54 11.60
CA LEU A 1077 -7.54 24.51 12.38
C LEU A 1077 -6.16 24.00 12.84
N GLN A 1078 -5.77 22.76 12.53
CA GLN A 1078 -4.51 22.20 12.98
C GLN A 1078 -3.31 23.09 12.52
N PRO A 1079 -2.37 23.44 13.41
CA PRO A 1079 -1.18 24.21 13.02
C PRO A 1079 -0.21 23.33 12.24
N ARG A 1080 -0.18 23.52 10.92
CA ARG A 1080 0.75 22.81 10.04
C ARG A 1080 2.02 23.61 9.84
N GLN A 1081 3.13 23.05 10.28
CA GLN A 1081 4.43 23.70 10.13
C GLN A 1081 4.89 23.61 8.68
N VAL A 1082 5.31 24.74 8.13
CA VAL A 1082 6.04 24.83 6.86
C VAL A 1082 7.36 25.54 7.12
N MET A 1083 8.32 25.43 6.21
CA MET A 1083 9.66 26.00 6.42
C MET A 1083 9.63 27.50 6.80
N GLY A 1084 9.85 27.78 8.09
CA GLY A 1084 9.89 29.10 8.69
C GLY A 1084 8.54 29.77 8.93
N ALA A 1085 7.40 29.06 8.86
CA ALA A 1085 6.05 29.60 9.17
C ALA A 1085 4.99 28.48 9.37
N PHE A 1086 3.70 28.82 9.20
CA PHE A 1086 2.59 27.88 9.16
C PHE A 1086 1.92 27.88 7.77
N ALA A 1087 1.41 26.72 7.35
CA ALA A 1087 0.45 26.67 6.26
C ALA A 1087 -0.87 27.33 6.71
N SER A 1088 -1.68 27.78 5.74
CA SER A 1088 -3.01 28.31 6.01
C SER A 1088 -3.89 27.25 6.67
N ALA A 1089 -4.84 27.69 7.52
CA ALA A 1089 -5.96 26.85 7.91
C ALA A 1089 -6.74 26.36 6.68
N TRP A 1090 -7.41 25.22 6.80
CA TRP A 1090 -8.43 24.84 5.83
C TRP A 1090 -9.66 25.72 6.07
N VAL A 1091 -10.06 26.50 5.08
CA VAL A 1091 -11.21 27.39 5.15
C VAL A 1091 -12.21 26.94 4.07
N PRO A 1092 -13.43 26.51 4.43
CA PRO A 1092 -14.40 26.05 3.45
C PRO A 1092 -14.83 27.19 2.52
N ASN A 1093 -15.30 26.87 1.30
CA ASN A 1093 -15.95 27.90 0.49
C ASN A 1093 -17.24 28.37 1.19
N PRO A 1094 -17.54 29.68 1.16
CA PRO A 1094 -18.58 30.26 1.99
C PRO A 1094 -19.99 29.77 1.64
N LYS A 1095 -20.27 29.41 0.38
CA LYS A 1095 -21.62 29.06 -0.08
C LYS A 1095 -21.77 27.57 -0.39
N PRO A 1096 -22.92 26.93 -0.09
CA PRO A 1096 -23.21 25.54 -0.43
C PRO A 1096 -22.87 25.19 -1.88
N GLY A 1097 -23.38 25.96 -2.85
CA GLY A 1097 -23.14 25.72 -4.29
C GLY A 1097 -21.67 25.81 -4.74
N GLN A 1098 -20.79 26.44 -3.95
CA GLN A 1098 -19.34 26.46 -4.22
C GLN A 1098 -18.62 25.24 -3.63
N ARG A 1099 -19.10 24.70 -2.49
CA ARG A 1099 -18.45 23.60 -1.76
C ARG A 1099 -19.06 22.22 -2.00
N HIS A 1100 -20.30 22.15 -2.49
CA HIS A 1100 -21.03 20.92 -2.84
C HIS A 1100 -20.78 20.47 -4.28
N ARG A 1101 -19.56 20.67 -4.78
CA ARG A 1101 -19.14 20.13 -6.08
C ARG A 1101 -18.77 18.65 -5.98
N ARG A 1102 -18.67 17.99 -7.13
CA ARG A 1102 -18.07 16.65 -7.28
C ARG A 1102 -16.77 16.56 -6.48
N SER A 1103 -16.55 15.43 -5.82
CA SER A 1103 -15.39 15.20 -4.95
C SER A 1103 -14.06 15.26 -5.71
N LEU A 1104 -14.10 15.07 -7.04
CA LEU A 1104 -12.99 15.29 -7.97
C LEU A 1104 -12.40 16.72 -7.89
N TYR A 1105 -13.22 17.72 -7.56
CA TYR A 1105 -12.83 19.13 -7.48
C TYR A 1105 -12.34 19.55 -6.10
N ILE A 1106 -12.40 18.68 -5.09
CA ILE A 1106 -11.89 18.99 -3.76
C ILE A 1106 -10.39 19.27 -3.85
N LEU A 1107 -9.94 20.37 -3.24
CA LEU A 1107 -8.54 20.75 -3.16
C LEU A 1107 -7.69 19.62 -2.57
N LYS A 1108 -6.79 19.03 -3.37
CA LYS A 1108 -5.96 17.90 -2.98
C LYS A 1108 -4.58 18.36 -2.52
N LEU A 1109 -4.45 18.63 -1.22
CA LEU A 1109 -3.16 18.95 -0.59
C LEU A 1109 -2.43 17.68 -0.15
N ARG A 1110 -1.11 17.65 -0.29
CA ARG A 1110 -0.26 16.53 0.18
C ARG A 1110 -0.13 16.52 1.70
N GLY A 1111 -0.03 17.70 2.31
CA GLY A 1111 0.09 17.84 3.76
C GLY A 1111 -1.22 17.80 4.55
N VAL A 1112 -2.39 17.81 3.89
CA VAL A 1112 -3.73 17.64 4.51
C VAL A 1112 -4.64 16.88 3.58
N LYS A 1113 -5.04 15.69 4.00
CA LYS A 1113 -6.05 14.90 3.30
C LYS A 1113 -7.43 15.22 3.87
N HIS A 1114 -8.45 15.09 3.02
CA HIS A 1114 -9.83 15.20 3.46
C HIS A 1114 -10.18 13.99 4.34
N PRO A 1115 -10.59 14.16 5.61
CA PRO A 1115 -10.75 13.05 6.56
C PRO A 1115 -11.71 11.95 6.08
N MET A 1116 -12.88 12.33 5.56
CA MET A 1116 -13.83 11.37 4.98
C MET A 1116 -13.21 10.59 3.82
N LEU A 1117 -12.56 11.28 2.87
CA LEU A 1117 -11.99 10.62 1.69
C LEU A 1117 -10.86 9.64 2.07
N GLU A 1118 -10.05 10.00 3.07
CA GLU A 1118 -8.99 9.15 3.59
C GLU A 1118 -9.53 7.89 4.28
N VAL A 1119 -10.57 8.03 5.12
CA VAL A 1119 -11.21 6.89 5.79
C VAL A 1119 -11.76 5.86 4.79
N PHE A 1120 -12.17 6.29 3.61
CA PHE A 1120 -12.68 5.45 2.51
C PHE A 1120 -11.62 5.16 1.43
N ASN A 1121 -10.35 5.08 1.83
CA ASN A 1121 -9.22 4.59 1.01
C ASN A 1121 -8.94 5.42 -0.27
N THR A 1122 -9.13 6.73 -0.24
CA THR A 1122 -8.62 7.58 -1.33
C THR A 1122 -7.09 7.48 -1.38
N PRO A 1123 -6.48 7.23 -2.55
CA PRO A 1123 -5.04 7.07 -2.65
C PRO A 1123 -4.29 8.34 -2.27
N ALA A 1124 -3.13 8.17 -1.62
CA ALA A 1124 -2.22 9.29 -1.39
C ALA A 1124 -1.62 9.73 -2.71
N PRO A 1125 -1.56 11.05 -3.01
CA PRO A 1125 -1.06 11.51 -4.29
C PRO A 1125 0.47 11.38 -4.42
N ASP A 1126 1.19 10.80 -3.46
CA ASP A 1126 2.65 10.69 -3.44
C ASP A 1126 3.18 9.58 -4.35
N PHE A 1127 2.37 8.53 -4.56
CA PHE A 1127 2.70 7.36 -5.36
C PHE A 1127 1.60 7.08 -6.38
N SER A 1128 1.97 6.44 -7.50
CA SER A 1128 0.99 6.07 -8.53
C SER A 1128 0.07 5.03 -7.95
N CYS A 1129 -1.23 5.16 -8.22
CA CYS A 1129 -2.21 4.17 -7.80
C CYS A 1129 -2.82 3.51 -9.05
N GLU A 1130 -2.35 2.31 -9.37
CA GLU A 1130 -2.85 1.47 -10.45
C GLU A 1130 -4.27 0.94 -10.21
N ARG A 1131 -4.62 0.72 -8.93
CA ARG A 1131 -5.79 0.01 -8.45
C ARG A 1131 -6.01 0.42 -7.00
N ARG A 1132 -7.22 0.87 -6.69
CA ARG A 1132 -7.59 1.24 -5.32
C ARG A 1132 -7.85 0.00 -4.48
N GLU A 1133 -7.44 0.05 -3.24
CA GLU A 1133 -7.87 -0.92 -2.24
C GLU A 1133 -9.24 -0.55 -1.68
N SER A 1134 -10.08 -1.56 -1.47
CA SER A 1134 -11.35 -1.41 -0.77
C SER A 1134 -11.29 -2.21 0.53
N SER A 1135 -11.70 -1.60 1.62
CA SER A 1135 -11.75 -2.20 2.96
C SER A 1135 -13.15 -2.04 3.54
N THR A 1136 -13.51 -2.95 4.45
CA THR A 1136 -14.77 -2.92 5.20
C THR A 1136 -14.42 -2.98 6.67
N VAL A 1137 -14.04 -1.83 7.24
CA VAL A 1137 -13.57 -1.72 8.62
C VAL A 1137 -14.54 -0.89 9.46
N THR A 1138 -14.64 -1.22 10.75
CA THR A 1138 -15.54 -0.55 11.71
C THR A 1138 -15.47 1.00 11.68
N PRO A 1139 -14.28 1.64 11.57
CA PRO A 1139 -14.19 3.10 11.48
C PRO A 1139 -14.97 3.72 10.31
N GLN A 1140 -15.11 3.03 9.18
CA GLN A 1140 -15.85 3.56 8.03
C GLN A 1140 -17.36 3.58 8.28
N ALA A 1141 -17.92 2.52 8.85
CA ALA A 1141 -19.33 2.49 9.23
C ALA A 1141 -19.63 3.54 10.32
N LEU A 1142 -18.76 3.64 11.33
CA LEU A 1142 -18.90 4.67 12.36
C LEU A 1142 -18.75 6.09 11.80
N ASN A 1143 -17.92 6.31 10.78
CA ASN A 1143 -17.81 7.61 10.13
C ASN A 1143 -19.13 8.02 9.46
N LEU A 1144 -19.80 7.11 8.76
CA LEU A 1144 -21.11 7.41 8.14
C LEU A 1144 -22.20 7.69 9.18
N PHE A 1145 -22.16 7.04 10.35
CA PHE A 1145 -23.17 7.28 11.41
C PHE A 1145 -22.89 8.51 12.28
N ASN A 1146 -21.62 8.88 12.49
CA ASN A 1146 -21.26 9.89 13.49
C ASN A 1146 -20.67 11.18 12.90
N SER A 1147 -20.34 11.21 11.60
CA SER A 1147 -19.82 12.43 11.00
C SER A 1147 -20.92 13.47 10.80
N LYS A 1148 -20.60 14.72 11.12
CA LYS A 1148 -21.47 15.86 10.85
C LYS A 1148 -21.91 15.92 9.38
N ASN A 1149 -20.97 15.66 8.46
CA ASN A 1149 -21.27 15.68 7.03
C ASN A 1149 -22.36 14.67 6.63
N SER A 1150 -22.30 13.43 7.13
CA SER A 1150 -23.32 12.41 6.82
C SER A 1150 -24.68 12.73 7.46
N TYR A 1151 -24.68 13.37 8.63
CA TYR A 1151 -25.89 13.81 9.31
C TYR A 1151 -26.57 14.99 8.58
N ASP A 1152 -25.80 15.99 8.15
CA ASP A 1152 -26.32 17.11 7.36
C ASP A 1152 -26.91 16.58 6.02
N ARG A 1153 -26.17 15.64 5.38
CA ARG A 1153 -26.60 14.54 4.48
C ARG A 1153 -28.06 14.11 4.65
N SER A 1154 -28.26 13.40 5.73
CA SER A 1154 -29.50 12.70 6.01
C SER A 1154 -30.65 13.66 6.33
N LEU A 1155 -30.35 14.81 6.93
CA LEU A 1155 -31.33 15.85 7.22
C LEU A 1155 -31.84 16.53 5.93
N ALA A 1156 -30.96 16.88 5.01
CA ALA A 1156 -31.37 17.43 3.72
C ALA A 1156 -32.18 16.42 2.90
N LEU A 1157 -31.80 15.14 2.91
CA LEU A 1157 -32.58 14.07 2.27
C LEU A 1157 -33.99 13.97 2.86
N ALA A 1158 -34.10 14.01 4.18
CA ALA A 1158 -35.38 13.98 4.88
C ALA A 1158 -36.25 15.20 4.53
N GLN A 1159 -35.67 16.40 4.52
CA GLN A 1159 -36.37 17.62 4.14
C GLN A 1159 -36.88 17.52 2.70
N ARG A 1160 -36.02 17.15 1.75
CA ARG A 1160 -36.38 16.97 0.35
C ARG A 1160 -37.53 15.99 0.18
N ALA A 1161 -37.42 14.79 0.75
CA ALA A 1161 -38.48 13.77 0.66
C ALA A 1161 -39.79 14.24 1.32
N TRP A 1162 -39.70 15.01 2.41
CA TRP A 1162 -40.86 15.61 3.05
C TRP A 1162 -41.54 16.67 2.18
N GLU A 1163 -40.77 17.54 1.53
CA GLU A 1163 -41.29 18.58 0.63
C GLU A 1163 -41.94 17.98 -0.62
N GLU A 1164 -41.25 17.06 -1.29
CA GLU A 1164 -41.76 16.37 -2.49
C GLU A 1164 -43.00 15.51 -2.21
N SER A 1165 -43.25 15.13 -0.94
CA SER A 1165 -44.43 14.35 -0.55
C SER A 1165 -45.69 15.17 -0.24
N SER A 1166 -45.68 16.50 -0.43
CA SER A 1166 -46.73 17.45 0.01
C SER A 1166 -48.08 17.40 -0.75
N GLY A 1167 -48.38 16.34 -1.51
CA GLY A 1167 -49.64 16.20 -2.29
C GLY A 1167 -50.92 15.91 -1.47
N GLU A 1168 -52.08 16.07 -2.11
CA GLU A 1168 -53.42 16.17 -1.49
C GLU A 1168 -54.05 14.84 -1.00
N THR A 1169 -53.62 13.67 -1.47
CA THR A 1169 -54.29 12.38 -1.17
C THR A 1169 -53.36 11.32 -0.57
N GLY A 1170 -53.76 10.70 0.54
CA GLY A 1170 -53.05 9.59 1.21
C GLY A 1170 -52.18 10.02 2.40
N ASN A 1171 -51.51 9.07 3.07
CA ASN A 1171 -50.63 9.33 4.21
C ASN A 1171 -49.27 9.89 3.73
N ARG A 1172 -48.92 11.11 4.20
CA ARG A 1172 -47.68 11.81 3.80
C ARG A 1172 -46.42 11.08 4.25
N ASP A 1173 -46.37 10.55 5.46
CA ASP A 1173 -45.24 9.79 6.00
C ASP A 1173 -44.88 8.62 5.07
N LEU A 1174 -45.90 7.88 4.61
CA LEU A 1174 -45.70 6.76 3.70
C LEU A 1174 -45.17 7.20 2.33
N ARG A 1175 -45.60 8.36 1.83
CA ARG A 1175 -45.08 8.92 0.58
C ARG A 1175 -43.62 9.38 0.73
N ALA A 1176 -43.28 10.02 1.84
CA ALA A 1176 -41.91 10.44 2.14
C ALA A 1176 -40.97 9.23 2.23
N LEU A 1177 -41.39 8.15 2.91
CA LEU A 1177 -40.61 6.90 2.97
C LEU A 1177 -40.43 6.26 1.59
N ARG A 1178 -41.49 6.11 0.79
CA ARG A 1178 -41.37 5.60 -0.59
C ARG A 1178 -40.38 6.42 -1.40
N ARG A 1179 -40.44 7.75 -1.27
CA ARG A 1179 -39.53 8.64 -1.97
C ARG A 1179 -38.07 8.44 -1.56
N ILE A 1180 -37.80 8.18 -0.28
CA ILE A 1180 -36.44 7.81 0.20
C ILE A 1180 -35.97 6.51 -0.44
N TYR A 1181 -36.82 5.47 -0.53
CA TYR A 1181 -36.46 4.22 -1.21
C TYR A 1181 -36.14 4.43 -2.69
N GLU A 1182 -36.93 5.24 -3.40
CA GLU A 1182 -36.68 5.59 -4.79
C GLU A 1182 -35.33 6.33 -4.96
N LEU A 1183 -35.07 7.33 -4.13
CA LEU A 1183 -33.87 8.18 -4.21
C LEU A 1183 -32.60 7.42 -3.82
N VAL A 1184 -32.63 6.63 -2.75
CA VAL A 1184 -31.43 5.98 -2.18
C VAL A 1184 -31.19 4.59 -2.79
N LEU A 1185 -32.25 3.80 -2.95
CA LEU A 1185 -32.19 2.37 -3.27
C LEU A 1185 -32.66 2.05 -4.69
N CYS A 1186 -33.12 3.06 -5.44
CA CYS A 1186 -33.57 2.92 -6.83
C CYS A 1186 -34.70 1.89 -7.01
N ARG A 1187 -35.56 1.71 -6.01
CA ARG A 1187 -36.71 0.79 -6.05
C ARG A 1187 -37.83 1.21 -5.11
N GLU A 1188 -38.98 0.57 -5.23
CA GLU A 1188 -40.06 0.66 -4.25
C GLU A 1188 -39.75 -0.18 -2.99
N PRO A 1189 -40.23 0.24 -1.80
CA PRO A 1189 -40.16 -0.57 -0.59
C PRO A 1189 -41.13 -1.74 -0.65
N GLN A 1190 -40.75 -2.85 -0.04
CA GLN A 1190 -41.70 -3.91 0.29
C GLN A 1190 -42.66 -3.45 1.41
N PRO A 1191 -43.88 -4.00 1.49
CA PRO A 1191 -44.85 -3.62 2.52
C PRO A 1191 -44.30 -3.71 3.96
N GLU A 1192 -43.52 -4.74 4.25
CA GLU A 1192 -42.90 -4.99 5.56
C GLU A 1192 -41.80 -3.97 5.88
N GLU A 1193 -40.98 -3.63 4.89
CA GLU A 1193 -39.93 -2.62 4.98
C GLU A 1193 -40.52 -1.23 5.28
N LEU A 1194 -41.61 -0.88 4.59
CA LEU A 1194 -42.31 0.39 4.75
C LEU A 1194 -42.94 0.53 6.15
N ASP A 1195 -43.61 -0.51 6.63
CA ASP A 1195 -44.20 -0.56 7.97
C ASP A 1195 -43.13 -0.47 9.07
N GLN A 1196 -42.01 -1.18 8.89
CA GLN A 1196 -40.89 -1.13 9.84
C GLN A 1196 -40.22 0.26 9.88
N ALA A 1197 -40.01 0.89 8.73
CA ALA A 1197 -39.45 2.24 8.65
C ALA A 1197 -40.37 3.27 9.33
N LEU A 1198 -41.70 3.19 9.11
CA LEU A 1198 -42.67 4.09 9.73
C LEU A 1198 -42.71 3.95 11.26
N ARG A 1199 -42.74 2.72 11.78
CA ARG A 1199 -42.70 2.48 13.23
C ARG A 1199 -41.47 3.11 13.87
N SER A 1200 -40.35 3.00 13.19
CA SER A 1200 -39.06 3.40 13.73
C SER A 1200 -38.88 4.90 13.66
N TRP A 1201 -39.34 5.54 12.58
CA TRP A 1201 -39.45 6.98 12.49
C TRP A 1201 -40.25 7.56 13.68
N ARG A 1202 -41.43 7.00 13.97
CA ARG A 1202 -42.25 7.43 15.12
C ARG A 1202 -41.56 7.20 16.47
N SER A 1203 -40.82 6.10 16.61
CA SER A 1203 -40.05 5.79 17.82
C SER A 1203 -38.92 6.81 18.03
N VAL A 1204 -38.17 7.13 16.97
CA VAL A 1204 -37.11 8.14 17.00
C VAL A 1204 -37.71 9.50 17.34
N GLU A 1205 -38.79 9.88 16.65
CA GLU A 1205 -39.48 11.14 16.91
C GLU A 1205 -39.85 11.27 18.38
N ALA A 1206 -40.47 10.25 18.97
CA ALA A 1206 -40.84 10.23 20.39
C ALA A 1206 -39.64 10.43 21.35
N SER A 1207 -38.44 9.99 20.95
CA SER A 1207 -37.21 10.12 21.74
C SER A 1207 -36.48 11.46 21.55
N LEU A 1208 -36.68 12.15 20.43
CA LEU A 1208 -36.00 13.41 20.14
C LEU A 1208 -36.56 14.58 20.98
N PRO A 1209 -35.70 15.54 21.39
CA PRO A 1209 -36.15 16.75 22.05
C PRO A 1209 -37.00 17.63 21.11
N ALA A 1210 -37.96 18.34 21.70
CA ALA A 1210 -38.86 19.23 20.97
C ALA A 1210 -38.09 20.35 20.25
N GLU A 1211 -37.13 20.98 20.91
CA GLU A 1211 -36.21 21.95 20.32
C GLU A 1211 -34.91 21.27 19.91
N ALA A 1212 -34.35 21.66 18.76
CA ALA A 1212 -33.03 21.21 18.36
C ALA A 1212 -31.93 22.08 19.01
N ARG A 1213 -30.74 21.48 19.17
CA ARG A 1213 -29.56 22.23 19.60
C ARG A 1213 -29.04 23.02 18.38
N PRO A 1214 -28.77 24.33 18.52
CA PRO A 1214 -28.14 25.09 17.43
C PRO A 1214 -26.73 24.58 17.18
N ASP A 1215 -26.34 24.54 15.91
CA ASP A 1215 -25.00 24.15 15.51
C ASP A 1215 -23.97 25.25 15.84
N SER A 1216 -22.71 24.85 16.00
CA SER A 1216 -21.61 25.78 16.27
C SER A 1216 -21.33 26.64 15.03
N LYS A 1217 -21.18 27.95 15.23
CA LYS A 1217 -20.77 28.87 14.15
C LYS A 1217 -19.32 28.60 13.77
N VAL A 1218 -19.01 28.71 12.48
CA VAL A 1218 -17.63 28.64 12.00
C VAL A 1218 -16.77 29.74 12.64
N PRO A 1219 -15.50 29.44 12.98
CA PRO A 1219 -14.60 30.41 13.60
C PRO A 1219 -14.23 31.52 12.61
N LEU A 1220 -14.21 32.77 13.07
CA LEU A 1220 -13.74 33.92 12.26
C LEU A 1220 -12.22 34.12 12.33
N THR A 1221 -11.57 33.55 13.34
CA THR A 1221 -10.14 33.63 13.59
C THR A 1221 -9.60 32.31 14.13
N ALA A 1222 -8.35 31.99 13.82
CA ALA A 1222 -7.62 30.88 14.42
C ALA A 1222 -6.42 31.40 15.22
N SER A 1223 -6.40 31.16 16.53
CA SER A 1223 -5.26 31.52 17.38
C SER A 1223 -4.10 30.53 17.19
N ARG A 1224 -2.91 31.04 16.90
CA ARG A 1224 -1.70 30.27 16.61
C ARG A 1224 -0.64 30.49 17.68
N GLU A 1225 -0.06 29.41 18.21
CA GLU A 1225 1.15 29.44 19.04
C GLU A 1225 2.37 29.00 18.21
N ALA A 1226 3.46 29.74 18.33
CA ALA A 1226 4.67 29.54 17.53
C ALA A 1226 5.94 29.83 18.33
N VAL A 1227 7.06 29.26 17.90
CA VAL A 1227 8.40 29.55 18.49
C VAL A 1227 9.17 30.51 17.58
N GLU A 1228 9.70 31.59 18.15
CA GLU A 1228 10.63 32.49 17.46
C GLU A 1228 12.00 31.81 17.33
N GLU A 1229 12.53 31.73 16.11
CA GLU A 1229 13.71 30.89 15.78
C GLU A 1229 15.00 31.31 16.49
N LEU A 1230 15.21 32.60 16.75
CA LEU A 1230 16.46 33.11 17.29
C LEU A 1230 16.47 33.14 18.83
N SER A 1231 15.33 33.48 19.44
CA SER A 1231 15.20 33.53 20.91
C SER A 1231 14.74 32.22 21.53
N GLY A 1232 14.09 31.33 20.76
CA GLY A 1232 13.45 30.11 21.27
C GLY A 1232 12.19 30.38 22.11
N GLU A 1233 11.76 31.64 22.22
CA GLU A 1233 10.57 32.02 22.98
C GLU A 1233 9.29 31.81 22.18
N ARG A 1234 8.18 31.56 22.90
CA ARG A 1234 6.87 31.39 22.29
C ARG A 1234 6.20 32.73 22.04
N PHE A 1235 5.43 32.81 20.96
CA PHE A 1235 4.54 33.94 20.69
C PHE A 1235 3.21 33.45 20.13
N MET A 1236 2.17 34.27 20.32
CA MET A 1236 0.84 34.01 19.78
C MET A 1236 0.39 35.12 18.82
N TYR A 1237 -0.41 34.72 17.84
CA TYR A 1237 -1.11 35.62 16.93
C TYR A 1237 -2.42 35.00 16.45
N ASP A 1238 -3.36 35.84 16.03
CA ASP A 1238 -4.62 35.40 15.46
C ASP A 1238 -4.56 35.50 13.93
N GLU A 1239 -4.85 34.39 13.26
CA GLU A 1239 -5.04 34.31 11.81
C GLU A 1239 -6.50 34.61 11.49
N VAL A 1240 -6.78 35.56 10.59
CA VAL A 1240 -8.15 35.94 10.19
C VAL A 1240 -8.64 35.03 9.08
N LEU A 1241 -9.82 34.44 9.25
CA LEU A 1241 -10.42 33.51 8.29
C LEU A 1241 -11.47 34.25 7.44
N TYR A 1242 -11.00 35.01 6.44
CA TYR A 1242 -11.84 35.96 5.70
C TYR A 1242 -13.08 35.35 5.02
N ALA A 1243 -12.98 34.13 4.48
CA ALA A 1243 -14.12 33.48 3.82
C ALA A 1243 -15.21 33.06 4.82
N ASN A 1244 -14.85 32.74 6.07
CA ASN A 1244 -15.83 32.36 7.11
C ASN A 1244 -16.76 33.53 7.52
N GLN A 1245 -16.41 34.78 7.18
CA GLN A 1245 -17.27 35.95 7.43
C GLN A 1245 -18.53 35.95 6.55
N GLU A 1246 -18.47 35.22 5.43
CA GLU A 1246 -19.54 35.14 4.43
C GLU A 1246 -20.15 33.73 4.38
N PHE A 1247 -19.88 32.90 5.40
CA PHE A 1247 -20.29 31.49 5.43
C PHE A 1247 -21.80 31.34 5.64
N GLU A 1248 -22.43 30.65 4.69
CA GLU A 1248 -23.81 30.22 4.73
C GLU A 1248 -23.82 28.72 5.07
N PRO A 1249 -24.41 28.27 6.20
CA PRO A 1249 -24.44 26.86 6.56
C PRO A 1249 -25.38 26.05 5.66
N ASP A 1250 -25.17 24.73 5.62
CA ASP A 1250 -26.14 23.79 5.05
C ASP A 1250 -27.44 23.75 5.90
N VAL A 1251 -28.45 22.97 5.50
CA VAL A 1251 -29.66 22.75 6.31
C VAL A 1251 -29.28 22.29 7.72
N GLN A 1252 -29.74 23.04 8.73
CA GLN A 1252 -29.46 22.75 10.13
C GLN A 1252 -30.66 22.11 10.85
N PRO A 1253 -30.44 21.39 11.96
CA PRO A 1253 -31.52 20.81 12.77
C PRO A 1253 -32.60 21.81 13.22
N ASN A 1254 -32.26 23.09 13.37
CA ASN A 1254 -33.20 24.14 13.75
C ASN A 1254 -34.03 24.70 12.58
N ASP A 1255 -33.67 24.36 11.34
CA ASP A 1255 -34.38 24.84 10.14
C ASP A 1255 -35.59 23.96 9.81
N VAL A 1256 -35.69 22.78 10.41
CA VAL A 1256 -36.79 21.82 10.19
C VAL A 1256 -37.44 21.39 11.51
N ASP A 1257 -38.70 20.93 11.44
CA ASP A 1257 -39.42 20.49 12.62
C ASP A 1257 -38.90 19.15 13.20
N ARG A 1258 -39.39 18.79 14.39
CA ARG A 1258 -39.01 17.54 15.07
C ARG A 1258 -39.32 16.29 14.24
N HIS A 1259 -40.38 16.31 13.46
CA HIS A 1259 -40.83 15.16 12.68
C HIS A 1259 -39.88 14.91 11.50
N VAL A 1260 -39.47 15.97 10.78
CA VAL A 1260 -38.45 15.89 9.72
C VAL A 1260 -37.07 15.54 10.29
N ARG A 1261 -36.68 16.08 11.46
CA ARG A 1261 -35.44 15.65 12.13
C ARG A 1261 -35.42 14.15 12.41
N ALA A 1262 -36.53 13.61 12.90
CA ALA A 1262 -36.66 12.17 13.15
C ALA A 1262 -36.56 11.34 11.87
N LEU A 1263 -37.04 11.87 10.74
CA LEU A 1263 -36.84 11.26 9.43
C LEU A 1263 -35.37 11.31 9.00
N GLY A 1264 -34.66 12.39 9.35
CA GLY A 1264 -33.22 12.54 9.10
C GLY A 1264 -32.39 11.42 9.75
N ASP A 1265 -32.72 11.01 10.97
CA ASP A 1265 -32.08 9.86 11.63
C ASP A 1265 -32.39 8.53 10.91
N ILE A 1266 -33.59 8.39 10.32
CA ILE A 1266 -33.94 7.23 9.49
C ILE A 1266 -33.15 7.25 8.18
N CYS A 1267 -33.08 8.39 7.50
CA CYS A 1267 -32.25 8.58 6.30
C CYS A 1267 -30.78 8.21 6.55
N LEU A 1268 -30.23 8.49 7.73
CA LEU A 1268 -28.86 8.14 8.09
C LEU A 1268 -28.61 6.63 8.07
N VAL A 1269 -29.62 5.83 8.43
CA VAL A 1269 -29.57 4.36 8.33
C VAL A 1269 -29.58 3.93 6.87
N PHE A 1270 -30.41 4.55 6.02
CA PHE A 1270 -30.45 4.27 4.58
C PHE A 1270 -29.09 4.50 3.91
N LEU A 1271 -28.41 5.59 4.25
CA LEU A 1271 -27.06 5.92 3.76
C LEU A 1271 -25.96 4.97 4.26
N ASN A 1272 -26.26 4.06 5.19
CA ASN A 1272 -25.36 3.01 5.68
C ASN A 1272 -25.69 1.60 5.18
N THR A 1273 -26.76 1.44 4.39
CA THR A 1273 -27.16 0.11 3.90
C THR A 1273 -26.17 -0.44 2.87
N ASN A 1274 -26.01 -1.77 2.83
CA ASN A 1274 -25.23 -2.43 1.78
C ASN A 1274 -25.75 -2.11 0.37
N GLU A 1275 -27.06 -1.91 0.21
CA GLU A 1275 -27.69 -1.55 -1.05
C GLU A 1275 -27.32 -0.13 -1.51
N PHE A 1276 -27.07 0.80 -0.58
CA PHE A 1276 -26.52 2.11 -0.90
C PHE A 1276 -25.01 2.05 -1.20
N VAL A 1277 -24.23 1.36 -0.37
CA VAL A 1277 -22.75 1.43 -0.43
C VAL A 1277 -22.10 0.45 -1.42
N TYR A 1278 -22.84 -0.50 -2.00
CA TYR A 1278 -22.36 -1.43 -3.02
C TYR A 1278 -23.07 -1.28 -4.38
N VAL A 1279 -22.34 -1.67 -5.41
CA VAL A 1279 -22.81 -1.88 -6.79
C VAL A 1279 -22.73 -3.38 -7.05
N TYR A 1280 -23.86 -3.95 -7.49
CA TYR A 1280 -24.02 -5.38 -7.74
C TYR A 1280 -23.90 -5.72 -9.20
#